data_AF-M2PYX9-F1
#
_entry.id   AF-M2PYX9-F1
#
_cell.length_a   1.000
_cell.length_b   1.000
_cell.length_c   1.000
_cell.angle_alpha   90.00
_cell.angle_beta   90.00
_cell.angle_gamma   90.00
#
_symmetry.space_group_name_H-M   'P 1'
#
loop_
_entity.id
_entity.type
_entity.pdbx_description
1 polymer ?
#
loop_
_entity_poly.entity_id
_entity_poly.type
_entity_poly.pdbx_seq_one_letter_code
_entity_poly.pdbx_strand_id
1 'polypeptide(L)'
;MAVRELVGRYESKSEVPSPSTTNKERKEEDALLHPESSSIPTPHARLHVHPLLRRREPSGHDDIDDIDGLPAATVSDFLTRESHGRERAKQGVNEESADVADERSAASTGFATSTTAQSSWRPSWERGNGTYHENAVSDASQAIELHPLLPVASSSTSQPLSSKRLNFDSYPGSSNSHDTLPLSANTSLRASTATLVPASGHLGPHTPIAANTIFSRKAAPLSIPRLDNYIASLPAPSFPTIEGKGKGKATSADMLPPMDQLAASCKSLTDLEHNATVAPFFRNRDTILSSLVSIAVGVTGSSVLASFYSLQGLFDTVQIFALILNTIVKHDSQDKHQWEDLLFGKIPNVLALNFASTLVQSLIMLVVFMTVSGLLLYYFYRVTSVCRSFGSQEGPQPSTTMKNTWGIVIVSFLLTVIYLPLSTMAVHVLVWSDDLWVVPNPYTNATSNPPVVPPLGPANEFRDPLDFCWTTTMKRNDINYAPILVIIAIISFAGLTVWFPIYLFKTIKEITPVVNPYTELGTRRSRSDMNREYQRLLLRDRNPLSFIYNGYRRGWGTYQSTFLLAKLTALLITAIINPNNCLFRTLTQEKVSVTRQMILLVAMLVFLVMQCIFAPFLNPVNNASEFTSRLNYVLTSAIALGVALNIPGEKVLNGVFLLIIYIITYGLSFYFSLIGTNIMRRTVKRLARRIDFSIDIFSPRVDLSPSCPHTKRRIWQEALTTLLLTDTETKIPKEQTMQFKEARDDEYPPYLLNFAGSAGERHVENLRILREVGSLAYNKGVALVSGPDHSWFQHLVQTIQNHFVGPDCHWRSPDQPNRTICFGNAWWVPFPPTVVMRYDDGSLATLREVSELETYVTQNSSHHVQRKREIRMALRALDGQVVMWPYDHVQFVGAYEAWCCCRKRYGAEKRTRYQTCTLTIKRMGQLLWEDTDLGSGFKVSLKYAKNVEVDGSVIGVTEGLDLTQPLARFLAINEHLISARITHLESTMRRYRHFQRRECEWKARCLTYGFLSAIYDCPQDAASVIKTILHTEIDGPIRQVISSSEAALAISYERHCVVSTSELATWWYTFWDDLWRRNYDTIKALAKYESDFSPHYPTSIAYRPLPRAALEAFLIQRGLLHKVPKWSDFFHAGFLNKMYLRMNDVVFHGLDGAIILHLGDDKSELDMEEVDIQTLVQPSTLGTGGGTSHDDSVIRARPLYRWEGILEDPLRKNKSTRRGLLSKVAVWFGLSPLWRSGIPSQGLAIDVQLVNGQYELLEDLEGQGIAPKHIGRKK
;
A
#
# COMPACT_ATOMS: atom_id res chain seq x y z
N MET A 1 43.37 11.41 -30.98
CA MET A 1 43.81 10.01 -31.16
C MET A 1 42.62 9.11 -31.48
N ALA A 2 41.73 8.82 -30.53
CA ALA A 2 40.64 7.85 -30.66
C ALA A 2 39.88 7.83 -32.01
N VAL A 3 39.42 8.95 -32.56
CA VAL A 3 38.67 8.96 -33.84
C VAL A 3 39.51 8.46 -35.02
N ARG A 4 40.74 8.96 -35.22
CA ARG A 4 41.68 8.46 -36.24
C ARG A 4 42.04 7.00 -36.04
N GLU A 5 42.10 6.52 -34.80
CA GLU A 5 42.39 5.12 -34.53
C GLU A 5 41.17 4.22 -34.78
N LEU A 6 39.96 4.68 -34.43
CA LEU A 6 38.70 3.98 -34.68
C LEU A 6 38.39 3.83 -36.17
N VAL A 7 38.73 4.84 -36.97
CA VAL A 7 38.63 4.89 -38.44
C VAL A 7 39.79 4.15 -39.10
N GLY A 8 41.04 4.43 -38.72
CA GLY A 8 42.23 3.78 -39.28
C GLY A 8 42.27 2.27 -39.06
N ARG A 9 41.79 1.77 -37.89
CA ARG A 9 41.61 0.32 -37.63
C ARG A 9 40.45 -0.31 -38.42
N TYR A 10 39.61 0.48 -39.10
CA TYR A 10 38.61 -0.02 -40.06
C TYR A 10 39.25 -0.14 -41.45
N GLU A 11 39.97 0.90 -41.88
CA GLU A 11 40.72 0.92 -43.14
C GLU A 11 41.77 -0.21 -43.17
N SER A 12 42.57 -0.37 -42.12
CA SER A 12 43.57 -1.45 -41.97
C SER A 12 42.99 -2.87 -41.80
N LYS A 13 41.66 -3.02 -41.83
CA LYS A 13 40.97 -4.33 -41.84
C LYS A 13 40.25 -4.61 -43.16
N SER A 14 40.33 -3.69 -44.13
CA SER A 14 39.73 -3.86 -45.46
C SER A 14 40.71 -4.41 -46.50
N GLU A 15 41.98 -4.59 -46.17
CA GLU A 15 42.99 -5.17 -47.07
C GLU A 15 42.90 -6.71 -47.06
N VAL A 16 42.30 -7.27 -48.11
CA VAL A 16 42.31 -8.71 -48.39
C VAL A 16 43.59 -9.04 -49.16
N PRO A 17 44.42 -10.00 -48.70
CA PRO A 17 45.66 -10.34 -49.40
C PRO A 17 45.38 -11.08 -50.71
N SER A 18 46.05 -10.65 -51.79
CA SER A 18 45.98 -11.27 -53.11
C SER A 18 46.60 -12.68 -53.13
N PRO A 19 45.97 -13.68 -53.77
CA PRO A 19 46.48 -15.05 -53.77
C PRO A 19 47.48 -15.31 -54.92
N SER A 20 48.65 -15.89 -54.60
CA SER A 20 49.58 -16.44 -55.59
C SER A 20 50.22 -17.76 -55.13
N THR A 21 49.52 -18.86 -55.44
CA THR A 21 50.05 -20.16 -55.89
C THR A 21 51.27 -20.83 -55.22
N THR A 22 51.01 -22.07 -54.78
CA THR A 22 51.82 -23.30 -54.93
C THR A 22 53.02 -23.63 -54.02
N ASN A 23 52.82 -24.75 -53.30
CA ASN A 23 53.62 -25.99 -53.27
C ASN A 23 54.62 -26.31 -52.12
N LYS A 24 54.33 -27.51 -51.55
CA LYS A 24 55.23 -28.62 -51.17
C LYS A 24 56.06 -28.60 -49.86
N GLU A 25 55.69 -29.59 -49.02
CA GLU A 25 56.54 -30.63 -48.40
C GLU A 25 57.61 -30.32 -47.33
N ARG A 26 57.39 -30.99 -46.19
CA ARG A 26 58.34 -31.77 -45.36
C ARG A 26 59.18 -31.13 -44.24
N LYS A 27 59.15 -31.89 -43.13
CA LYS A 27 60.18 -32.16 -42.09
C LYS A 27 60.64 -31.04 -41.14
N GLU A 28 60.22 -31.21 -39.87
CA GLU A 28 61.04 -31.74 -38.76
C GLU A 28 62.45 -31.16 -38.45
N GLU A 29 62.62 -30.92 -37.14
CA GLU A 29 63.84 -30.94 -36.30
C GLU A 29 64.72 -29.68 -36.14
N ASP A 30 65.05 -29.44 -34.86
CA ASP A 30 66.22 -28.77 -34.27
C ASP A 30 66.49 -27.26 -34.47
N ALA A 31 66.95 -26.50 -33.45
CA ALA A 31 67.17 -26.77 -32.02
C ALA A 31 67.51 -25.48 -31.22
N LEU A 32 67.35 -25.51 -29.88
CA LEU A 32 68.02 -24.67 -28.85
C LEU A 32 67.75 -23.13 -28.88
N LEU A 33 67.71 -22.35 -27.77
CA LEU A 33 68.10 -22.56 -26.36
C LEU A 33 67.27 -21.62 -25.42
N HIS A 34 67.12 -21.99 -24.14
CA HIS A 34 66.60 -21.13 -23.05
C HIS A 34 67.70 -20.20 -22.47
N PRO A 35 67.38 -19.15 -21.67
CA PRO A 35 67.10 -19.37 -20.23
C PRO A 35 65.71 -18.96 -19.71
N GLU A 36 65.33 -19.68 -18.65
CA GLU A 36 64.64 -19.32 -17.40
C GLU A 36 64.25 -17.83 -17.17
N SER A 37 63.06 -17.42 -16.70
CA SER A 37 61.99 -17.98 -15.84
C SER A 37 62.09 -17.70 -14.33
N SER A 38 61.05 -17.10 -13.75
CA SER A 38 60.78 -17.05 -12.31
C SER A 38 59.26 -17.04 -12.07
N SER A 39 58.77 -17.94 -11.22
CA SER A 39 57.33 -18.25 -11.08
C SER A 39 56.81 -18.07 -9.66
N ILE A 40 55.62 -17.49 -9.51
CA ILE A 40 54.85 -17.39 -8.26
C ILE A 40 53.37 -17.74 -8.57
N PRO A 41 52.64 -18.49 -7.72
CA PRO A 41 51.57 -19.38 -8.20
C PRO A 41 50.13 -18.90 -8.01
N THR A 42 49.23 -19.49 -8.79
CA THR A 42 47.76 -19.41 -8.65
C THR A 42 47.18 -20.51 -7.75
N PRO A 43 46.41 -20.19 -6.70
CA PRO A 43 45.62 -21.19 -5.97
C PRO A 43 44.20 -21.33 -6.56
N HIS A 44 43.89 -22.50 -7.12
CA HIS A 44 42.49 -22.87 -7.37
C HIS A 44 41.85 -23.43 -6.09
N ALA A 45 40.94 -22.67 -5.48
CA ALA A 45 40.09 -23.15 -4.39
C ALA A 45 38.70 -23.57 -4.93
N ARG A 46 38.23 -24.76 -4.56
CA ARG A 46 36.85 -25.21 -4.84
C ARG A 46 35.91 -24.72 -3.73
N LEU A 47 34.66 -24.40 -4.07
CA LEU A 47 33.63 -24.08 -3.07
C LEU A 47 33.44 -25.25 -2.10
N HIS A 48 33.46 -24.95 -0.80
CA HIS A 48 32.91 -25.81 0.24
C HIS A 48 31.73 -25.09 0.90
N VAL A 49 30.54 -25.66 0.78
CA VAL A 49 29.31 -25.14 1.40
C VAL A 49 29.23 -25.63 2.85
N HIS A 50 29.08 -24.71 3.81
CA HIS A 50 29.07 -25.03 5.23
C HIS A 50 27.64 -25.20 5.81
N PRO A 51 27.27 -26.35 6.39
CA PRO A 51 25.88 -26.64 6.77
C PRO A 51 25.55 -26.33 8.24
N LEU A 52 25.36 -25.04 8.62
CA LEU A 52 24.92 -24.65 9.98
C LEU A 52 23.88 -23.50 10.02
N LEU A 53 22.76 -23.63 9.30
CA LEU A 53 21.56 -22.79 9.52
C LEU A 53 20.28 -23.64 9.44
N ARG A 54 19.96 -24.38 10.51
CA ARG A 54 18.73 -25.21 10.59
C ARG A 54 17.82 -24.77 11.75
N ARG A 55 17.28 -23.56 11.65
CA ARG A 55 16.15 -23.11 12.49
C ARG A 55 14.84 -23.46 11.77
N ARG A 56 13.86 -24.00 12.49
CA ARG A 56 12.55 -24.39 11.93
C ARG A 56 11.80 -23.14 11.47
N GLU A 57 11.38 -23.12 10.20
CA GLU A 57 10.40 -22.16 9.69
C GLU A 57 8.97 -22.60 10.03
N PRO A 58 8.02 -21.68 10.25
CA PRO A 58 6.60 -21.98 10.04
C PRO A 58 6.31 -22.06 8.53
N SER A 59 5.52 -23.04 8.11
CA SER A 59 5.25 -23.35 6.70
C SER A 59 4.52 -22.21 5.96
N GLY A 60 5.13 -21.70 4.89
CA GLY A 60 4.59 -20.62 4.04
C GLY A 60 3.52 -21.06 3.03
N HIS A 61 2.53 -21.83 3.46
CA HIS A 61 1.35 -22.22 2.67
C HIS A 61 0.11 -22.10 3.56
N ASP A 62 -0.62 -20.98 3.39
CA ASP A 62 -2.02 -20.74 3.78
C ASP A 62 -2.35 -19.27 3.48
N ASP A 63 -2.50 -18.91 2.20
CA ASP A 63 -2.89 -17.56 1.76
C ASP A 63 -3.69 -17.57 0.44
N ILE A 64 -4.39 -18.68 0.16
CA ILE A 64 -5.38 -18.84 -0.93
C ILE A 64 -6.68 -19.37 -0.32
N ASP A 65 -7.46 -18.47 0.28
CA ASP A 65 -8.92 -18.58 0.42
C ASP A 65 -9.49 -17.28 1.04
N ASP A 66 -9.79 -16.29 0.18
CA ASP A 66 -10.45 -15.01 0.54
C ASP A 66 -11.47 -14.59 -0.54
N ILE A 67 -12.06 -15.58 -1.24
CA ILE A 67 -13.17 -15.43 -2.19
C ILE A 67 -14.19 -16.56 -1.95
N ASP A 68 -15.15 -16.33 -1.06
CA ASP A 68 -16.33 -17.18 -0.95
C ASP A 68 -17.61 -16.32 -0.90
N GLY A 69 -18.62 -16.70 -1.69
CA GLY A 69 -19.68 -15.76 -2.06
C GLY A 69 -20.63 -16.19 -3.18
N LEU A 70 -20.87 -17.49 -3.37
CA LEU A 70 -21.93 -18.00 -4.25
C LEU A 70 -22.96 -18.82 -3.43
N PRO A 71 -24.27 -18.65 -3.64
CA PRO A 71 -25.28 -19.40 -2.90
C PRO A 71 -25.44 -20.83 -3.45
N ALA A 72 -25.53 -21.80 -2.54
CA ALA A 72 -25.68 -23.22 -2.88
C ALA A 72 -27.06 -23.56 -3.48
N ALA A 73 -27.11 -24.58 -4.34
CA ALA A 73 -28.33 -25.16 -4.89
C ALA A 73 -28.32 -26.69 -4.79
N THR A 74 -29.19 -27.20 -3.91
CA THR A 74 -29.87 -28.51 -3.90
C THR A 74 -29.08 -29.82 -4.10
N VAL A 75 -29.21 -30.73 -3.12
CA VAL A 75 -28.71 -32.12 -3.14
C VAL A 75 -29.64 -33.06 -3.91
N SER A 76 -29.08 -34.06 -4.60
CA SER A 76 -29.76 -35.34 -4.86
C SER A 76 -28.73 -36.46 -5.05
N ASP A 77 -28.63 -37.38 -4.08
CA ASP A 77 -27.91 -38.63 -4.24
C ASP A 77 -28.63 -39.59 -5.20
N PHE A 78 -27.90 -40.48 -5.88
CA PHE A 78 -28.05 -41.93 -5.68
C PHE A 78 -26.88 -42.76 -6.26
N LEU A 79 -26.74 -43.97 -5.74
CA LEU A 79 -25.72 -45.00 -6.04
C LEU A 79 -26.02 -45.71 -7.41
N THR A 80 -25.19 -46.59 -8.01
CA THR A 80 -24.06 -47.41 -7.50
C THR A 80 -23.11 -47.86 -8.65
N ARG A 81 -21.92 -48.35 -8.29
CA ARG A 81 -21.04 -49.29 -9.06
C ARG A 81 -21.74 -50.69 -9.16
N GLU A 82 -21.39 -51.68 -9.98
CA GLU A 82 -20.17 -52.04 -10.72
C GLU A 82 -20.42 -53.15 -11.81
N SER A 83 -19.41 -53.41 -12.64
CA SER A 83 -19.07 -54.71 -13.30
C SER A 83 -19.63 -55.08 -14.69
N HIS A 84 -18.79 -55.83 -15.41
CA HIS A 84 -18.84 -56.24 -16.83
C HIS A 84 -19.96 -57.22 -17.23
N GLY A 85 -20.34 -57.26 -18.51
CA GLY A 85 -20.78 -58.54 -19.12
C GLY A 85 -21.57 -58.60 -20.44
N ARG A 86 -20.89 -58.42 -21.59
CA ARG A 86 -20.98 -59.33 -22.78
C ARG A 86 -22.28 -59.46 -23.63
N GLU A 87 -22.14 -59.21 -24.95
CA GLU A 87 -22.97 -59.69 -26.11
C GLU A 87 -24.45 -59.19 -26.19
N ARG A 88 -25.14 -59.07 -27.34
CA ARG A 88 -24.83 -59.22 -28.80
C ARG A 88 -25.93 -58.52 -29.64
N ALA A 89 -25.61 -57.86 -30.77
CA ALA A 89 -26.33 -57.96 -32.07
C ALA A 89 -25.89 -56.91 -33.13
N LYS A 90 -25.51 -57.41 -34.32
CA LYS A 90 -25.69 -56.85 -35.70
C LYS A 90 -25.31 -55.38 -35.97
N GLN A 91 -24.27 -54.98 -36.72
CA GLN A 91 -23.62 -55.53 -37.94
C GLN A 91 -24.52 -55.45 -39.20
N GLY A 92 -24.12 -54.85 -40.33
CA GLY A 92 -22.84 -54.20 -40.69
C GLY A 92 -22.88 -53.60 -42.12
N VAL A 93 -21.75 -53.62 -42.85
CA VAL A 93 -21.51 -53.14 -44.26
C VAL A 93 -21.25 -51.62 -44.41
N ASN A 94 -20.39 -51.12 -45.31
CA ASN A 94 -18.97 -51.41 -45.67
C ASN A 94 -18.45 -50.34 -46.70
N GLU A 95 -17.14 -50.32 -47.01
CA GLU A 95 -16.46 -49.51 -48.06
C GLU A 95 -16.63 -47.95 -47.95
N GLU A 96 -15.88 -47.03 -48.59
CA GLU A 96 -14.72 -46.99 -49.54
C GLU A 96 -13.97 -45.63 -49.32
N SER A 97 -12.67 -45.34 -49.53
CA SER A 97 -11.45 -46.05 -49.98
C SER A 97 -10.80 -45.68 -51.35
N ALA A 98 -10.66 -44.38 -51.73
CA ALA A 98 -9.90 -43.98 -52.95
C ALA A 98 -9.22 -42.57 -52.94
N ASP A 99 -7.89 -42.55 -52.83
CA ASP A 99 -6.86 -42.15 -53.83
C ASP A 99 -6.95 -40.94 -54.81
N VAL A 100 -5.74 -40.34 -54.99
CA VAL A 100 -5.12 -39.75 -56.22
C VAL A 100 -5.64 -38.42 -56.82
N ALA A 101 -4.79 -37.37 -56.78
CA ALA A 101 -4.18 -36.72 -57.97
C ALA A 101 -3.13 -35.61 -57.64
N ASP A 102 -2.18 -35.47 -58.57
CA ASP A 102 -1.06 -34.52 -58.78
C ASP A 102 -1.35 -32.99 -58.70
N GLU A 103 -0.40 -32.02 -58.79
CA GLU A 103 1.02 -32.08 -59.26
C GLU A 103 1.98 -31.02 -58.63
N ARG A 104 3.27 -31.40 -58.57
CA ARG A 104 4.55 -30.63 -58.65
C ARG A 104 4.65 -29.08 -58.48
N SER A 105 5.51 -28.71 -57.51
CA SER A 105 6.81 -28.01 -57.70
C SER A 105 6.94 -26.54 -58.20
N ALA A 106 8.17 -26.03 -57.95
CA ALA A 106 8.92 -24.97 -58.64
C ALA A 106 8.87 -23.54 -58.07
N ALA A 107 10.07 -23.02 -57.84
CA ALA A 107 10.39 -21.74 -57.21
C ALA A 107 10.52 -20.57 -58.21
N SER A 108 10.75 -19.39 -57.63
CA SER A 108 11.52 -18.24 -58.15
C SER A 108 10.79 -17.09 -58.86
N THR A 109 11.16 -15.86 -58.45
CA THR A 109 10.89 -14.54 -59.07
C THR A 109 9.43 -14.08 -59.20
N GLY A 110 9.10 -12.79 -59.07
CA GLY A 110 9.91 -11.64 -58.63
C GLY A 110 9.13 -10.32 -58.65
N PHE A 111 9.65 -9.29 -57.96
CA PHE A 111 9.31 -7.84 -58.05
C PHE A 111 7.83 -7.36 -57.97
N ALA A 112 7.54 -6.66 -56.85
CA ALA A 112 6.83 -5.36 -56.73
C ALA A 112 5.43 -5.16 -57.41
N THR A 113 4.41 -4.51 -56.81
CA THR A 113 4.42 -3.27 -56.01
C THR A 113 3.15 -3.06 -55.15
N SER A 114 3.29 -2.29 -54.06
CA SER A 114 2.32 -1.30 -53.49
C SER A 114 1.06 -1.74 -52.70
N THR A 115 0.74 -0.91 -51.68
CA THR A 115 -0.53 -0.85 -50.89
C THR A 115 -0.86 -2.08 -50.02
N THR A 116 -1.39 -1.98 -48.79
CA THR A 116 -2.04 -0.84 -48.08
C THR A 116 -1.72 -0.90 -46.57
N ALA A 117 -1.42 0.23 -45.94
CA ALA A 117 -1.21 0.30 -44.47
C ALA A 117 -2.45 0.87 -43.76
N GLN A 118 -3.23 0.01 -43.09
CA GLN A 118 -4.33 0.44 -42.21
C GLN A 118 -3.81 0.67 -40.78
N SER A 119 -4.12 1.83 -40.20
CA SER A 119 -3.78 2.16 -38.80
C SER A 119 -4.86 1.68 -37.82
N SER A 120 -4.84 0.39 -37.48
CA SER A 120 -5.79 -0.23 -36.55
C SER A 120 -5.36 -0.08 -35.08
N TRP A 121 -5.67 1.09 -34.48
CA TRP A 121 -5.53 1.28 -33.03
C TRP A 121 -6.56 0.44 -32.25
N ARG A 122 -6.20 -0.79 -31.88
CA ARG A 122 -6.92 -1.59 -30.87
C ARG A 122 -6.25 -1.45 -29.50
N PRO A 123 -6.94 -0.96 -28.45
CA PRO A 123 -6.44 -1.07 -27.09
C PRO A 123 -6.68 -2.51 -26.59
N SER A 124 -5.60 -3.29 -26.43
CA SER A 124 -5.70 -4.62 -25.81
C SER A 124 -6.02 -4.47 -24.31
N TRP A 125 -7.03 -5.21 -23.85
CA TRP A 125 -7.37 -5.38 -22.43
C TRP A 125 -6.93 -6.78 -21.97
N GLU A 126 -5.62 -7.02 -21.90
CA GLU A 126 -5.09 -8.31 -21.47
C GLU A 126 -4.89 -8.38 -19.96
N ARG A 127 -5.45 -9.46 -19.38
CA ARG A 127 -5.52 -9.72 -17.95
C ARG A 127 -4.51 -10.83 -17.64
N GLY A 128 -3.30 -10.42 -17.24
CA GLY A 128 -2.18 -11.34 -17.02
C GLY A 128 -2.38 -12.25 -15.80
N ASN A 129 -3.03 -13.39 -15.98
CA ASN A 129 -2.97 -14.50 -15.04
C ASN A 129 -1.66 -15.27 -15.23
N GLY A 130 -0.67 -15.01 -14.37
CA GLY A 130 0.56 -15.80 -14.28
C GLY A 130 0.41 -16.94 -13.28
N THR A 131 -0.04 -18.12 -13.73
CA THR A 131 0.01 -19.35 -12.92
C THR A 131 1.45 -19.87 -12.85
N TYR A 132 2.02 -19.93 -11.65
CA TYR A 132 3.31 -20.60 -11.44
C TYR A 132 3.15 -22.11 -11.58
N HIS A 133 3.98 -22.72 -12.43
CA HIS A 133 4.11 -24.17 -12.52
C HIS A 133 5.29 -24.62 -11.65
N GLU A 134 5.02 -25.25 -10.52
CA GLU A 134 6.03 -25.85 -9.66
C GLU A 134 6.37 -27.25 -10.18
N ASN A 135 7.34 -27.33 -11.10
CA ASN A 135 7.77 -28.60 -11.68
C ASN A 135 8.89 -29.21 -10.82
N ALA A 136 8.53 -30.09 -9.91
CA ALA A 136 9.48 -30.96 -9.22
C ALA A 136 10.18 -31.90 -10.23
N VAL A 137 11.51 -31.85 -10.30
CA VAL A 137 12.31 -32.85 -11.02
C VAL A 137 12.88 -33.83 -10.00
N SER A 138 12.23 -34.99 -9.89
CA SER A 138 12.81 -36.17 -9.26
C SER A 138 13.84 -36.79 -10.21
N ASP A 139 15.08 -36.95 -9.75
CA ASP A 139 16.04 -37.86 -10.39
C ASP A 139 16.81 -38.65 -9.32
N ALA A 140 17.26 -39.85 -9.67
CA ALA A 140 17.41 -40.94 -8.71
C ALA A 140 18.84 -41.39 -8.43
N SER A 141 19.11 -41.66 -7.15
CA SER A 141 20.03 -42.70 -6.64
C SER A 141 21.39 -42.89 -7.32
N GLN A 142 22.45 -42.45 -6.63
CA GLN A 142 23.66 -43.27 -6.50
C GLN A 142 24.18 -43.18 -5.07
N ALA A 143 24.39 -44.34 -4.43
CA ALA A 143 24.89 -44.45 -3.07
C ALA A 143 26.40 -44.77 -3.10
N ILE A 144 27.17 -44.07 -2.26
CA ILE A 144 28.56 -44.41 -1.94
C ILE A 144 28.71 -44.33 -0.43
N GLU A 145 28.94 -45.47 0.21
CA GLU A 145 29.39 -45.54 1.59
C GLU A 145 30.92 -45.34 1.64
N LEU A 146 31.44 -44.64 2.67
CA LEU A 146 32.29 -45.25 3.71
C LEU A 146 33.08 -44.22 4.55
N HIS A 147 33.24 -44.59 5.82
CA HIS A 147 34.24 -44.16 6.83
C HIS A 147 34.36 -42.68 7.29
N PRO A 148 34.35 -42.44 8.63
CA PRO A 148 34.79 -41.18 9.23
C PRO A 148 36.30 -41.21 9.56
N LEU A 149 36.96 -40.05 9.47
CA LEU A 149 38.31 -39.83 10.01
C LEU A 149 38.40 -38.50 10.76
N LEU A 150 38.65 -38.56 12.07
CA LEU A 150 38.96 -37.41 12.94
C LEU A 150 40.20 -37.74 13.79
N PRO A 151 41.27 -36.90 13.75
CA PRO A 151 42.41 -37.06 14.63
C PRO A 151 42.20 -36.35 15.99
N VAL A 152 42.42 -37.14 17.04
CA VAL A 152 42.36 -36.87 18.49
C VAL A 152 43.31 -35.77 18.99
N ALA A 153 42.85 -34.99 19.99
CA ALA A 153 43.62 -34.47 21.15
C ALA A 153 42.64 -33.94 22.23
N SER A 154 42.29 -34.68 23.29
CA SER A 154 42.97 -34.78 24.62
C SER A 154 42.99 -33.47 25.43
N SER A 155 42.47 -33.36 26.67
CA SER A 155 41.74 -34.27 27.59
C SER A 155 40.94 -33.38 28.60
N SER A 156 40.54 -33.66 29.86
CA SER A 156 40.61 -34.76 30.86
C SER A 156 39.74 -34.37 32.09
N THR A 157 39.31 -35.19 33.07
CA THR A 157 39.06 -36.65 33.20
C THR A 157 38.46 -36.92 34.61
N SER A 158 37.24 -37.45 34.75
CA SER A 158 36.90 -38.43 35.82
C SER A 158 35.59 -39.21 35.55
N GLN A 159 35.51 -40.43 36.10
CA GLN A 159 34.45 -41.45 35.94
C GLN A 159 34.04 -41.94 37.37
N PRO A 160 33.21 -43.01 37.66
CA PRO A 160 32.92 -44.22 36.85
C PRO A 160 31.50 -44.87 36.90
N LEU A 161 31.26 -45.79 35.93
CA LEU A 161 30.55 -47.10 35.96
C LEU A 161 29.20 -47.27 36.73
N SER A 162 28.19 -47.92 36.14
CA SER A 162 28.15 -49.39 35.91
C SER A 162 27.04 -49.84 34.93
N SER A 163 26.97 -51.14 34.57
CA SER A 163 26.06 -51.69 33.55
C SER A 163 25.61 -53.14 33.80
N LYS A 164 24.44 -53.54 33.23
CA LYS A 164 24.15 -54.93 32.78
C LYS A 164 22.88 -55.04 31.91
N ARG A 165 22.61 -56.26 31.42
CA ARG A 165 21.75 -56.61 30.26
C ARG A 165 21.26 -58.05 30.43
N LEU A 166 20.08 -58.43 29.88
CA LEU A 166 19.75 -59.71 29.16
C LEU A 166 18.32 -60.29 29.37
N ASN A 167 17.82 -60.90 28.28
CA ASN A 167 16.92 -62.07 28.18
C ASN A 167 15.38 -61.94 28.35
N PHE A 168 14.71 -63.06 28.06
CA PHE A 168 13.57 -63.18 27.12
C PHE A 168 12.77 -64.51 27.36
N ASP A 169 11.71 -64.75 26.58
CA ASP A 169 10.85 -65.96 26.46
C ASP A 169 9.86 -66.34 27.59
N SER A 170 8.57 -66.45 27.25
CA SER A 170 7.82 -67.74 27.26
C SER A 170 6.38 -67.65 26.68
N TYR A 171 5.98 -68.69 25.95
CA TYR A 171 4.62 -69.05 25.46
C TYR A 171 4.12 -70.30 26.27
N PRO A 172 2.93 -70.97 26.07
CA PRO A 172 2.02 -71.04 24.89
C PRO A 172 0.48 -71.10 25.18
N GLY A 173 -0.35 -71.31 24.15
CA GLY A 173 -1.78 -71.74 24.29
C GLY A 173 -2.63 -71.63 23.00
N SER A 174 -3.60 -72.55 22.79
CA SER A 174 -4.58 -72.60 21.68
C SER A 174 -6.04 -72.58 22.25
N SER A 175 -7.18 -72.66 21.54
CA SER A 175 -7.55 -73.08 20.16
C SER A 175 -8.95 -72.54 19.72
N ASN A 176 -9.37 -72.84 18.49
CA ASN A 176 -10.58 -72.36 17.76
C ASN A 176 -11.97 -72.63 18.41
N SER A 177 -12.96 -71.77 18.12
CA SER A 177 -14.34 -72.15 17.74
C SER A 177 -15.05 -71.01 16.96
N HIS A 178 -16.37 -71.10 16.71
CA HIS A 178 -17.06 -70.51 15.55
C HIS A 178 -18.25 -69.56 15.86
N ASP A 179 -18.63 -68.78 14.82
CA ASP A 179 -19.97 -68.29 14.45
C ASP A 179 -20.56 -66.91 14.85
N THR A 180 -21.33 -66.39 13.87
CA THR A 180 -22.35 -65.31 13.85
C THR A 180 -21.96 -63.81 13.88
N LEU A 181 -22.21 -63.17 12.73
CA LEU A 181 -22.44 -61.73 12.46
C LEU A 181 -23.85 -61.29 12.99
N PRO A 182 -24.29 -59.99 12.97
CA PRO A 182 -23.86 -58.90 12.06
C PRO A 182 -23.85 -57.42 12.55
N LEU A 183 -23.40 -56.51 11.66
CA LEU A 183 -23.61 -55.04 11.61
C LEU A 183 -23.08 -54.20 12.82
N SER A 184 -22.39 -53.05 12.67
CA SER A 184 -22.34 -52.08 11.56
C SER A 184 -21.25 -50.98 11.75
N ALA A 185 -21.09 -50.10 10.74
CA ALA A 185 -20.59 -48.71 10.83
C ALA A 185 -19.10 -48.40 11.14
N ASN A 186 -18.28 -48.34 10.07
CA ASN A 186 -17.30 -47.30 9.74
C ASN A 186 -16.47 -46.62 10.87
N THR A 187 -15.32 -47.19 11.21
CA THR A 187 -14.28 -46.51 11.99
C THR A 187 -13.46 -45.54 11.11
N SER A 188 -13.71 -44.24 11.21
CA SER A 188 -12.77 -43.23 10.71
C SER A 188 -11.59 -43.07 11.69
N LEU A 189 -10.36 -43.20 11.20
CA LEU A 189 -9.15 -43.15 12.02
C LEU A 189 -8.88 -41.72 12.53
N ARG A 190 -9.32 -41.42 13.75
CA ARG A 190 -8.84 -40.27 14.53
C ARG A 190 -7.42 -40.54 15.02
N ALA A 191 -6.42 -40.01 14.33
CA ALA A 191 -5.06 -39.87 14.86
C ALA A 191 -4.98 -38.64 15.79
N SER A 192 -5.53 -38.77 17.00
CA SER A 192 -5.49 -37.70 18.02
C SER A 192 -4.15 -37.70 18.75
N THR A 193 -3.18 -36.91 18.26
CA THR A 193 -1.94 -36.60 19.01
C THR A 193 -2.16 -35.45 19.98
N ALA A 194 -3.15 -35.60 20.87
CA ALA A 194 -3.43 -34.67 21.96
C ALA A 194 -3.02 -35.32 23.28
N THR A 195 -2.17 -34.64 24.06
CA THR A 195 -1.78 -35.10 25.40
C THR A 195 -2.90 -34.76 26.37
N LEU A 196 -3.98 -35.54 26.33
CA LEU A 196 -5.10 -35.40 27.27
C LEU A 196 -4.58 -35.52 28.70
N VAL A 197 -4.60 -34.42 29.44
CA VAL A 197 -4.46 -34.45 30.90
C VAL A 197 -5.63 -35.30 31.43
N PRO A 198 -5.38 -36.35 32.23
CA PRO A 198 -6.46 -37.15 32.79
C PRO A 198 -7.23 -36.32 33.81
N ALA A 199 -8.50 -36.02 33.50
CA ALA A 199 -9.36 -35.14 34.30
C ALA A 199 -9.30 -35.43 35.80
N SER A 200 -9.17 -34.37 36.60
CA SER A 200 -8.94 -34.46 38.04
C SER A 200 -10.12 -35.14 38.77
N GLY A 201 -9.92 -36.40 39.17
CA GLY A 201 -11.00 -37.32 39.53
C GLY A 201 -11.77 -37.06 40.83
N HIS A 202 -11.70 -35.86 41.41
CA HIS A 202 -12.28 -35.51 42.71
C HIS A 202 -13.13 -34.23 42.75
N LEU A 203 -13.11 -33.38 41.71
CA LEU A 203 -13.97 -32.19 41.70
C LEU A 203 -15.45 -32.58 41.72
N GLY A 204 -16.16 -32.17 42.79
CA GLY A 204 -17.59 -32.38 42.95
C GLY A 204 -18.44 -31.62 41.90
N PRO A 205 -19.78 -31.76 41.90
CA PRO A 205 -20.66 -31.16 40.90
C PRO A 205 -20.81 -29.63 41.06
N HIS A 206 -19.73 -28.91 40.74
CA HIS A 206 -19.70 -27.47 40.57
C HIS A 206 -20.17 -27.07 39.15
N THR A 207 -20.43 -25.78 38.94
CA THR A 207 -20.80 -25.22 37.63
C THR A 207 -19.81 -24.12 37.27
N PRO A 208 -19.02 -24.24 36.18
CA PRO A 208 -18.02 -23.24 35.83
C PRO A 208 -18.69 -21.89 35.56
N ILE A 209 -18.09 -20.79 36.03
CA ILE A 209 -18.66 -19.46 35.90
C ILE A 209 -18.13 -18.80 34.62
N ALA A 210 -19.05 -18.25 33.82
CA ALA A 210 -18.73 -17.58 32.58
C ALA A 210 -17.73 -16.42 32.77
N ALA A 211 -16.65 -16.40 31.99
CA ALA A 211 -15.60 -15.38 32.05
C ALA A 211 -16.16 -13.96 31.80
N ASN A 212 -17.16 -13.83 30.92
CA ASN A 212 -17.86 -12.56 30.68
C ASN A 212 -18.55 -11.98 31.93
N THR A 213 -18.82 -12.80 32.94
CA THR A 213 -19.43 -12.42 34.22
C THR A 213 -18.35 -12.03 35.23
N ILE A 214 -17.27 -12.82 35.31
CA ILE A 214 -16.07 -12.57 36.14
C ILE A 214 -15.32 -11.30 35.70
N PHE A 215 -15.33 -10.99 34.41
CA PHE A 215 -14.73 -9.77 33.84
C PHE A 215 -15.70 -8.59 33.76
N SER A 216 -16.95 -8.74 34.21
CA SER A 216 -17.96 -7.69 34.14
C SER A 216 -17.65 -6.49 35.05
N ARG A 217 -18.23 -5.32 34.74
CA ARG A 217 -18.06 -4.09 35.54
C ARG A 217 -18.57 -4.21 37.00
N LYS A 218 -19.46 -5.17 37.27
CA LYS A 218 -20.04 -5.45 38.59
C LYS A 218 -19.52 -6.75 39.22
N ALA A 219 -18.50 -7.37 38.64
CA ALA A 219 -17.89 -8.58 39.18
C ALA A 219 -17.30 -8.32 40.58
N ALA A 220 -17.31 -9.34 41.43
CA ALA A 220 -16.48 -9.39 42.61
C ALA A 220 -14.97 -9.41 42.22
N PRO A 221 -14.05 -8.98 43.11
CA PRO A 221 -12.61 -9.20 42.91
C PRO A 221 -12.30 -10.70 42.84
N LEU A 222 -11.43 -11.09 41.92
CA LEU A 222 -10.82 -12.43 41.86
C LEU A 222 -9.59 -12.46 42.79
N SER A 223 -9.60 -13.39 43.74
CA SER A 223 -8.53 -13.69 44.68
C SER A 223 -7.66 -14.80 44.11
N ILE A 224 -6.34 -14.61 44.08
CA ILE A 224 -5.35 -15.58 43.59
C ILE A 224 -4.14 -15.55 44.53
N PRO A 225 -4.22 -16.15 45.74
CA PRO A 225 -3.20 -15.99 46.78
C PRO A 225 -1.84 -16.57 46.37
N ARG A 226 -1.80 -17.64 45.58
CA ARG A 226 -0.54 -18.21 45.03
C ARG A 226 0.21 -17.19 44.17
N LEU A 227 -0.49 -16.51 43.27
CA LEU A 227 0.08 -15.45 42.42
C LEU A 227 0.47 -14.20 43.23
N ASP A 228 -0.39 -13.73 44.13
CA ASP A 228 -0.10 -12.53 44.93
C ASP A 228 1.13 -12.73 45.83
N ASN A 229 1.30 -13.93 46.41
CA ASN A 229 2.51 -14.30 47.15
C ASN A 229 3.75 -14.39 46.25
N TYR A 230 3.64 -14.96 45.05
CA TYR A 230 4.72 -14.97 44.07
C TYR A 230 5.16 -13.55 43.70
N ILE A 231 4.22 -12.66 43.36
CA ILE A 231 4.52 -11.25 43.02
C ILE A 231 5.16 -10.54 44.22
N ALA A 232 4.66 -10.75 45.44
CA ALA A 232 5.22 -10.16 46.65
C ALA A 232 6.65 -10.63 46.98
N SER A 233 7.09 -11.78 46.43
CA SER A 233 8.46 -12.28 46.58
C SER A 233 9.46 -11.69 45.58
N LEU A 234 9.00 -11.02 44.53
CA LEU A 234 9.87 -10.43 43.50
C LEU A 234 10.63 -9.21 44.06
N PRO A 235 11.94 -9.09 43.80
CA PRO A 235 12.71 -7.93 44.23
C PRO A 235 12.24 -6.68 43.49
N ALA A 236 12.01 -5.58 44.21
CA ALA A 236 11.69 -4.30 43.60
C ALA A 236 12.94 -3.74 42.88
N PRO A 237 12.89 -3.44 41.57
CA PRO A 237 14.05 -2.91 40.86
C PRO A 237 14.46 -1.53 41.36
N SER A 238 15.77 -1.35 41.49
CA SER A 238 16.47 -0.13 41.85
C SER A 238 17.37 0.30 40.69
N PHE A 239 16.96 1.31 39.93
CA PHE A 239 17.81 1.89 38.90
C PHE A 239 18.85 2.84 39.52
N PRO A 240 20.00 3.10 38.86
CA PRO A 240 21.02 4.02 39.34
C PRO A 240 20.45 5.42 39.57
N THR A 241 20.66 5.95 40.78
CA THR A 241 20.28 7.33 41.09
C THR A 241 21.13 8.29 40.26
N ILE A 242 20.49 9.17 39.49
CA ILE A 242 21.18 10.21 38.73
C ILE A 242 21.80 11.20 39.73
N GLU A 243 23.13 11.20 39.87
CA GLU A 243 23.84 12.16 40.71
C GLU A 243 23.86 13.56 40.08
N GLY A 244 22.75 14.28 40.27
CA GLY A 244 22.65 15.68 39.87
C GLY A 244 23.72 16.55 40.53
N LYS A 245 24.58 17.19 39.73
CA LYS A 245 25.59 18.17 40.19
C LYS A 245 24.94 19.49 40.64
N GLY A 246 24.17 19.43 41.73
CA GLY A 246 23.52 20.59 42.34
C GLY A 246 23.27 20.40 43.82
N LYS A 247 23.64 21.39 44.65
CA LYS A 247 23.34 21.40 46.09
C LYS A 247 21.85 21.76 46.31
N GLY A 248 20.97 20.82 46.03
CA GLY A 248 19.53 20.87 46.28
C GLY A 248 19.03 19.55 46.87
N LYS A 249 17.83 19.55 47.48
CA LYS A 249 17.20 18.30 47.93
C LYS A 249 16.86 17.44 46.72
N ALA A 250 17.31 16.19 46.70
CA ALA A 250 16.99 15.24 45.65
C ALA A 250 15.47 15.01 45.56
N THR A 251 14.86 15.47 44.47
CA THR A 251 13.49 15.14 44.07
C THR A 251 13.52 13.82 43.30
N SER A 252 12.98 12.76 43.88
CA SER A 252 13.11 11.38 43.37
C SER A 252 12.21 11.06 42.17
N ALA A 253 12.18 11.92 41.15
CA ALA A 253 11.29 11.83 40.00
C ALA A 253 11.88 12.42 38.70
N ASP A 254 13.21 12.50 38.59
CA ASP A 254 13.86 12.90 37.34
C ASP A 254 13.66 11.82 36.24
N MET A 255 13.56 12.25 34.99
CA MET A 255 13.30 11.36 33.85
C MET A 255 14.56 10.59 33.44
N LEU A 256 14.40 9.34 33.02
CA LEU A 256 15.49 8.44 32.63
C LEU A 256 16.13 8.92 31.32
N PRO A 257 17.45 9.19 31.28
CA PRO A 257 18.11 9.62 30.05
C PRO A 257 18.11 8.48 29.02
N PRO A 258 17.94 8.78 27.72
CA PRO A 258 17.90 10.10 27.08
C PRO A 258 16.47 10.67 26.89
N MET A 259 15.46 10.13 27.58
CA MET A 259 14.05 10.53 27.37
C MET A 259 13.78 11.98 27.81
N ASP A 260 14.59 12.49 28.74
CA ASP A 260 14.64 13.90 29.15
C ASP A 260 14.90 14.83 27.95
N GLN A 261 15.82 14.45 27.06
CA GLN A 261 16.13 15.20 25.84
C GLN A 261 14.97 15.17 24.84
N LEU A 262 14.28 14.02 24.72
CA LEU A 262 13.09 13.88 23.88
C LEU A 262 11.97 14.79 24.38
N ALA A 263 11.69 14.78 25.69
CA ALA A 263 10.71 15.65 26.33
C ALA A 263 11.06 17.14 26.14
N ALA A 264 12.31 17.52 26.38
CA ALA A 264 12.81 18.88 26.16
C ALA A 264 12.69 19.34 24.69
N SER A 265 12.74 18.41 23.72
CA SER A 265 12.54 18.73 22.30
C SER A 265 11.09 19.09 21.93
N CYS A 266 10.11 18.68 22.76
CA CYS A 266 8.67 18.82 22.52
C CYS A 266 8.19 18.25 21.15
N LYS A 267 8.87 17.21 20.65
CA LYS A 267 8.54 16.46 19.43
C LYS A 267 8.35 14.97 19.76
N SER A 268 7.55 14.26 18.96
CA SER A 268 7.60 12.78 19.00
C SER A 268 8.88 12.27 18.33
N LEU A 269 9.33 11.06 18.68
CA LEU A 269 10.50 10.45 18.04
C LEU A 269 10.30 10.35 16.52
N THR A 270 9.07 10.08 16.11
CA THR A 270 8.70 9.97 14.70
C THR A 270 8.63 11.32 13.96
N ASP A 271 8.49 12.46 14.65
CA ASP A 271 8.66 13.80 14.04
C ASP A 271 10.14 14.15 13.87
N LEU A 272 11.03 13.59 14.71
CA LEU A 272 12.47 13.67 14.54
C LEU A 272 12.92 12.83 13.32
N GLU A 273 12.47 11.56 13.21
CA GLU A 273 12.78 10.70 12.05
C GLU A 273 12.53 11.38 10.70
N HIS A 274 11.37 12.03 10.55
CA HIS A 274 10.96 12.67 9.30
C HIS A 274 11.51 14.10 9.15
N ASN A 275 12.22 14.62 10.16
CA ASN A 275 12.53 16.03 10.38
C ASN A 275 11.32 16.96 10.13
N ALA A 276 10.13 16.50 10.53
CA ALA A 276 8.87 17.04 10.07
C ALA A 276 7.78 16.85 11.13
N THR A 277 7.40 17.93 11.79
CA THR A 277 6.20 17.95 12.63
C THR A 277 4.92 17.82 11.78
N VAL A 278 3.93 17.12 12.33
CA VAL A 278 2.55 17.13 11.83
C VAL A 278 2.00 18.56 11.88
N ALA A 279 1.37 19.02 10.78
CA ALA A 279 0.82 20.36 10.74
C ALA A 279 -0.33 20.52 11.75
N PRO A 280 -0.32 21.56 12.62
CA PRO A 280 -1.38 21.75 13.61
C PRO A 280 -2.72 22.03 12.92
N PHE A 281 -3.83 21.72 13.61
CA PHE A 281 -5.18 21.74 13.02
C PHE A 281 -5.55 23.06 12.31
N PHE A 282 -5.05 24.21 12.76
CA PHE A 282 -5.31 25.51 12.15
C PHE A 282 -4.42 25.84 10.93
N ARG A 283 -3.38 25.04 10.65
CA ARG A 283 -2.43 25.21 9.53
C ARG A 283 -2.51 24.08 8.50
N ASN A 284 -3.25 23.01 8.79
CA ASN A 284 -3.52 21.94 7.83
C ASN A 284 -4.43 22.46 6.70
N ARG A 285 -4.22 21.99 5.46
CA ARG A 285 -4.97 22.44 4.27
C ARG A 285 -6.40 21.88 4.29
N ASP A 286 -6.55 20.63 4.71
CA ASP A 286 -7.82 19.89 4.80
C ASP A 286 -8.85 20.60 5.70
N THR A 287 -8.38 21.32 6.72
CA THR A 287 -9.19 22.00 7.74
C THR A 287 -9.43 23.47 7.41
N ILE A 288 -8.48 24.15 6.77
CA ILE A 288 -8.70 25.48 6.20
C ILE A 288 -9.69 25.39 5.03
N LEU A 289 -9.63 24.33 4.22
CA LEU A 289 -10.67 24.04 3.22
C LEU A 289 -12.05 23.89 3.87
N SER A 290 -12.20 23.09 4.93
CA SER A 290 -13.51 22.97 5.58
C SER A 290 -13.96 24.28 6.26
N SER A 291 -13.04 25.18 6.63
CA SER A 291 -13.37 26.55 7.06
C SER A 291 -13.81 27.44 5.89
N LEU A 292 -13.16 27.38 4.72
CA LEU A 292 -13.57 28.12 3.52
C LEU A 292 -14.96 27.68 3.06
N VAL A 293 -15.26 26.38 3.11
CA VAL A 293 -16.61 25.89 2.78
C VAL A 293 -17.59 26.14 3.93
N SER A 294 -17.13 26.32 5.19
CA SER A 294 -17.97 26.86 6.27
C SER A 294 -18.40 28.31 6.02
N ILE A 295 -17.70 29.09 5.17
CA ILE A 295 -18.17 30.40 4.71
C ILE A 295 -19.28 30.22 3.67
N ALA A 296 -19.14 29.29 2.73
CA ALA A 296 -20.18 28.97 1.75
C ALA A 296 -21.46 28.39 2.39
N VAL A 297 -21.32 27.57 3.44
CA VAL A 297 -22.45 27.10 4.28
C VAL A 297 -22.94 28.22 5.22
N GLY A 298 -22.08 29.13 5.67
CA GLY A 298 -22.47 30.30 6.46
C GLY A 298 -23.41 31.27 5.73
N VAL A 299 -23.46 31.22 4.40
CA VAL A 299 -24.44 31.95 3.57
C VAL A 299 -25.83 31.27 3.56
N THR A 300 -25.94 30.00 4.02
CA THR A 300 -27.20 29.22 3.98
C THR A 300 -27.66 28.65 5.33
N GLY A 301 -26.81 28.54 6.36
CA GLY A 301 -27.22 28.09 7.69
C GLY A 301 -26.08 28.04 8.72
N SER A 302 -26.34 28.52 9.93
CA SER A 302 -25.33 28.71 10.99
C SER A 302 -24.89 27.41 11.67
N SER A 303 -23.78 26.82 11.22
CA SER A 303 -22.94 25.92 12.04
C SER A 303 -21.48 25.97 11.57
N VAL A 304 -20.53 25.71 12.48
CA VAL A 304 -19.09 25.90 12.23
C VAL A 304 -18.32 24.62 12.56
N LEU A 305 -17.31 24.29 11.75
CA LEU A 305 -16.40 23.13 11.85
C LEU A 305 -17.00 21.75 11.53
N ALA A 306 -16.98 21.39 10.25
CA ALA A 306 -17.01 20.00 9.77
C ALA A 306 -15.65 19.58 9.18
N SER A 307 -15.51 18.33 8.73
CA SER A 307 -14.34 17.86 7.96
C SER A 307 -14.55 18.02 6.45
N PHE A 308 -13.48 18.20 5.67
CA PHE A 308 -13.59 18.34 4.21
C PHE A 308 -14.37 17.20 3.56
N TYR A 309 -14.00 15.94 3.84
CA TYR A 309 -14.67 14.77 3.27
C TYR A 309 -16.13 14.61 3.67
N SER A 310 -16.49 14.86 4.93
CA SER A 310 -17.89 14.72 5.35
C SER A 310 -18.78 15.78 4.71
N LEU A 311 -18.22 16.98 4.48
CA LEU A 311 -18.93 18.10 3.89
C LEU A 311 -18.95 18.03 2.34
N GLN A 312 -17.89 17.52 1.69
CA GLN A 312 -17.95 17.16 0.27
C GLN A 312 -18.92 15.98 0.06
N GLY A 313 -18.91 14.97 0.94
CA GLY A 313 -19.89 13.88 0.91
C GLY A 313 -21.34 14.37 1.06
N LEU A 314 -21.56 15.41 1.88
CA LEU A 314 -22.85 16.10 1.97
C LEU A 314 -23.21 16.80 0.65
N PHE A 315 -22.30 17.58 0.05
CA PHE A 315 -22.54 18.21 -1.27
C PHE A 315 -22.81 17.17 -2.36
N ASP A 316 -22.00 16.11 -2.43
CA ASP A 316 -22.14 15.03 -3.40
C ASP A 316 -23.49 14.30 -3.22
N THR A 317 -23.93 14.14 -1.96
CA THR A 317 -25.26 13.61 -1.63
C THR A 317 -26.36 14.54 -2.11
N VAL A 318 -26.31 15.84 -1.79
CA VAL A 318 -27.32 16.84 -2.20
C VAL A 318 -27.36 17.02 -3.72
N GLN A 319 -26.22 17.00 -4.41
CA GLN A 319 -26.13 17.13 -5.86
C GLN A 319 -26.75 15.93 -6.60
N ILE A 320 -26.40 14.70 -6.22
CA ILE A 320 -27.01 13.49 -6.80
C ILE A 320 -28.49 13.41 -6.41
N PHE A 321 -28.83 13.79 -5.19
CA PHE A 321 -30.20 13.85 -4.73
C PHE A 321 -31.06 14.83 -5.54
N ALA A 322 -30.60 16.06 -5.78
CA ALA A 322 -31.33 17.07 -6.57
C ALA A 322 -31.57 16.60 -8.01
N LEU A 323 -30.57 15.94 -8.61
CA LEU A 323 -30.68 15.30 -9.92
C LEU A 323 -31.79 14.23 -9.98
N ILE A 324 -31.99 13.47 -8.89
CA ILE A 324 -33.09 12.50 -8.77
C ILE A 324 -34.42 13.21 -8.47
N LEU A 325 -34.45 14.18 -7.55
CA LEU A 325 -35.67 14.92 -7.15
C LEU A 325 -36.33 15.63 -8.34
N ASN A 326 -35.54 16.21 -9.23
CA ASN A 326 -36.01 16.85 -10.47
C ASN A 326 -36.72 15.85 -11.44
N THR A 327 -36.64 14.54 -11.21
CA THR A 327 -37.42 13.54 -11.96
C THR A 327 -38.78 13.22 -11.35
N ILE A 328 -39.08 13.74 -10.14
CA ILE A 328 -40.30 13.47 -9.35
C ILE A 328 -41.21 14.70 -9.30
N VAL A 329 -40.63 15.89 -9.06
CA VAL A 329 -41.41 17.11 -8.80
C VAL A 329 -41.86 17.77 -10.11
N LYS A 330 -43.10 17.48 -10.54
CA LYS A 330 -43.81 18.33 -11.50
C LYS A 330 -43.91 19.76 -10.95
N HIS A 331 -43.47 20.74 -11.72
CA HIS A 331 -43.70 22.17 -11.46
C HIS A 331 -45.14 22.54 -11.89
N ASP A 332 -46.10 22.03 -11.13
CA ASP A 332 -47.47 22.56 -11.18
C ASP A 332 -47.54 23.79 -10.27
N SER A 333 -48.11 24.89 -10.76
CA SER A 333 -47.79 26.25 -10.30
C SER A 333 -48.80 26.86 -9.31
N GLN A 334 -49.65 26.02 -8.71
CA GLN A 334 -50.67 26.42 -7.75
C GLN A 334 -50.54 25.63 -6.43
N ASP A 335 -50.65 26.37 -5.31
CA ASP A 335 -50.73 25.92 -3.92
C ASP A 335 -49.64 24.94 -3.40
N LYS A 336 -48.50 25.50 -2.96
CA LYS A 336 -47.52 24.84 -2.06
C LYS A 336 -47.13 25.77 -0.90
N HIS A 337 -46.81 25.19 0.26
CA HIS A 337 -46.39 25.99 1.42
C HIS A 337 -44.99 26.59 1.21
N GLN A 338 -44.74 27.78 1.78
CA GLN A 338 -43.45 28.48 1.69
C GLN A 338 -42.24 27.62 2.07
N TRP A 339 -42.37 26.77 3.09
CA TRP A 339 -41.30 25.86 3.52
C TRP A 339 -41.00 24.75 2.51
N GLU A 340 -42.00 24.31 1.76
CA GLU A 340 -41.87 23.27 0.73
C GLU A 340 -41.18 23.83 -0.53
N ASP A 341 -41.58 25.02 -0.99
CA ASP A 341 -40.90 25.75 -2.06
C ASP A 341 -39.43 26.05 -1.71
N LEU A 342 -39.15 26.40 -0.44
CA LEU A 342 -37.80 26.69 0.02
C LEU A 342 -36.92 25.42 0.09
N LEU A 343 -37.44 24.31 0.61
CA LEU A 343 -36.72 23.04 0.77
C LEU A 343 -36.61 22.20 -0.51
N PHE A 344 -37.68 22.09 -1.32
CA PHE A 344 -37.69 21.26 -2.52
C PHE A 344 -37.35 22.05 -3.80
N GLY A 345 -37.59 23.36 -3.83
CA GLY A 345 -37.34 24.22 -5.00
C GLY A 345 -36.04 25.01 -4.89
N LYS A 346 -35.95 25.93 -3.93
CA LYS A 346 -34.90 26.97 -3.89
C LYS A 346 -33.54 26.44 -3.43
N ILE A 347 -33.46 25.73 -2.30
CA ILE A 347 -32.18 25.19 -1.80
C ILE A 347 -31.52 24.24 -2.82
N PRO A 348 -32.23 23.26 -3.42
CA PRO A 348 -31.62 22.35 -4.40
C PRO A 348 -31.12 23.05 -5.66
N ASN A 349 -31.89 23.98 -6.24
CA ASN A 349 -31.48 24.68 -7.46
C ASN A 349 -30.30 25.64 -7.23
N VAL A 350 -30.24 26.32 -6.07
CA VAL A 350 -29.08 27.17 -5.71
C VAL A 350 -27.81 26.32 -5.51
N LEU A 351 -27.90 25.16 -4.86
CA LEU A 351 -26.75 24.25 -4.72
C LEU A 351 -26.37 23.54 -6.04
N ALA A 352 -27.31 23.38 -6.96
CA ALA A 352 -27.07 22.89 -8.32
C ALA A 352 -26.53 23.96 -9.29
N LEU A 353 -26.34 25.21 -8.83
CA LEU A 353 -25.98 26.38 -9.64
C LEU A 353 -26.96 26.69 -10.79
N ASN A 354 -28.23 26.26 -10.65
CA ASN A 354 -29.27 26.39 -11.66
C ASN A 354 -30.00 27.75 -11.53
N PHE A 355 -29.34 28.82 -11.99
CA PHE A 355 -29.72 30.21 -11.72
C PHE A 355 -30.60 30.89 -12.79
N ALA A 356 -30.99 30.21 -13.85
CA ALA A 356 -31.53 30.88 -15.04
C ALA A 356 -33.07 30.86 -15.11
N SER A 357 -33.67 32.04 -15.28
CA SER A 357 -35.11 32.23 -15.51
C SER A 357 -35.46 32.55 -16.96
N THR A 358 -34.47 32.71 -17.84
CA THR A 358 -34.65 32.91 -19.29
C THR A 358 -33.55 32.20 -20.09
N LEU A 359 -33.90 31.65 -21.25
CA LEU A 359 -33.00 30.88 -22.14
C LEU A 359 -31.70 31.65 -22.44
N VAL A 360 -31.77 32.96 -22.70
CA VAL A 360 -30.60 33.80 -22.98
C VAL A 360 -29.67 33.91 -21.78
N GLN A 361 -30.20 34.02 -20.55
CA GLN A 361 -29.40 34.03 -19.33
C GLN A 361 -28.76 32.66 -19.06
N SER A 362 -29.48 31.55 -19.29
CA SER A 362 -28.91 30.19 -19.22
C SER A 362 -27.68 30.07 -20.12
N LEU A 363 -27.82 30.54 -21.36
CA LEU A 363 -26.87 30.38 -22.44
C LEU A 363 -25.61 31.26 -22.26
N ILE A 364 -25.77 32.49 -21.73
CA ILE A 364 -24.64 33.34 -21.34
C ILE A 364 -23.89 32.75 -20.13
N MET A 365 -24.60 32.37 -19.06
CA MET A 365 -24.00 31.78 -17.87
C MET A 365 -23.26 30.47 -18.18
N LEU A 366 -23.83 29.67 -19.09
CA LEU A 366 -23.18 28.47 -19.61
C LEU A 366 -21.81 28.79 -20.23
N VAL A 367 -21.74 29.71 -21.19
CA VAL A 367 -20.47 30.08 -21.84
C VAL A 367 -19.43 30.60 -20.85
N VAL A 368 -19.85 31.36 -19.83
CA VAL A 368 -18.98 31.83 -18.74
C VAL A 368 -18.44 30.64 -17.91
N PHE A 369 -19.29 29.72 -17.43
CA PHE A 369 -18.80 28.56 -16.67
C PHE A 369 -17.97 27.58 -17.52
N MET A 370 -18.27 27.44 -18.82
CA MET A 370 -17.49 26.64 -19.76
C MET A 370 -16.07 27.19 -19.95
N THR A 371 -15.95 28.50 -20.18
CA THR A 371 -14.64 29.16 -20.36
C THR A 371 -13.81 29.16 -19.07
N VAL A 372 -14.43 29.45 -17.92
CA VAL A 372 -13.78 29.31 -16.60
C VAL A 372 -13.29 27.88 -16.38
N SER A 373 -14.11 26.86 -16.65
CA SER A 373 -13.72 25.46 -16.45
C SER A 373 -12.62 25.01 -17.40
N GLY A 374 -12.61 25.50 -18.65
CA GLY A 374 -11.50 25.28 -19.59
C GLY A 374 -10.17 25.85 -19.07
N LEU A 375 -10.19 27.06 -18.51
CA LEU A 375 -9.01 27.69 -17.90
C LEU A 375 -8.54 26.93 -16.65
N LEU A 376 -9.47 26.49 -15.79
CA LEU A 376 -9.18 25.66 -14.60
C LEU A 376 -8.56 24.31 -15.00
N LEU A 377 -9.11 23.63 -16.01
CA LEU A 377 -8.57 22.37 -16.54
C LEU A 377 -7.17 22.54 -17.14
N TYR A 378 -6.94 23.62 -17.91
CA TYR A 378 -5.62 23.91 -18.47
C TYR A 378 -4.58 24.23 -17.38
N TYR A 379 -4.95 24.99 -16.34
CA TYR A 379 -4.08 25.24 -15.20
C TYR A 379 -3.76 23.95 -14.44
N PHE A 380 -4.79 23.14 -14.15
CA PHE A 380 -4.63 21.85 -13.48
C PHE A 380 -3.68 20.94 -14.28
N TYR A 381 -3.90 20.78 -15.58
CA TYR A 381 -3.02 20.05 -16.49
C TYR A 381 -1.57 20.55 -16.43
N ARG A 382 -1.36 21.86 -16.56
CA ARG A 382 -0.02 22.48 -16.62
C ARG A 382 0.76 22.31 -15.32
N VAL A 383 0.09 22.29 -14.16
CA VAL A 383 0.76 22.14 -12.85
C VAL A 383 0.97 20.66 -12.50
N THR A 384 0.07 19.76 -12.92
CA THR A 384 0.15 18.31 -12.65
C THR A 384 0.95 17.50 -13.66
N SER A 385 1.17 18.00 -14.89
CA SER A 385 2.02 17.33 -15.89
C SER A 385 3.46 17.16 -15.40
N VAL A 386 3.94 18.07 -14.55
CA VAL A 386 5.23 17.98 -13.85
C VAL A 386 5.33 16.68 -13.03
N CYS A 387 4.27 16.24 -12.36
CA CYS A 387 4.28 14.99 -11.59
C CYS A 387 4.50 13.75 -12.47
N ARG A 388 4.04 13.75 -13.72
CA ARG A 388 4.32 12.63 -14.65
C ARG A 388 5.76 12.58 -15.11
N SER A 389 6.47 13.71 -15.04
CA SER A 389 7.91 13.76 -15.30
C SER A 389 8.76 13.13 -14.18
N PHE A 390 8.19 12.75 -13.03
CA PHE A 390 8.92 11.98 -12.03
C PHE A 390 9.26 10.55 -12.51
N GLY A 391 8.46 9.96 -13.40
CA GLY A 391 8.75 8.65 -13.99
C GLY A 391 9.95 8.62 -14.95
N SER A 392 10.48 9.78 -15.34
CA SER A 392 11.60 9.92 -16.29
C SER A 392 12.91 10.43 -15.65
N GLN A 393 12.95 10.73 -14.35
CA GLN A 393 14.20 11.14 -13.68
C GLN A 393 15.14 9.95 -13.43
N GLU A 394 16.41 10.10 -13.79
CA GLU A 394 17.46 9.09 -13.63
C GLU A 394 18.53 9.54 -12.62
N GLY A 395 19.36 8.61 -12.11
CA GLY A 395 20.37 8.93 -11.09
C GLY A 395 19.80 9.47 -9.75
N PRO A 396 20.64 9.83 -8.77
CA PRO A 396 20.22 10.40 -7.49
C PRO A 396 19.92 11.90 -7.64
N GLN A 397 18.85 12.25 -8.37
CA GLN A 397 18.41 13.65 -8.52
C GLN A 397 17.19 13.97 -7.62
N PRO A 398 17.11 15.17 -7.03
CA PRO A 398 15.94 15.62 -6.27
C PRO A 398 14.70 15.75 -7.16
N SER A 399 13.53 15.43 -6.60
CA SER A 399 12.26 15.56 -7.30
C SER A 399 11.81 17.03 -7.35
N THR A 400 11.31 17.47 -8.51
CA THR A 400 10.90 18.86 -8.73
C THR A 400 9.58 19.18 -8.01
N THR A 401 9.69 19.58 -6.74
CA THR A 401 8.54 19.86 -5.85
C THR A 401 7.60 20.93 -6.43
N MET A 402 6.28 20.70 -6.33
CA MET A 402 5.22 21.58 -6.85
C MET A 402 5.21 22.98 -6.19
N LYS A 403 5.67 23.99 -6.94
CA LYS A 403 5.84 25.38 -6.47
C LYS A 403 4.54 26.10 -6.08
N ASN A 404 3.40 25.80 -6.74
CA ASN A 404 2.13 26.53 -6.55
C ASN A 404 1.11 25.75 -5.70
N THR A 405 1.47 25.44 -4.45
CA THR A 405 0.78 24.42 -3.64
C THR A 405 -0.67 24.75 -3.25
N TRP A 406 -1.04 26.04 -3.13
CA TRP A 406 -2.43 26.45 -2.84
C TRP A 406 -3.31 26.58 -4.09
N GLY A 407 -2.75 27.03 -5.21
CA GLY A 407 -3.50 27.23 -6.45
C GLY A 407 -4.10 25.93 -6.98
N ILE A 408 -3.30 24.85 -6.98
CA ILE A 408 -3.77 23.52 -7.38
C ILE A 408 -4.88 22.96 -6.46
N VAL A 409 -4.84 23.23 -5.14
CA VAL A 409 -5.87 22.81 -4.18
C VAL A 409 -7.21 23.45 -4.53
N ILE A 410 -7.23 24.78 -4.68
CA ILE A 410 -8.43 25.56 -5.00
C ILE A 410 -8.98 25.16 -6.37
N VAL A 411 -8.12 25.02 -7.38
CA VAL A 411 -8.52 24.61 -8.74
C VAL A 411 -9.11 23.20 -8.76
N SER A 412 -8.50 22.24 -8.06
CA SER A 412 -9.02 20.87 -7.98
C SER A 412 -10.38 20.82 -7.26
N PHE A 413 -10.52 21.56 -6.16
CA PHE A 413 -11.80 21.69 -5.45
C PHE A 413 -12.90 22.28 -6.35
N LEU A 414 -12.64 23.43 -6.98
CA LEU A 414 -13.60 24.07 -7.89
C LEU A 414 -13.99 23.14 -9.05
N LEU A 415 -13.04 22.44 -9.66
CA LEU A 415 -13.33 21.45 -10.70
C LEU A 415 -14.23 20.30 -10.20
N THR A 416 -14.03 19.81 -8.97
CA THR A 416 -14.89 18.76 -8.39
C THR A 416 -16.30 19.24 -8.05
N VAL A 417 -16.47 20.51 -7.64
CA VAL A 417 -17.79 21.10 -7.31
C VAL A 417 -18.58 21.44 -8.58
N ILE A 418 -17.92 22.07 -9.57
CA ILE A 418 -18.52 22.47 -10.85
C ILE A 418 -18.76 21.25 -11.76
N TYR A 419 -18.12 20.11 -11.49
CA TYR A 419 -18.26 18.86 -12.26
C TYR A 419 -19.72 18.53 -12.59
N LEU A 420 -20.59 18.34 -11.60
CA LEU A 420 -21.97 17.88 -11.87
C LEU A 420 -22.82 18.97 -12.56
N PRO A 421 -22.88 20.22 -12.06
CA PRO A 421 -23.66 21.29 -12.70
C PRO A 421 -23.28 21.56 -14.17
N LEU A 422 -21.98 21.50 -14.50
CA LEU A 422 -21.56 21.73 -15.88
C LEU A 422 -21.71 20.48 -16.76
N SER A 423 -21.62 19.28 -16.17
CA SER A 423 -21.94 18.02 -16.85
C SER A 423 -23.43 17.97 -17.24
N THR A 424 -24.35 18.38 -16.35
CA THR A 424 -25.80 18.33 -16.64
C THR A 424 -26.12 19.29 -17.76
N MET A 425 -25.68 20.55 -17.65
CA MET A 425 -25.90 21.56 -18.67
C MET A 425 -25.28 21.18 -20.03
N ALA A 426 -24.09 20.57 -20.05
CA ALA A 426 -23.51 20.02 -21.28
C ALA A 426 -24.43 18.96 -21.92
N VAL A 427 -24.90 17.98 -21.15
CA VAL A 427 -25.78 16.92 -21.68
C VAL A 427 -27.15 17.45 -22.08
N HIS A 428 -27.73 18.41 -21.35
CA HIS A 428 -28.98 19.10 -21.71
C HIS A 428 -28.86 19.79 -23.08
N VAL A 429 -27.73 20.43 -23.39
CA VAL A 429 -27.45 21.01 -24.73
C VAL A 429 -27.27 19.92 -25.79
N LEU A 430 -26.64 18.79 -25.48
CA LEU A 430 -26.48 17.68 -26.44
C LEU A 430 -27.83 17.05 -26.83
N VAL A 431 -28.72 16.81 -25.86
CA VAL A 431 -30.04 16.20 -26.10
C VAL A 431 -31.14 17.21 -26.46
N TRP A 432 -30.84 18.50 -26.34
CA TRP A 432 -31.76 19.64 -26.49
C TRP A 432 -33.01 19.49 -25.60
N SER A 433 -32.83 19.66 -24.29
CA SER A 433 -33.91 19.64 -23.29
C SER A 433 -34.91 20.79 -23.46
N ASP A 434 -36.08 20.67 -22.82
CA ASP A 434 -37.15 21.67 -22.84
C ASP A 434 -36.73 23.05 -22.29
N ASP A 435 -35.74 23.12 -21.39
CA ASP A 435 -35.09 24.36 -20.94
C ASP A 435 -34.51 25.21 -22.11
N LEU A 436 -34.26 24.59 -23.26
CA LEU A 436 -33.61 25.16 -24.45
C LEU A 436 -34.57 25.29 -25.64
N TRP A 437 -35.87 25.01 -25.45
CA TRP A 437 -36.86 25.12 -26.52
C TRP A 437 -37.33 26.57 -26.66
N VAL A 438 -37.41 27.05 -27.90
CA VAL A 438 -37.88 28.42 -28.24
C VAL A 438 -39.40 28.56 -28.11
N VAL A 439 -40.11 27.44 -27.92
CA VAL A 439 -41.57 27.32 -27.87
C VAL A 439 -41.95 26.51 -26.63
N PRO A 440 -43.01 26.87 -25.88
CA PRO A 440 -43.48 26.08 -24.74
C PRO A 440 -43.76 24.61 -25.12
N ASN A 441 -43.39 23.68 -24.24
CA ASN A 441 -43.41 22.24 -24.51
C ASN A 441 -44.81 21.74 -24.95
N PRO A 442 -45.00 21.39 -26.24
CA PRO A 442 -46.32 21.08 -26.81
C PRO A 442 -46.81 19.65 -26.48
N TYR A 443 -46.00 18.84 -25.79
CA TYR A 443 -46.33 17.46 -25.43
C TYR A 443 -46.98 17.32 -24.05
N THR A 444 -46.99 18.40 -23.24
CA THR A 444 -47.45 18.39 -21.84
C THR A 444 -48.94 18.08 -21.67
N ASN A 445 -49.79 18.56 -22.59
CA ASN A 445 -51.25 18.38 -22.59
C ASN A 445 -51.75 17.77 -23.92
N ALA A 446 -50.89 17.00 -24.60
CA ALA A 446 -51.18 16.49 -25.95
C ALA A 446 -52.12 15.28 -25.95
N THR A 447 -53.24 15.37 -26.68
CA THR A 447 -54.18 14.26 -26.92
C THR A 447 -53.81 13.40 -28.13
N SER A 448 -52.85 13.85 -28.96
CA SER A 448 -52.30 13.13 -30.11
C SER A 448 -50.78 13.11 -30.09
N ASN A 449 -50.17 12.09 -30.70
CA ASN A 449 -48.72 12.02 -30.91
C ASN A 449 -48.45 11.74 -32.41
N PRO A 450 -47.89 12.69 -33.18
CA PRO A 450 -47.48 14.04 -32.76
C PRO A 450 -48.66 14.95 -32.34
N PRO A 451 -48.41 15.98 -31.51
CA PRO A 451 -49.42 16.97 -31.14
C PRO A 451 -49.79 17.87 -32.32
N VAL A 452 -51.09 18.13 -32.49
CA VAL A 452 -51.58 19.13 -33.45
C VAL A 452 -51.50 20.51 -32.80
N VAL A 453 -50.73 21.42 -33.41
CA VAL A 453 -50.44 22.76 -32.90
C VAL A 453 -50.62 23.81 -34.00
N PRO A 454 -51.11 25.03 -33.68
CA PRO A 454 -51.35 26.07 -34.68
C PRO A 454 -50.03 26.64 -35.26
N PRO A 455 -50.04 27.11 -36.52
CA PRO A 455 -48.86 27.71 -37.14
C PRO A 455 -48.43 29.01 -36.42
N LEU A 456 -47.13 29.17 -36.19
CA LEU A 456 -46.54 30.31 -35.48
C LEU A 456 -46.59 31.64 -36.26
N GLY A 457 -46.87 31.58 -37.55
CA GLY A 457 -46.88 32.72 -38.47
C GLY A 457 -46.85 32.26 -39.94
N PRO A 458 -46.60 33.17 -40.90
CA PRO A 458 -46.47 32.80 -42.30
C PRO A 458 -45.25 31.88 -42.53
N ALA A 459 -45.46 30.75 -43.23
CA ALA A 459 -44.48 29.67 -43.40
C ALA A 459 -43.22 30.05 -44.21
N ASN A 460 -43.22 31.22 -44.84
CA ASN A 460 -42.07 31.84 -45.50
C ASN A 460 -41.18 32.65 -44.54
N GLU A 461 -41.67 33.06 -43.35
CA GLU A 461 -40.85 33.69 -42.30
C GLU A 461 -40.53 32.73 -41.15
N PHE A 462 -41.48 31.86 -40.76
CA PHE A 462 -41.36 30.98 -39.59
C PHE A 462 -41.11 29.51 -39.95
N ARG A 463 -40.52 28.76 -39.02
CA ARG A 463 -40.43 27.29 -39.03
C ARG A 463 -41.78 26.65 -38.71
N ASP A 464 -41.92 25.38 -39.03
CA ASP A 464 -43.05 24.58 -38.55
C ASP A 464 -43.01 24.48 -37.01
N PRO A 465 -44.15 24.51 -36.29
CA PRO A 465 -44.16 24.55 -34.81
C PRO A 465 -43.56 23.31 -34.11
N LEU A 466 -43.18 22.28 -34.86
CA LEU A 466 -42.51 21.07 -34.37
C LEU A 466 -41.02 20.99 -34.75
N ASP A 467 -40.51 21.95 -35.53
CA ASP A 467 -39.11 22.08 -35.96
C ASP A 467 -38.28 22.99 -35.02
N PHE A 468 -38.45 22.80 -33.70
CA PHE A 468 -37.74 23.57 -32.68
C PHE A 468 -36.43 22.93 -32.19
N CYS A 469 -36.21 21.65 -32.48
CA CYS A 469 -35.07 20.89 -31.97
C CYS A 469 -33.74 21.33 -32.61
N TRP A 470 -32.73 21.61 -31.78
CA TRP A 470 -31.45 22.20 -32.20
C TRP A 470 -31.64 23.52 -33.00
N THR A 471 -32.59 24.35 -32.56
CA THR A 471 -32.79 25.72 -33.05
C THR A 471 -32.84 26.71 -31.89
N THR A 472 -32.24 27.90 -32.06
CA THR A 472 -32.31 29.01 -31.09
C THR A 472 -33.30 30.11 -31.49
N THR A 473 -33.99 29.96 -32.62
CA THR A 473 -34.98 30.92 -33.16
C THR A 473 -35.96 30.20 -34.08
N MET A 474 -37.23 30.61 -34.04
CA MET A 474 -38.30 30.11 -34.92
C MET A 474 -38.34 30.83 -36.27
N LYS A 475 -37.64 31.95 -36.44
CA LYS A 475 -37.56 32.66 -37.72
C LYS A 475 -36.52 32.02 -38.62
N ARG A 476 -36.83 31.90 -39.91
CA ARG A 476 -35.92 31.37 -40.94
C ARG A 476 -34.78 32.34 -41.30
N ASN A 477 -34.96 33.63 -41.03
CA ASN A 477 -34.02 34.70 -41.38
C ASN A 477 -33.00 35.01 -40.26
N ASP A 478 -33.21 34.48 -39.05
CA ASP A 478 -32.33 34.71 -37.90
C ASP A 478 -31.22 33.66 -37.82
N ILE A 479 -30.08 34.02 -37.22
CA ILE A 479 -28.93 33.12 -37.04
C ILE A 479 -29.25 32.05 -35.99
N ASN A 480 -29.18 30.76 -36.38
CA ASN A 480 -29.27 29.64 -35.45
C ASN A 480 -27.89 29.37 -34.79
N TYR A 481 -27.80 29.60 -33.48
CA TYR A 481 -26.57 29.41 -32.70
C TYR A 481 -26.40 27.97 -32.17
N ALA A 482 -27.41 27.09 -32.33
CA ALA A 482 -27.39 25.73 -31.81
C ALA A 482 -26.14 24.90 -32.20
N PRO A 483 -25.62 24.95 -33.45
CA PRO A 483 -24.42 24.17 -33.82
C PRO A 483 -23.18 24.57 -33.00
N ILE A 484 -23.02 25.85 -32.70
CA ILE A 484 -21.90 26.38 -31.90
C ILE A 484 -22.02 25.88 -30.45
N LEU A 485 -23.24 25.90 -29.90
CA LEU A 485 -23.52 25.43 -28.53
C LEU A 485 -23.29 23.92 -28.39
N VAL A 486 -23.71 23.13 -29.38
CA VAL A 486 -23.44 21.69 -29.44
C VAL A 486 -21.92 21.42 -29.49
N ILE A 487 -21.15 22.16 -30.31
CA ILE A 487 -19.69 22.02 -30.36
C ILE A 487 -19.04 22.34 -28.99
N ILE A 488 -19.46 23.42 -28.33
CA ILE A 488 -18.98 23.79 -26.99
C ILE A 488 -19.35 22.72 -25.95
N ALA A 489 -20.56 22.17 -26.02
CA ALA A 489 -21.02 21.09 -25.14
C ALA A 489 -20.23 19.79 -25.35
N ILE A 490 -19.90 19.42 -26.61
CA ILE A 490 -19.02 18.28 -26.92
C ILE A 490 -17.63 18.47 -26.32
N ILE A 491 -17.02 19.67 -26.49
CA ILE A 491 -15.69 19.98 -25.96
C ILE A 491 -15.69 19.92 -24.43
N SER A 492 -16.71 20.47 -23.77
CA SER A 492 -16.87 20.39 -22.31
C SER A 492 -17.08 18.96 -21.83
N PHE A 493 -17.91 18.18 -22.52
CA PHE A 493 -18.15 16.78 -22.19
C PHE A 493 -16.85 15.98 -22.25
N ALA A 494 -16.14 16.05 -23.38
CA ALA A 494 -14.85 15.38 -23.55
C ALA A 494 -13.81 15.83 -22.51
N GLY A 495 -13.73 17.13 -22.20
CA GLY A 495 -12.74 17.71 -21.29
C GLY A 495 -13.04 17.50 -19.80
N LEU A 496 -14.20 17.95 -19.32
CA LEU A 496 -14.55 17.95 -17.90
C LEU A 496 -15.19 16.64 -17.44
N THR A 497 -16.07 16.03 -18.24
CA THR A 497 -16.86 14.88 -17.75
C THR A 497 -16.11 13.56 -17.92
N VAL A 498 -15.37 13.40 -19.03
CA VAL A 498 -14.59 12.20 -19.37
C VAL A 498 -13.09 12.34 -19.07
N TRP A 499 -12.39 13.32 -19.65
CA TRP A 499 -10.93 13.41 -19.55
C TRP A 499 -10.46 13.75 -18.15
N PHE A 500 -11.10 14.69 -17.45
CA PHE A 500 -10.67 15.12 -16.11
C PHE A 500 -10.67 13.99 -15.07
N PRO A 501 -11.73 13.17 -14.87
CA PRO A 501 -11.68 12.03 -13.95
C PRO A 501 -10.60 11.00 -14.31
N ILE A 502 -10.41 10.69 -15.59
CA ILE A 502 -9.37 9.74 -16.06
C ILE A 502 -7.97 10.29 -15.79
N TYR A 503 -7.75 11.58 -16.04
CA TYR A 503 -6.48 12.24 -15.77
C TYR A 503 -6.20 12.32 -14.27
N LEU A 504 -7.20 12.72 -13.47
CA LEU A 504 -7.13 12.79 -12.01
C LEU A 504 -6.85 11.41 -11.39
N PHE A 505 -7.49 10.33 -11.88
CA PHE A 505 -7.20 8.95 -11.47
C PHE A 505 -5.72 8.60 -11.64
N LYS A 506 -5.14 8.89 -12.82
CA LYS A 506 -3.71 8.63 -13.10
C LYS A 506 -2.81 9.44 -12.16
N THR A 507 -3.07 10.74 -12.03
CA THR A 507 -2.28 11.62 -11.16
C THR A 507 -2.37 11.24 -9.69
N ILE A 508 -3.52 10.80 -9.17
CA ILE A 508 -3.63 10.28 -7.80
C ILE A 508 -2.81 8.99 -7.63
N LYS A 509 -2.91 8.03 -8.58
CA LYS A 509 -2.11 6.79 -8.53
C LYS A 509 -0.59 7.03 -8.59
N GLU A 510 -0.16 8.18 -9.10
CA GLU A 510 1.24 8.59 -9.20
C GLU A 510 1.77 9.30 -7.92
N ILE A 511 0.91 9.69 -6.97
CA ILE A 511 1.28 10.49 -5.79
C ILE A 511 0.82 9.92 -4.44
N THR A 512 -0.10 8.95 -4.41
CA THR A 512 -0.50 8.27 -3.16
C THR A 512 0.71 7.57 -2.52
N PRO A 513 0.97 7.71 -1.21
CA PRO A 513 2.13 7.12 -0.58
C PRO A 513 2.11 5.58 -0.65
N VAL A 514 3.21 5.01 -1.15
CA VAL A 514 3.48 3.56 -1.08
C VAL A 514 3.84 3.20 0.36
N VAL A 515 3.60 1.94 0.75
CA VAL A 515 3.95 1.43 2.08
C VAL A 515 5.00 0.36 1.93
N ASN A 516 6.14 0.54 2.61
CA ASN A 516 7.25 -0.41 2.54
C ASN A 516 6.82 -1.81 3.04
N PRO A 517 7.30 -2.91 2.43
CA PRO A 517 6.87 -4.26 2.77
C PRO A 517 7.35 -4.78 4.15
N TYR A 518 8.41 -4.22 4.75
CA TYR A 518 9.00 -4.73 5.99
C TYR A 518 8.94 -3.75 7.16
N THR A 519 8.82 -4.30 8.36
CA THR A 519 8.87 -3.58 9.63
C THR A 519 10.26 -3.01 9.89
N GLU A 520 10.37 -2.30 11.00
CA GLU A 520 11.61 -1.65 11.45
C GLU A 520 12.61 -2.65 12.05
N LEU A 521 12.18 -3.91 12.21
CA LEU A 521 13.00 -5.08 12.52
C LEU A 521 13.24 -5.96 11.27
N GLY A 522 12.91 -5.44 10.08
CA GLY A 522 13.05 -6.14 8.80
C GLY A 522 12.11 -7.34 8.60
N THR A 523 11.07 -7.52 9.42
CA THR A 523 10.08 -8.61 9.26
C THR A 523 8.94 -8.19 8.33
N ARG A 524 8.36 -9.12 7.55
CA ARG A 524 7.31 -8.79 6.56
C ARG A 524 6.02 -8.31 7.25
N ARG A 525 5.45 -7.18 6.83
CA ARG A 525 4.20 -6.63 7.41
C ARG A 525 2.97 -7.43 6.97
N SER A 526 2.01 -7.64 7.89
CA SER A 526 0.70 -8.21 7.55
C SER A 526 -0.14 -7.24 6.68
N ARG A 527 -1.16 -7.76 5.97
CA ARG A 527 -2.14 -6.93 5.23
C ARG A 527 -2.81 -5.88 6.13
N SER A 528 -2.95 -6.16 7.43
CA SER A 528 -3.50 -5.23 8.42
C SER A 528 -2.50 -4.13 8.82
N ASP A 529 -1.23 -4.46 9.00
CA ASP A 529 -0.18 -3.51 9.40
C ASP A 529 0.24 -2.60 8.25
N MET A 530 0.23 -3.10 7.02
CA MET A 530 0.36 -2.26 5.83
C MET A 530 -0.75 -1.19 5.75
N ASN A 531 -1.97 -1.50 6.20
CA ASN A 531 -3.07 -0.52 6.24
C ASN A 531 -2.93 0.46 7.42
N ARG A 532 -2.35 0.03 8.55
CA ARG A 532 -2.00 0.90 9.70
C ARG A 532 -0.85 1.87 9.33
N GLU A 533 0.12 1.42 8.56
CA GLU A 533 1.27 2.23 8.15
C GLU A 533 0.90 3.22 7.05
N TYR A 534 0.09 2.82 6.06
CA TYR A 534 -0.51 3.74 5.08
C TYR A 534 -1.18 4.96 5.74
N GLN A 535 -1.96 4.72 6.80
CA GLN A 535 -2.59 5.76 7.61
C GLN A 535 -1.59 6.67 8.35
N ARG A 536 -0.38 6.20 8.70
CA ARG A 536 0.67 7.05 9.29
C ARG A 536 1.28 7.97 8.25
N LEU A 537 1.59 7.44 7.07
CA LEU A 537 2.12 8.21 5.94
C LEU A 537 1.13 9.30 5.52
N LEU A 538 -0.16 9.00 5.40
CA LEU A 538 -1.20 10.00 5.09
C LEU A 538 -1.27 11.15 6.11
N LEU A 539 -1.07 10.89 7.41
CA LEU A 539 -1.07 11.95 8.44
C LEU A 539 0.13 12.90 8.34
N ARG A 540 1.20 12.51 7.61
CA ARG A 540 2.38 13.34 7.34
C ARG A 540 2.48 13.82 5.90
N ASP A 541 1.56 13.41 5.01
CA ASP A 541 1.65 13.71 3.59
C ASP A 541 1.47 15.23 3.31
N ARG A 542 2.54 15.84 2.80
CA ARG A 542 2.64 17.26 2.48
C ARG A 542 2.19 17.59 1.04
N ASN A 543 1.83 16.59 0.24
CA ASN A 543 1.39 16.76 -1.14
C ASN A 543 0.20 17.75 -1.24
N PRO A 544 0.14 18.65 -2.23
CA PRO A 544 -1.03 19.51 -2.43
C PRO A 544 -2.35 18.74 -2.59
N LEU A 545 -2.34 17.54 -3.16
CA LEU A 545 -3.55 16.78 -3.49
C LEU A 545 -3.91 15.74 -2.40
N SER A 546 -3.22 15.71 -1.26
CA SER A 546 -3.49 14.73 -0.19
C SER A 546 -4.92 14.81 0.34
N PHE A 547 -5.53 15.99 0.38
CA PHE A 547 -6.95 16.19 0.72
C PHE A 547 -7.94 15.39 -0.15
N ILE A 548 -7.52 14.92 -1.34
CA ILE A 548 -8.33 14.09 -2.25
C ILE A 548 -8.25 12.60 -1.90
N TYR A 549 -7.15 12.11 -1.30
CA TYR A 549 -6.99 10.68 -0.97
C TYR A 549 -6.77 10.31 0.51
N ASN A 550 -6.56 11.27 1.42
CA ASN A 550 -6.39 11.10 2.87
C ASN A 550 -7.57 10.34 3.56
N GLY A 551 -8.75 10.32 2.95
CA GLY A 551 -9.94 9.63 3.48
C GLY A 551 -10.04 8.13 3.17
N TYR A 552 -9.29 7.62 2.19
CA TYR A 552 -9.49 6.29 1.60
C TYR A 552 -8.47 5.25 2.04
N ARG A 553 -8.82 3.97 1.96
CA ARG A 553 -7.95 2.83 2.28
C ARG A 553 -6.79 2.72 1.29
N ARG A 554 -5.75 1.99 1.69
CA ARG A 554 -4.64 1.59 0.80
C ARG A 554 -5.21 0.91 -0.45
N GLY A 555 -4.79 1.35 -1.63
CA GLY A 555 -5.34 0.93 -2.93
C GLY A 555 -6.62 1.65 -3.38
N TRP A 556 -7.33 2.35 -2.47
CA TRP A 556 -8.58 3.07 -2.76
C TRP A 556 -8.42 4.59 -2.87
N GLY A 557 -7.19 5.13 -2.83
CA GLY A 557 -6.93 6.58 -2.95
C GLY A 557 -7.56 7.23 -4.19
N THR A 558 -7.69 6.49 -5.30
CA THR A 558 -8.32 6.93 -6.55
C THR A 558 -9.85 6.92 -6.54
N TYR A 559 -10.50 6.49 -5.44
CA TYR A 559 -11.96 6.32 -5.36
C TYR A 559 -12.74 7.60 -5.73
N GLN A 560 -12.24 8.78 -5.36
CA GLN A 560 -12.90 10.04 -5.72
C GLN A 560 -13.04 10.21 -7.25
N SER A 561 -12.00 9.87 -8.03
CA SER A 561 -12.07 9.88 -9.50
C SER A 561 -13.05 8.84 -10.05
N THR A 562 -13.07 7.64 -9.46
CA THR A 562 -14.02 6.58 -9.81
C THR A 562 -15.47 6.99 -9.49
N PHE A 563 -15.68 7.73 -8.40
CA PHE A 563 -17.00 8.24 -8.03
C PHE A 563 -17.48 9.35 -8.98
N LEU A 564 -16.61 10.22 -9.50
CA LEU A 564 -17.00 11.14 -10.58
C LEU A 564 -17.54 10.39 -11.81
N LEU A 565 -16.92 9.27 -12.19
CA LEU A 565 -17.42 8.42 -13.28
C LEU A 565 -18.77 7.73 -12.93
N ALA A 566 -19.00 7.37 -11.66
CA ALA A 566 -20.30 6.87 -11.20
C ALA A 566 -21.40 7.96 -11.12
N LYS A 567 -21.02 9.22 -10.86
CA LYS A 567 -21.92 10.38 -11.04
C LYS A 567 -22.33 10.54 -12.50
N LEU A 568 -21.38 10.40 -13.43
CA LEU A 568 -21.63 10.49 -14.87
C LEU A 568 -22.67 9.47 -15.34
N THR A 569 -22.65 8.22 -14.85
CA THR A 569 -23.68 7.24 -15.23
C THR A 569 -25.09 7.62 -14.76
N ALA A 570 -25.23 8.14 -13.54
CA ALA A 570 -26.53 8.59 -13.04
C ALA A 570 -27.05 9.78 -13.87
N LEU A 571 -26.17 10.73 -14.19
CA LEU A 571 -26.44 11.91 -15.00
C LEU A 571 -26.87 11.58 -16.43
N LEU A 572 -26.18 10.62 -17.07
CA LEU A 572 -26.55 10.15 -18.41
C LEU A 572 -27.94 9.49 -18.39
N ILE A 573 -28.25 8.66 -17.37
CA ILE A 573 -29.59 8.06 -17.22
C ILE A 573 -30.67 9.14 -17.07
N THR A 574 -30.49 10.12 -16.18
CA THR A 574 -31.52 11.12 -15.89
C THR A 574 -31.75 12.13 -17.02
N ALA A 575 -30.69 12.56 -17.71
CA ALA A 575 -30.76 13.59 -18.74
C ALA A 575 -31.07 13.03 -20.15
N ILE A 576 -30.52 11.86 -20.50
CA ILE A 576 -30.77 11.25 -21.82
C ILE A 576 -32.15 10.58 -21.85
N ILE A 577 -32.52 9.80 -20.83
CA ILE A 577 -33.80 9.07 -20.80
C ILE A 577 -34.92 9.98 -20.25
N ASN A 578 -35.05 11.18 -20.81
CA ASN A 578 -36.07 12.17 -20.43
C ASN A 578 -37.09 12.32 -21.57
N PRO A 579 -38.40 12.18 -21.35
CA PRO A 579 -39.39 12.47 -22.40
C PRO A 579 -39.35 13.92 -22.88
N ASN A 580 -38.90 14.85 -22.04
CA ASN A 580 -38.79 16.27 -22.37
C ASN A 580 -37.46 16.62 -23.07
N ASN A 581 -37.05 15.83 -24.07
CA ASN A 581 -35.89 16.14 -24.90
C ASN A 581 -36.09 15.74 -26.37
N CYS A 582 -35.25 16.26 -27.26
CA CYS A 582 -35.40 16.06 -28.69
C CYS A 582 -35.07 14.64 -29.19
N LEU A 583 -34.55 13.75 -28.33
CA LEU A 583 -34.30 12.35 -28.67
C LEU A 583 -35.54 11.46 -28.46
N PHE A 584 -36.30 11.68 -27.38
CA PHE A 584 -37.41 10.78 -26.98
C PHE A 584 -38.81 11.40 -27.07
N ARG A 585 -38.95 12.65 -27.55
CA ARG A 585 -40.23 13.36 -27.73
C ARG A 585 -41.31 12.63 -28.55
N THR A 586 -40.95 11.59 -29.31
CA THR A 586 -41.91 10.78 -30.10
C THR A 586 -42.47 9.57 -29.34
N LEU A 587 -41.97 9.27 -28.14
CA LEU A 587 -42.46 8.19 -27.29
C LEU A 587 -43.42 8.71 -26.20
N THR A 588 -44.29 7.85 -25.67
CA THR A 588 -45.24 8.26 -24.62
C THR A 588 -44.53 8.54 -23.30
N GLN A 589 -44.89 9.67 -22.66
CA GLN A 589 -44.20 10.21 -21.48
C GLN A 589 -44.07 9.21 -20.33
N GLU A 590 -45.13 8.45 -20.07
CA GLU A 590 -45.17 7.38 -19.05
C GLU A 590 -44.10 6.31 -19.30
N LYS A 591 -44.01 5.78 -20.54
CA LYS A 591 -43.06 4.70 -20.87
C LYS A 591 -41.62 5.16 -20.67
N VAL A 592 -41.27 6.36 -21.15
CA VAL A 592 -39.91 6.91 -20.99
C VAL A 592 -39.60 7.17 -19.51
N SER A 593 -40.54 7.72 -18.74
CA SER A 593 -40.34 7.98 -17.31
C SER A 593 -40.19 6.68 -16.51
N VAL A 594 -41.05 5.67 -16.72
CA VAL A 594 -40.93 4.36 -16.06
C VAL A 594 -39.62 3.67 -16.43
N THR A 595 -39.23 3.67 -17.72
CA THR A 595 -37.94 3.12 -18.16
C THR A 595 -36.76 3.82 -17.49
N ARG A 596 -36.78 5.17 -17.39
CA ARG A 596 -35.77 5.94 -16.64
C ARG A 596 -35.69 5.50 -15.18
N GLN A 597 -36.82 5.47 -14.46
CA GLN A 597 -36.81 5.13 -13.03
C GLN A 597 -36.40 3.68 -12.76
N MET A 598 -36.79 2.74 -13.62
CA MET A 598 -36.33 1.35 -13.55
C MET A 598 -34.81 1.24 -13.70
N ILE A 599 -34.23 1.87 -14.72
CA ILE A 599 -32.78 1.84 -14.97
C ILE A 599 -32.02 2.56 -13.84
N LEU A 600 -32.53 3.69 -13.36
CA LEU A 600 -31.95 4.46 -12.27
C LEU A 600 -31.96 3.68 -10.94
N LEU A 601 -33.07 3.01 -10.61
CA LEU A 601 -33.18 2.16 -9.43
C LEU A 601 -32.19 0.98 -9.48
N VAL A 602 -32.06 0.31 -10.62
CA VAL A 602 -31.08 -0.76 -10.81
C VAL A 602 -29.65 -0.24 -10.66
N ALA A 603 -29.31 0.91 -11.25
CA ALA A 603 -27.98 1.51 -11.11
C ALA A 603 -27.65 1.88 -9.65
N MET A 604 -28.60 2.48 -8.92
CA MET A 604 -28.42 2.83 -7.51
C MET A 604 -28.32 1.59 -6.62
N LEU A 605 -29.06 0.52 -6.92
CA LEU A 605 -28.96 -0.76 -6.22
C LEU A 605 -27.57 -1.39 -6.43
N VAL A 606 -27.04 -1.38 -7.66
CA VAL A 606 -25.68 -1.85 -7.96
C VAL A 606 -24.63 -1.04 -7.17
N PHE A 607 -24.75 0.29 -7.10
CA PHE A 607 -23.84 1.10 -6.29
C PHE A 607 -23.97 0.84 -4.78
N LEU A 608 -25.17 0.57 -4.27
CA LEU A 608 -25.36 0.16 -2.86
C LEU A 608 -24.68 -1.19 -2.58
N VAL A 609 -24.85 -2.18 -3.47
CA VAL A 609 -24.19 -3.50 -3.35
C VAL A 609 -22.66 -3.37 -3.42
N MET A 610 -22.12 -2.59 -4.35
CA MET A 610 -20.68 -2.31 -4.42
C MET A 610 -20.15 -1.64 -3.14
N GLN A 611 -20.88 -0.67 -2.57
CA GLN A 611 -20.49 -0.01 -1.32
C GLN A 611 -20.51 -0.98 -0.13
N CYS A 612 -21.48 -1.90 -0.07
CA CYS A 612 -21.55 -2.94 0.95
C CYS A 612 -20.37 -3.92 0.91
N ILE A 613 -19.82 -4.19 -0.28
CA ILE A 613 -18.68 -5.11 -0.48
C ILE A 613 -17.35 -4.40 -0.21
N PHE A 614 -17.11 -3.23 -0.83
CA PHE A 614 -15.77 -2.65 -0.89
C PHE A 614 -15.37 -1.76 0.29
N ALA A 615 -16.33 -1.06 0.92
CA ALA A 615 -16.11 -0.18 2.09
C ALA A 615 -14.79 0.66 2.03
N PRO A 616 -14.64 1.56 1.05
CA PRO A 616 -13.37 2.15 0.64
C PRO A 616 -12.73 3.14 1.63
N PHE A 617 -13.47 3.67 2.61
CA PHE A 617 -12.96 4.69 3.54
C PHE A 617 -12.16 4.11 4.71
N LEU A 618 -11.19 4.87 5.22
CA LEU A 618 -10.41 4.51 6.42
C LEU A 618 -11.28 4.48 7.67
N ASN A 619 -12.03 5.57 7.90
CA ASN A 619 -12.93 5.69 9.04
C ASN A 619 -14.21 4.88 8.76
N PRO A 620 -14.66 3.99 9.66
CA PRO A 620 -15.90 3.24 9.45
C PRO A 620 -17.14 4.14 9.46
N VAL A 621 -17.07 5.26 10.17
CA VAL A 621 -18.06 6.36 10.13
C VAL A 621 -18.29 6.85 8.70
N ASN A 622 -17.22 7.08 7.92
CA ASN A 622 -17.33 7.56 6.55
C ASN A 622 -17.96 6.48 5.63
N ASN A 623 -17.61 5.20 5.84
CA ASN A 623 -18.27 4.10 5.15
C ASN A 623 -19.77 3.99 5.49
N ALA A 624 -20.16 4.29 6.73
CA ALA A 624 -21.55 4.32 7.17
C ALA A 624 -22.31 5.51 6.56
N SER A 625 -21.70 6.69 6.54
CA SER A 625 -22.27 7.88 5.87
C SER A 625 -22.50 7.64 4.38
N GLU A 626 -21.56 6.97 3.71
CA GLU A 626 -21.71 6.61 2.31
C GLU A 626 -22.71 5.47 2.09
N PHE A 627 -22.82 4.51 3.01
CA PHE A 627 -23.92 3.54 2.98
C PHE A 627 -25.29 4.24 3.10
N THR A 628 -25.42 5.22 4.00
CA THR A 628 -26.63 6.03 4.15
C THR A 628 -26.93 6.88 2.91
N SER A 629 -25.93 7.47 2.25
CA SER A 629 -26.13 8.23 1.00
C SER A 629 -26.63 7.32 -0.13
N ARG A 630 -26.03 6.13 -0.32
CA ARG A 630 -26.46 5.15 -1.33
C ARG A 630 -27.85 4.59 -1.04
N LEU A 631 -28.17 4.32 0.23
CA LEU A 631 -29.51 3.90 0.65
C LEU A 631 -30.55 5.00 0.36
N ASN A 632 -30.21 6.28 0.59
CA ASN A 632 -31.07 7.42 0.26
C ASN A 632 -31.40 7.47 -1.24
N TYR A 633 -30.41 7.24 -2.14
CA TYR A 633 -30.67 7.22 -3.59
C TYR A 633 -31.58 6.04 -4.00
N VAL A 634 -31.38 4.85 -3.42
CA VAL A 634 -32.23 3.68 -3.70
C VAL A 634 -33.67 3.91 -3.24
N LEU A 635 -33.86 4.42 -2.02
CA LEU A 635 -35.20 4.74 -1.48
C LEU A 635 -35.89 5.84 -2.30
N THR A 636 -35.16 6.89 -2.67
CA THR A 636 -35.69 8.00 -3.50
C THR A 636 -36.07 7.51 -4.90
N SER A 637 -35.23 6.67 -5.53
CA SER A 637 -35.52 6.09 -6.85
C SER A 637 -36.70 5.10 -6.81
N ALA A 638 -36.87 4.37 -5.71
CA ALA A 638 -38.01 3.47 -5.51
C ALA A 638 -39.34 4.25 -5.35
N ILE A 639 -39.34 5.38 -4.63
CA ILE A 639 -40.50 6.29 -4.58
C ILE A 639 -40.75 6.92 -5.95
N ALA A 640 -39.71 7.37 -6.64
CA ALA A 640 -39.83 7.94 -7.99
C ALA A 640 -40.45 6.94 -8.99
N LEU A 641 -40.09 5.66 -8.91
CA LEU A 641 -40.71 4.58 -9.67
C LEU A 641 -42.18 4.34 -9.26
N GLY A 642 -42.48 4.32 -7.96
CA GLY A 642 -43.86 4.15 -7.47
C GLY A 642 -44.80 5.29 -7.88
N VAL A 643 -44.28 6.51 -7.96
CA VAL A 643 -44.98 7.68 -8.54
C VAL A 643 -45.14 7.50 -10.05
N ALA A 644 -44.08 7.12 -10.78
CA ALA A 644 -44.15 6.90 -12.24
C ALA A 644 -45.06 5.74 -12.67
N LEU A 645 -45.39 4.81 -11.75
CA LEU A 645 -46.32 3.71 -11.95
C LEU A 645 -47.78 4.04 -11.51
N ASN A 646 -48.07 5.30 -11.13
CA ASN A 646 -49.39 5.77 -10.69
C ASN A 646 -50.02 4.90 -9.57
N ILE A 647 -49.20 4.44 -8.60
CA ILE A 647 -49.67 3.59 -7.50
C ILE A 647 -50.70 4.34 -6.62
N PRO A 648 -51.84 3.73 -6.25
CA PRO A 648 -52.83 4.36 -5.37
C PRO A 648 -52.20 4.78 -4.05
N GLY A 649 -52.20 6.09 -3.79
CA GLY A 649 -51.49 6.71 -2.66
C GLY A 649 -50.32 7.64 -3.05
N GLU A 650 -50.07 7.87 -4.35
CA GLU A 650 -49.03 8.75 -4.91
C GLU A 650 -48.77 10.03 -4.07
N LYS A 651 -49.81 10.80 -3.72
CA LYS A 651 -49.67 12.05 -2.94
C LYS A 651 -49.04 11.85 -1.55
N VAL A 652 -49.27 10.70 -0.92
CA VAL A 652 -48.70 10.34 0.40
C VAL A 652 -47.24 9.87 0.24
N LEU A 653 -46.94 9.15 -0.85
CA LEU A 653 -45.58 8.73 -1.21
C LEU A 653 -44.67 9.93 -1.51
N ASN A 654 -45.16 10.88 -2.32
CA ASN A 654 -44.44 12.07 -2.76
C ASN A 654 -44.28 13.11 -1.63
N GLY A 655 -45.21 13.16 -0.66
CA GLY A 655 -45.13 14.04 0.50
C GLY A 655 -44.50 13.41 1.73
N VAL A 656 -45.28 12.63 2.49
CA VAL A 656 -44.96 12.25 3.87
C VAL A 656 -43.79 11.25 3.97
N PHE A 657 -43.79 10.20 3.15
CA PHE A 657 -42.70 9.20 3.17
C PHE A 657 -41.37 9.82 2.75
N LEU A 658 -41.42 10.65 1.71
CA LEU A 658 -40.30 11.41 1.17
C LEU A 658 -39.70 12.35 2.24
N LEU A 659 -40.52 13.10 2.98
CA LEU A 659 -40.09 13.93 4.10
C LEU A 659 -39.46 13.12 5.26
N ILE A 660 -40.04 11.98 5.64
CA ILE A 660 -39.51 11.11 6.71
C ILE A 660 -38.12 10.59 6.34
N ILE A 661 -37.93 10.15 5.10
CA ILE A 661 -36.62 9.71 4.60
C ILE A 661 -35.60 10.84 4.75
N TYR A 662 -35.95 12.08 4.39
CA TYR A 662 -35.02 13.21 4.43
C TYR A 662 -34.62 13.59 5.86
N ILE A 663 -35.56 13.62 6.81
CA ILE A 663 -35.25 13.88 8.22
C ILE A 663 -34.23 12.85 8.75
N ILE A 664 -34.40 11.56 8.38
CA ILE A 664 -33.51 10.48 8.78
C ILE A 664 -32.15 10.56 8.06
N THR A 665 -32.11 10.71 6.74
CA THR A 665 -30.86 10.60 5.96
C THR A 665 -29.99 11.85 6.07
N TYR A 666 -30.58 13.06 6.10
CA TYR A 666 -29.81 14.27 6.39
C TYR A 666 -29.40 14.35 7.87
N GLY A 667 -30.26 13.94 8.81
CA GLY A 667 -29.92 13.87 10.23
C GLY A 667 -28.71 12.95 10.50
N LEU A 668 -28.69 11.77 9.88
CA LEU A 668 -27.56 10.83 9.95
C LEU A 668 -26.30 11.40 9.27
N SER A 669 -26.42 12.01 8.08
CA SER A 669 -25.28 12.59 7.36
C SER A 669 -24.63 13.77 8.12
N PHE A 670 -25.45 14.58 8.80
CA PHE A 670 -24.99 15.64 9.69
C PHE A 670 -24.31 15.07 10.95
N TYR A 671 -24.90 14.05 11.58
CA TYR A 671 -24.29 13.34 12.71
C TYR A 671 -22.93 12.73 12.36
N PHE A 672 -22.81 12.03 11.23
CA PHE A 672 -21.55 11.45 10.76
C PHE A 672 -20.49 12.52 10.45
N SER A 673 -20.91 13.72 10.01
CA SER A 673 -20.03 14.87 9.84
C SER A 673 -19.47 15.40 11.17
N LEU A 674 -20.28 15.43 12.24
CA LEU A 674 -19.86 15.91 13.55
C LEU A 674 -18.92 14.92 14.27
N ILE A 675 -19.20 13.61 14.22
CA ILE A 675 -18.37 12.59 14.90
C ILE A 675 -17.01 12.36 14.23
N GLY A 676 -16.83 12.82 12.98
CA GLY A 676 -15.52 12.89 12.34
C GLY A 676 -14.51 13.77 13.08
N THR A 677 -14.97 14.76 13.87
CA THR A 677 -14.10 15.72 14.58
C THR A 677 -13.35 15.11 15.78
N ASN A 678 -12.12 15.57 16.02
CA ASN A 678 -11.31 15.12 17.16
C ASN A 678 -11.96 15.44 18.53
N ILE A 679 -12.74 16.51 18.61
CA ILE A 679 -13.47 16.89 19.83
C ILE A 679 -14.57 15.88 20.10
N MET A 680 -15.46 15.62 19.13
CA MET A 680 -16.54 14.64 19.29
C MET A 680 -15.98 13.23 19.52
N ARG A 681 -14.92 12.84 18.81
CA ARG A 681 -14.22 11.55 19.01
C ARG A 681 -13.72 11.38 20.45
N ARG A 682 -13.11 12.42 21.05
CA ARG A 682 -12.67 12.39 22.46
C ARG A 682 -13.87 12.34 23.43
N THR A 683 -14.94 13.07 23.15
CA THR A 683 -16.20 12.99 23.94
C THR A 683 -16.81 11.59 23.89
N VAL A 684 -16.86 10.97 22.71
CA VAL A 684 -17.37 9.60 22.53
C VAL A 684 -16.47 8.57 23.20
N LYS A 685 -15.12 8.65 23.09
CA LYS A 685 -14.22 7.73 23.83
C LYS A 685 -14.43 7.83 25.36
N ARG A 686 -14.64 9.04 25.89
CA ARG A 686 -14.95 9.26 27.31
C ARG A 686 -16.34 8.77 27.72
N LEU A 687 -17.36 8.94 26.87
CA LEU A 687 -18.72 8.42 27.12
C LEU A 687 -18.77 6.88 27.08
N ALA A 688 -18.05 6.28 26.14
CA ALA A 688 -17.85 4.84 26.04
C ALA A 688 -17.00 4.27 27.19
N ARG A 689 -16.12 5.09 27.79
CA ARG A 689 -15.13 4.74 28.84
C ARG A 689 -14.15 3.66 28.40
N ARG A 690 -13.78 3.74 27.12
CA ARG A 690 -12.96 2.74 26.43
C ARG A 690 -11.47 2.92 26.77
N ILE A 691 -10.86 1.86 27.29
CA ILE A 691 -9.41 1.66 27.29
C ILE A 691 -9.02 1.08 25.92
N ASP A 692 -7.85 1.42 25.42
CA ASP A 692 -7.33 1.01 24.12
C ASP A 692 -5.96 0.34 24.22
N PHE A 693 -5.77 -0.75 23.46
CA PHE A 693 -4.50 -1.45 23.27
C PHE A 693 -4.20 -1.69 21.78
N SER A 694 -2.91 -1.72 21.45
CA SER A 694 -2.40 -1.88 20.09
C SER A 694 -1.77 -3.24 19.80
N ILE A 695 -1.29 -3.94 20.82
CA ILE A 695 -0.92 -5.37 20.78
C ILE A 695 -2.10 -6.19 21.34
N ASP A 696 -2.27 -7.46 20.92
CA ASP A 696 -3.20 -8.39 21.59
C ASP A 696 -2.59 -8.90 22.91
N ILE A 697 -2.46 -8.01 23.89
CA ILE A 697 -1.74 -8.25 25.15
C ILE A 697 -2.34 -9.39 26.01
N PHE A 698 -3.56 -9.84 25.70
CA PHE A 698 -4.22 -10.95 26.39
C PHE A 698 -4.08 -12.30 25.66
N SER A 699 -3.39 -12.36 24.52
CA SER A 699 -3.09 -13.62 23.83
C SER A 699 -1.99 -14.41 24.55
N PRO A 700 -2.08 -15.76 24.62
CA PRO A 700 -0.97 -16.63 25.01
C PRO A 700 0.19 -16.52 24.02
N ARG A 701 -0.08 -16.33 22.72
CA ARG A 701 0.91 -16.21 21.63
C ARG A 701 1.58 -14.83 21.53
N VAL A 702 1.66 -14.08 22.63
CA VAL A 702 2.54 -12.91 22.75
C VAL A 702 3.93 -13.42 23.07
N ASP A 703 4.95 -12.99 22.32
CA ASP A 703 6.35 -13.24 22.66
C ASP A 703 6.71 -12.49 23.96
N LEU A 704 6.87 -13.25 25.06
CA LEU A 704 7.30 -12.77 26.37
C LEU A 704 8.74 -13.18 26.70
N SER A 705 9.48 -13.72 25.73
CA SER A 705 10.86 -14.17 25.94
C SER A 705 11.79 -13.01 26.31
N PRO A 706 12.98 -13.26 26.88
CA PRO A 706 13.98 -12.22 27.11
C PRO A 706 14.40 -11.44 25.85
N SER A 707 14.18 -12.03 24.67
CA SER A 707 14.36 -11.45 23.33
C SER A 707 13.15 -10.68 22.77
N CYS A 708 12.11 -10.45 23.58
CA CYS A 708 10.83 -9.84 23.17
C CYS A 708 11.03 -8.61 22.27
N PRO A 709 10.50 -8.62 21.02
CA PRO A 709 10.60 -7.50 20.10
C PRO A 709 10.04 -6.19 20.65
N HIS A 710 9.06 -6.24 21.55
CA HIS A 710 8.41 -5.05 22.10
C HIS A 710 9.25 -4.38 23.19
N THR A 711 9.88 -5.14 24.10
CA THR A 711 10.75 -4.57 25.15
C THR A 711 12.05 -4.03 24.56
N LYS A 712 12.69 -4.79 23.65
CA LYS A 712 13.85 -4.31 22.87
C LYS A 712 13.54 -2.99 22.18
N ARG A 713 12.37 -2.91 21.55
CA ARG A 713 11.98 -1.71 20.81
C ARG A 713 11.68 -0.51 21.73
N ARG A 714 10.85 -0.71 22.76
CA ARG A 714 10.32 0.34 23.68
C ARG A 714 11.31 0.78 24.77
N ILE A 715 12.51 0.21 24.79
CA ILE A 715 13.59 0.57 25.74
C ILE A 715 14.87 0.88 24.97
N TRP A 716 15.47 -0.12 24.31
CA TRP A 716 16.81 -0.01 23.72
C TRP A 716 16.83 0.82 22.43
N GLN A 717 15.98 0.46 21.46
CA GLN A 717 15.94 1.13 20.16
C GLN A 717 15.38 2.55 20.23
N GLU A 718 14.45 2.79 21.15
CA GLU A 718 13.91 4.11 21.47
C GLU A 718 14.97 5.03 22.09
N ALA A 719 15.77 4.53 23.04
CA ALA A 719 16.88 5.28 23.62
C ALA A 719 17.98 5.60 22.60
N LEU A 720 18.43 4.61 21.81
CA LEU A 720 19.44 4.82 20.77
C LEU A 720 18.99 5.81 19.69
N THR A 721 17.76 5.67 19.18
CA THR A 721 17.22 6.61 18.18
C THR A 721 17.03 8.01 18.77
N THR A 722 16.66 8.11 20.05
CA THR A 722 16.57 9.41 20.74
C THR A 722 17.93 10.08 20.77
N LEU A 723 18.97 9.43 21.33
CA LEU A 723 20.33 9.97 21.40
C LEU A 723 20.81 10.53 20.06
N LEU A 724 20.69 9.72 18.99
CA LEU A 724 21.16 10.10 17.66
C LEU A 724 20.40 11.29 17.06
N LEU A 725 19.13 11.50 17.43
CA LEU A 725 18.27 12.53 16.87
C LEU A 725 18.05 13.77 17.75
N THR A 726 18.41 13.75 19.04
CA THR A 726 18.34 14.91 19.94
C THR A 726 19.66 15.67 20.08
N ASP A 727 20.79 14.96 20.11
CA ASP A 727 22.13 15.52 20.33
C ASP A 727 22.49 16.66 19.33
N THR A 728 23.38 17.57 19.72
CA THR A 728 23.81 18.72 18.91
C THR A 728 24.63 18.40 17.67
N GLU A 729 25.43 17.34 17.68
CA GLU A 729 26.34 16.98 16.60
C GLU A 729 25.75 15.90 15.67
N THR A 730 25.01 14.92 16.20
CA THR A 730 24.49 13.81 15.38
C THR A 730 23.12 14.03 14.76
N LYS A 731 22.28 14.94 15.27
CA LYS A 731 20.89 15.10 14.80
C LYS A 731 20.76 15.50 13.31
N ILE A 732 19.58 15.31 12.74
CA ILE A 732 19.26 15.79 11.39
C ILE A 732 19.25 17.34 11.39
N PRO A 733 19.96 18.02 10.45
CA PRO A 733 19.93 19.48 10.33
C PRO A 733 18.52 20.02 10.08
N LYS A 734 18.17 21.20 10.63
CA LYS A 734 16.78 21.73 10.61
C LYS A 734 16.25 21.99 9.19
N GLU A 735 17.16 22.29 8.28
CA GLU A 735 16.92 22.64 6.89
C GLU A 735 16.81 21.38 6.00
N GLN A 736 17.28 20.23 6.48
CA GLN A 736 17.34 19.00 5.71
C GLN A 736 15.97 18.35 5.55
N THR A 737 15.56 18.12 4.29
CA THR A 737 14.35 17.40 3.96
C THR A 737 14.65 15.92 3.75
N MET A 738 14.09 15.03 4.57
CA MET A 738 14.24 13.57 4.44
C MET A 738 13.49 13.04 3.21
N GLN A 739 14.03 13.30 2.02
CA GLN A 739 13.53 12.83 0.73
C GLN A 739 14.36 11.65 0.24
N PHE A 740 13.70 10.54 -0.05
CA PHE A 740 14.35 9.36 -0.62
C PHE A 740 14.07 9.28 -2.12
N LYS A 741 15.05 8.85 -2.90
CA LYS A 741 14.80 8.24 -4.20
C LYS A 741 14.31 6.82 -3.95
N GLU A 742 13.07 6.56 -4.32
CA GLU A 742 12.36 5.29 -4.11
C GLU A 742 12.03 4.69 -5.49
N ALA A 743 12.05 3.36 -5.60
CA ALA A 743 11.52 2.67 -6.77
C ALA A 743 9.99 2.71 -6.77
N ARG A 744 9.35 2.52 -7.94
CA ARG A 744 7.87 2.52 -8.00
C ARG A 744 7.26 1.29 -7.33
N ASP A 745 7.91 0.15 -7.54
CA ASP A 745 7.44 -1.18 -7.18
C ASP A 745 8.60 -1.96 -6.49
N ASP A 746 9.33 -1.29 -5.58
CA ASP A 746 10.48 -1.80 -4.79
C ASP A 746 11.65 -2.41 -5.63
N GLU A 747 11.76 -1.99 -6.89
CA GLU A 747 12.74 -2.46 -7.89
C GLU A 747 14.21 -2.29 -7.45
N TYR A 748 14.53 -1.25 -6.69
CA TYR A 748 15.88 -1.00 -6.14
C TYR A 748 15.81 -0.33 -4.76
N PRO A 749 16.85 -0.47 -3.90
CA PRO A 749 16.80 0.05 -2.53
C PRO A 749 16.70 1.59 -2.46
N PRO A 750 16.14 2.14 -1.37
CA PRO A 750 15.90 3.56 -1.24
C PRO A 750 17.19 4.32 -0.90
N TYR A 751 17.33 5.54 -1.42
CA TYR A 751 18.53 6.37 -1.21
C TYR A 751 18.17 7.79 -0.78
N LEU A 752 18.67 8.26 0.37
CA LEU A 752 18.46 9.63 0.86
C LEU A 752 19.10 10.64 -0.10
N LEU A 753 18.37 11.69 -0.49
CA LEU A 753 18.86 12.72 -1.40
C LEU A 753 19.35 13.94 -0.62
N ASN A 754 20.32 14.67 -1.20
CA ASN A 754 20.91 15.88 -0.63
C ASN A 754 21.50 15.68 0.79
N PHE A 755 22.17 14.56 1.05
CA PHE A 755 22.74 14.23 2.37
C PHE A 755 23.59 15.37 2.94
N ALA A 756 23.29 15.81 4.17
CA ALA A 756 23.88 16.99 4.78
C ALA A 756 25.08 16.68 5.69
N GLY A 757 25.18 15.45 6.20
CA GLY A 757 26.40 14.90 6.80
C GLY A 757 26.24 14.23 8.17
N SER A 758 25.04 14.14 8.74
CA SER A 758 24.89 13.70 10.14
C SER A 758 24.60 12.20 10.32
N ALA A 759 25.01 11.65 11.46
CA ALA A 759 24.74 10.25 11.81
C ALA A 759 23.22 9.98 11.97
N GLY A 760 22.43 10.97 12.40
CA GLY A 760 20.97 10.87 12.51
C GLY A 760 20.27 10.74 11.16
N GLU A 761 20.73 11.45 10.13
CA GLU A 761 20.27 11.23 8.74
C GLU A 761 20.53 9.79 8.29
N ARG A 762 21.74 9.29 8.57
CA ARG A 762 22.19 7.94 8.20
C ARG A 762 21.48 6.84 8.96
N HIS A 763 21.16 7.05 10.24
CA HIS A 763 20.35 6.14 11.04
C HIS A 763 18.95 5.98 10.44
N VAL A 764 18.29 7.09 10.09
CA VAL A 764 16.98 7.06 9.43
C VAL A 764 17.07 6.48 8.01
N GLU A 765 18.14 6.74 7.25
CA GLU A 765 18.35 6.10 5.94
C GLU A 765 18.54 4.58 6.07
N ASN A 766 19.36 4.10 7.01
CA ASN A 766 19.54 2.68 7.27
C ASN A 766 18.22 2.02 7.72
N LEU A 767 17.44 2.67 8.60
CA LEU A 767 16.10 2.21 8.99
C LEU A 767 15.12 2.20 7.81
N ARG A 768 15.15 3.20 6.92
CA ARG A 768 14.31 3.22 5.70
C ARG A 768 14.67 2.06 4.77
N ILE A 769 15.95 1.79 4.57
CA ILE A 769 16.42 0.64 3.77
C ILE A 769 15.94 -0.67 4.41
N LEU A 770 16.13 -0.88 5.72
CA LEU A 770 15.69 -2.09 6.42
C LEU A 770 14.16 -2.30 6.33
N ARG A 771 13.38 -1.23 6.44
CA ARG A 771 11.91 -1.22 6.25
C ARG A 771 11.49 -1.61 4.81
N GLU A 772 12.39 -1.56 3.83
CA GLU A 772 12.11 -1.79 2.40
C GLU A 772 12.68 -3.09 1.85
N VAL A 773 13.91 -3.47 2.22
CA VAL A 773 14.57 -4.71 1.74
C VAL A 773 14.42 -5.91 2.68
N GLY A 774 14.06 -5.67 3.94
CA GLY A 774 13.95 -6.72 4.96
C GLY A 774 15.28 -7.21 5.53
N SER A 775 15.24 -7.86 6.69
CA SER A 775 16.45 -8.17 7.47
C SER A 775 17.41 -9.15 6.78
N LEU A 776 16.89 -10.10 6.00
CA LEU A 776 17.72 -11.07 5.26
C LEU A 776 18.59 -10.38 4.19
N ALA A 777 17.99 -9.52 3.36
CA ALA A 777 18.72 -8.79 2.33
C ALA A 777 19.65 -7.72 2.92
N TYR A 778 19.21 -7.05 4.01
CA TYR A 778 20.04 -6.12 4.76
C TYR A 778 21.30 -6.82 5.29
N ASN A 779 21.16 -7.96 5.97
CA ASN A 779 22.28 -8.69 6.55
C ASN A 779 23.20 -9.32 5.48
N LYS A 780 22.66 -9.82 4.35
CA LYS A 780 23.47 -10.20 3.17
C LYS A 780 24.30 -9.01 2.66
N GLY A 781 23.72 -7.81 2.64
CA GLY A 781 24.43 -6.56 2.33
C GLY A 781 25.55 -6.24 3.33
N VAL A 782 25.31 -6.33 4.64
CA VAL A 782 26.34 -6.09 5.67
C VAL A 782 27.50 -7.08 5.52
N ALA A 783 27.21 -8.37 5.28
CA ALA A 783 28.24 -9.38 5.08
C ALA A 783 29.13 -9.10 3.85
N LEU A 784 28.59 -8.58 2.76
CA LEU A 784 29.38 -8.18 1.58
C LEU A 784 30.20 -6.89 1.81
N VAL A 785 29.66 -5.95 2.59
CA VAL A 785 30.25 -4.61 2.79
C VAL A 785 31.18 -4.55 4.02
N SER A 786 31.18 -5.55 4.90
CA SER A 786 32.03 -5.57 6.10
C SER A 786 32.48 -6.97 6.58
N GLY A 787 32.16 -8.04 5.83
CA GLY A 787 32.61 -9.41 6.11
C GLY A 787 33.98 -9.75 5.49
N PRO A 788 34.37 -11.05 5.45
CA PRO A 788 35.71 -11.46 5.03
C PRO A 788 36.02 -11.11 3.57
N ASP A 789 35.04 -11.20 2.67
CA ASP A 789 35.20 -10.95 1.23
C ASP A 789 35.21 -9.45 0.87
N HIS A 790 35.14 -8.56 1.87
CA HIS A 790 35.01 -7.11 1.71
C HIS A 790 36.08 -6.50 0.79
N SER A 791 37.35 -6.90 0.93
CA SER A 791 38.46 -6.30 0.19
C SER A 791 38.37 -6.54 -1.32
N TRP A 792 37.97 -7.75 -1.72
CA TRP A 792 37.70 -8.10 -3.11
C TRP A 792 36.42 -7.42 -3.62
N PHE A 793 35.35 -7.45 -2.83
CA PHE A 793 34.09 -6.81 -3.21
C PHE A 793 34.25 -5.28 -3.36
N GLN A 794 35.06 -4.65 -2.52
CA GLN A 794 35.41 -3.23 -2.61
C GLN A 794 36.12 -2.89 -3.94
N HIS A 795 37.01 -3.75 -4.44
CA HIS A 795 37.64 -3.58 -5.74
C HIS A 795 36.62 -3.64 -6.89
N LEU A 796 35.66 -4.57 -6.83
CA LEU A 796 34.56 -4.67 -7.79
C LEU A 796 33.69 -3.39 -7.79
N VAL A 797 33.31 -2.91 -6.60
CA VAL A 797 32.53 -1.67 -6.43
C VAL A 797 33.29 -0.45 -6.96
N GLN A 798 34.58 -0.29 -6.62
CA GLN A 798 35.41 0.80 -7.14
C GLN A 798 35.51 0.77 -8.67
N THR A 799 35.67 -0.42 -9.25
CA THR A 799 35.71 -0.60 -10.72
C THR A 799 34.41 -0.10 -11.38
N ILE A 800 33.26 -0.49 -10.83
CA ILE A 800 31.94 -0.04 -11.30
C ILE A 800 31.82 1.49 -11.17
N GLN A 801 32.07 2.05 -9.99
CA GLN A 801 31.90 3.48 -9.72
C GLN A 801 32.84 4.37 -10.58
N ASN A 802 34.06 3.91 -10.85
CA ASN A 802 35.04 4.69 -11.63
C ASN A 802 34.76 4.64 -13.15
N HIS A 803 34.28 3.51 -13.69
CA HIS A 803 34.25 3.26 -15.14
C HIS A 803 32.85 2.99 -15.74
N PHE A 804 31.92 2.43 -14.95
CA PHE A 804 30.67 1.83 -15.44
C PHE A 804 29.42 2.42 -14.74
N VAL A 805 29.47 3.72 -14.49
CA VAL A 805 28.37 4.58 -14.03
C VAL A 805 28.19 5.75 -15.02
N GLY A 806 26.97 6.25 -15.15
CA GLY A 806 26.56 7.24 -16.15
C GLY A 806 26.11 6.61 -17.48
N PRO A 807 25.92 7.44 -18.53
CA PRO A 807 25.45 6.98 -19.82
C PRO A 807 26.43 6.04 -20.54
N ASP A 808 25.88 5.36 -21.53
CA ASP A 808 26.57 4.46 -22.45
C ASP A 808 27.26 3.29 -21.72
N CYS A 809 26.57 2.77 -20.70
CA CYS A 809 26.84 1.48 -20.10
C CYS A 809 25.99 0.39 -20.78
N HIS A 810 26.46 -0.85 -20.73
CA HIS A 810 25.85 -2.01 -21.38
C HIS A 810 25.41 -3.06 -20.35
N TRP A 811 24.24 -3.66 -20.55
CA TRP A 811 23.83 -4.88 -19.88
C TRP A 811 23.00 -5.76 -20.81
N ARG A 812 23.32 -7.06 -20.81
CA ARG A 812 22.47 -8.11 -21.35
C ARG A 812 22.27 -9.14 -20.24
N SER A 813 21.04 -9.23 -19.71
CA SER A 813 20.68 -10.26 -18.73
C SER A 813 20.71 -11.64 -19.42
N PRO A 814 21.12 -12.70 -18.70
CA PRO A 814 21.06 -14.08 -19.21
C PRO A 814 19.62 -14.52 -19.55
N ASP A 815 18.64 -14.00 -18.82
CA ASP A 815 17.22 -14.39 -18.85
C ASP A 815 16.45 -13.75 -20.01
N GLN A 816 16.97 -12.66 -20.59
CA GLN A 816 16.36 -11.95 -21.73
C GLN A 816 17.33 -11.85 -22.93
N PRO A 817 17.80 -12.98 -23.49
CA PRO A 817 18.82 -12.99 -24.55
C PRO A 817 18.34 -12.32 -25.86
N ASN A 818 17.03 -12.31 -26.11
CA ASN A 818 16.43 -11.75 -27.33
C ASN A 818 16.28 -10.22 -27.34
N ARG A 819 16.76 -9.52 -26.30
CA ARG A 819 16.69 -8.05 -26.21
C ARG A 819 17.70 -7.39 -27.17
N THR A 820 17.21 -6.56 -28.09
CA THR A 820 18.05 -5.84 -29.07
C THR A 820 18.79 -4.65 -28.45
N ILE A 821 18.10 -3.85 -27.63
CA ILE A 821 18.66 -2.66 -26.97
C ILE A 821 19.28 -3.04 -25.62
N CYS A 822 20.62 -3.17 -25.60
CA CYS A 822 21.40 -3.51 -24.40
C CYS A 822 22.16 -2.31 -23.78
N PHE A 823 22.00 -1.10 -24.32
CA PHE A 823 22.67 0.12 -23.82
C PHE A 823 21.71 1.04 -23.06
N GLY A 824 22.27 1.89 -22.19
CA GLY A 824 21.53 2.82 -21.37
C GLY A 824 22.39 3.66 -20.42
N ASN A 825 21.76 4.19 -19.37
CA ASN A 825 22.40 4.94 -18.28
C ASN A 825 22.34 4.12 -16.98
N ALA A 826 23.46 4.03 -16.27
CA ALA A 826 23.58 3.28 -15.02
C ALA A 826 23.94 4.18 -13.83
N TRP A 827 23.40 3.90 -12.65
CA TRP A 827 23.81 4.51 -11.38
C TRP A 827 23.99 3.45 -10.29
N TRP A 828 24.80 3.80 -9.30
CA TRP A 828 25.11 2.93 -8.17
C TRP A 828 24.24 3.29 -6.96
N VAL A 829 23.64 2.28 -6.33
CA VAL A 829 23.01 2.38 -5.00
C VAL A 829 23.92 1.62 -4.03
N PRO A 830 24.46 2.25 -2.97
CA PRO A 830 25.50 1.63 -2.16
C PRO A 830 25.02 0.53 -1.21
N PHE A 831 23.74 0.49 -0.84
CA PHE A 831 23.27 -0.47 0.15
C PHE A 831 21.77 -0.83 0.08
N PRO A 832 21.41 -2.14 0.03
CA PRO A 832 22.27 -3.23 -0.42
C PRO A 832 22.94 -2.90 -1.78
N PRO A 833 24.22 -3.27 -1.98
CA PRO A 833 24.96 -2.91 -3.19
C PRO A 833 24.22 -3.29 -4.47
N THR A 834 23.81 -2.30 -5.27
CA THR A 834 22.96 -2.50 -6.46
C THR A 834 23.40 -1.59 -7.61
N VAL A 835 23.61 -2.16 -8.81
CA VAL A 835 23.63 -1.36 -10.05
C VAL A 835 22.21 -1.24 -10.56
N VAL A 836 21.75 -0.02 -10.77
CA VAL A 836 20.47 0.25 -11.43
C VAL A 836 20.75 0.84 -12.81
N MET A 837 20.20 0.21 -13.84
CA MET A 837 20.40 0.61 -15.24
C MET A 837 19.06 0.86 -15.92
N ARG A 838 18.91 2.03 -16.55
CA ARG A 838 17.79 2.35 -17.44
C ARG A 838 18.26 2.27 -18.89
N TYR A 839 17.66 1.36 -19.66
CA TYR A 839 17.95 1.18 -21.07
C TYR A 839 17.48 2.38 -21.91
N ASP A 840 18.03 2.53 -23.12
CA ASP A 840 17.64 3.60 -24.05
C ASP A 840 16.17 3.52 -24.54
N ASP A 841 15.49 2.38 -24.35
CA ASP A 841 14.05 2.21 -24.57
C ASP A 841 13.19 2.74 -23.40
N GLY A 842 13.82 3.11 -22.27
CA GLY A 842 13.19 3.61 -21.06
C GLY A 842 12.85 2.56 -19.99
N SER A 843 13.07 1.26 -20.26
CA SER A 843 12.89 0.17 -19.29
C SER A 843 14.06 0.06 -18.29
N LEU A 844 13.84 -0.62 -17.16
CA LEU A 844 14.81 -0.74 -16.06
C LEU A 844 15.35 -2.17 -15.94
N ALA A 845 16.59 -2.29 -15.44
CA ALA A 845 17.18 -3.50 -14.89
C ALA A 845 17.96 -3.16 -13.60
N THR A 846 18.02 -4.10 -12.67
CA THR A 846 18.61 -3.90 -11.34
C THR A 846 19.44 -5.12 -10.95
N LEU A 847 20.75 -4.94 -10.81
CA LEU A 847 21.71 -6.01 -10.55
C LEU A 847 22.05 -6.00 -9.06
N ARG A 848 21.74 -7.10 -8.37
CA ARG A 848 21.82 -7.24 -6.91
C ARG A 848 22.73 -8.40 -6.48
N GLU A 849 22.96 -9.37 -7.34
CA GLU A 849 23.83 -10.52 -7.06
C GLU A 849 25.27 -10.25 -7.52
N VAL A 850 26.26 -10.77 -6.80
CA VAL A 850 27.67 -10.48 -7.09
C VAL A 850 28.10 -11.03 -8.45
N SER A 851 27.55 -12.19 -8.84
CA SER A 851 27.66 -12.79 -10.17
C SER A 851 27.15 -11.87 -11.30
N GLU A 852 26.05 -11.14 -11.09
CA GLU A 852 25.56 -10.14 -12.05
C GLU A 852 26.53 -8.96 -12.15
N LEU A 853 27.07 -8.49 -11.02
CA LEU A 853 28.01 -7.36 -10.96
C LEU A 853 29.34 -7.69 -11.65
N GLU A 854 29.88 -8.90 -11.43
CA GLU A 854 31.05 -9.43 -12.17
C GLU A 854 30.77 -9.55 -13.67
N THR A 855 29.60 -10.10 -14.05
CA THR A 855 29.18 -10.22 -15.44
C THR A 855 29.03 -8.85 -16.10
N TYR A 856 28.49 -7.86 -15.39
CA TYR A 856 28.33 -6.48 -15.86
C TYR A 856 29.68 -5.80 -16.10
N VAL A 857 30.62 -5.92 -15.16
CA VAL A 857 32.00 -5.44 -15.35
C VAL A 857 32.66 -6.14 -16.54
N THR A 858 32.49 -7.45 -16.68
CA THR A 858 33.04 -8.23 -17.79
C THR A 858 32.48 -7.81 -19.16
N GLN A 859 31.16 -7.64 -19.27
CA GLN A 859 30.51 -7.16 -20.50
C GLN A 859 31.01 -5.76 -20.89
N ASN A 860 31.03 -4.81 -19.95
CA ASN A 860 31.47 -3.44 -20.22
C ASN A 860 32.98 -3.30 -20.46
N SER A 861 33.78 -4.26 -19.97
CA SER A 861 35.22 -4.35 -20.23
C SER A 861 35.56 -5.01 -21.57
N SER A 862 34.57 -5.58 -22.28
CA SER A 862 34.81 -6.19 -23.59
C SER A 862 35.12 -5.15 -24.68
N HIS A 863 36.12 -5.42 -25.51
CA HIS A 863 36.58 -4.54 -26.60
C HIS A 863 35.45 -4.16 -27.58
N HIS A 864 34.50 -5.08 -27.81
CA HIS A 864 33.33 -4.82 -28.67
C HIS A 864 32.40 -3.76 -28.06
N VAL A 865 32.09 -3.84 -26.76
CA VAL A 865 31.27 -2.84 -26.06
C VAL A 865 32.01 -1.51 -25.94
N GLN A 866 33.32 -1.54 -25.67
CA GLN A 866 34.16 -0.33 -25.62
C GLN A 866 34.12 0.44 -26.96
N ARG A 867 34.32 -0.23 -28.10
CA ARG A 867 34.22 0.42 -29.43
C ARG A 867 32.85 1.06 -29.68
N LYS A 868 31.78 0.41 -29.22
CA LYS A 868 30.40 0.96 -29.34
C LYS A 868 30.19 2.15 -28.41
N ARG A 869 30.78 2.13 -27.21
CA ARG A 869 30.81 3.28 -26.28
C ARG A 869 31.55 4.48 -26.87
N GLU A 870 32.68 4.27 -27.54
CA GLU A 870 33.44 5.31 -28.24
C GLU A 870 32.62 5.99 -29.35
N ILE A 871 31.92 5.19 -30.17
CA ILE A 871 31.00 5.69 -31.22
C ILE A 871 29.87 6.51 -30.59
N ARG A 872 29.27 6.04 -29.49
CA ARG A 872 28.20 6.76 -28.77
C ARG A 872 28.70 8.08 -28.19
N MET A 873 29.87 8.09 -27.55
CA MET A 873 30.53 9.30 -27.03
C MET A 873 30.85 10.32 -28.12
N ALA A 874 31.34 9.87 -29.29
CA ALA A 874 31.61 10.74 -30.42
C ALA A 874 30.32 11.39 -30.97
N LEU A 875 29.22 10.64 -31.02
CA LEU A 875 27.90 11.17 -31.39
C LEU A 875 27.32 12.12 -30.31
N ARG A 876 27.50 11.85 -29.01
CA ARG A 876 27.12 12.79 -27.93
C ARG A 876 27.91 14.11 -28.00
N ALA A 877 29.19 14.07 -28.38
CA ALA A 877 29.98 15.29 -28.59
C ALA A 877 29.40 16.19 -29.70
N LEU A 878 28.68 15.62 -30.67
CA LEU A 878 27.99 16.34 -31.75
C LEU A 878 26.56 16.77 -31.39
N ASP A 879 26.04 16.43 -30.21
CA ASP A 879 24.66 16.77 -29.82
C ASP A 879 24.46 18.30 -29.71
N GLY A 880 23.39 18.77 -30.35
CA GLY A 880 23.07 20.18 -30.52
C GLY A 880 24.00 20.95 -31.46
N GLN A 881 24.95 20.31 -32.15
CA GLN A 881 25.92 20.99 -33.01
C GLN A 881 25.48 21.01 -34.48
N VAL A 882 25.93 22.04 -35.21
CA VAL A 882 25.83 22.07 -36.67
C VAL A 882 26.93 21.18 -37.24
N VAL A 883 26.53 20.09 -37.88
CA VAL A 883 27.41 19.07 -38.47
C VAL A 883 27.34 19.12 -40.00
N MET A 884 28.42 18.72 -40.66
CA MET A 884 28.45 18.56 -42.11
C MET A 884 28.00 17.15 -42.51
N TRP A 885 26.88 17.07 -43.24
CA TRP A 885 26.46 15.89 -43.98
C TRP A 885 25.59 16.32 -45.17
N PRO A 886 25.98 16.02 -46.42
CA PRO A 886 25.20 16.41 -47.58
C PRO A 886 23.97 15.51 -47.73
N TYR A 887 22.78 16.11 -47.81
CA TYR A 887 21.51 15.40 -47.96
C TYR A 887 20.62 16.10 -48.99
N ASP A 888 20.14 15.34 -49.97
CA ASP A 888 19.19 15.79 -50.98
C ASP A 888 17.77 15.46 -50.52
N HIS A 889 17.03 16.46 -50.07
CA HIS A 889 15.64 16.29 -49.68
C HIS A 889 14.72 16.45 -50.90
N VAL A 890 14.00 15.41 -51.27
CA VAL A 890 13.01 15.44 -52.36
C VAL A 890 11.62 15.74 -51.78
N GLN A 891 11.00 16.82 -52.26
CA GLN A 891 9.60 17.16 -51.95
C GLN A 891 8.77 17.14 -53.23
N PHE A 892 7.65 16.41 -53.22
CA PHE A 892 6.68 16.46 -54.33
C PHE A 892 5.90 17.78 -54.29
N VAL A 893 5.85 18.49 -55.42
CA VAL A 893 5.21 19.80 -55.56
C VAL A 893 3.85 19.66 -56.24
N GLY A 894 2.81 20.00 -55.49
CA GLY A 894 1.43 20.08 -55.96
C GLY A 894 0.55 20.66 -54.84
N ALA A 895 -0.51 21.38 -55.20
CA ALA A 895 -1.39 22.03 -54.22
C ALA A 895 -2.12 20.98 -53.36
N TYR A 896 -2.19 21.23 -52.05
CA TYR A 896 -2.79 20.31 -51.08
C TYR A 896 -4.19 20.80 -50.65
N GLU A 897 -5.03 21.17 -51.61
CA GLU A 897 -6.41 21.57 -51.36
C GLU A 897 -7.31 20.33 -51.15
N ALA A 898 -8.02 20.31 -50.03
CA ALA A 898 -8.66 19.11 -49.51
C ALA A 898 -10.17 19.07 -49.83
N TRP A 899 -10.53 18.65 -51.05
CA TRP A 899 -11.93 18.34 -51.39
C TRP A 899 -12.08 17.06 -52.23
N CYS A 900 -12.95 16.16 -51.74
CA CYS A 900 -13.58 14.99 -52.38
C CYS A 900 -12.77 14.08 -53.35
N CYS A 901 -12.49 12.85 -52.87
CA CYS A 901 -12.47 11.55 -53.57
C CYS A 901 -11.62 11.27 -54.84
N CYS A 902 -11.17 12.23 -55.64
CA CYS A 902 -10.41 11.95 -56.88
C CYS A 902 -8.99 12.55 -56.87
N ARG A 903 -8.04 11.84 -56.24
CA ARG A 903 -6.64 12.31 -56.09
C ARG A 903 -5.77 12.02 -57.32
N LYS A 904 -5.40 13.05 -58.08
CA LYS A 904 -4.23 12.99 -58.99
C LYS A 904 -2.98 13.50 -58.26
N ARG A 905 -1.96 12.65 -58.13
CA ARG A 905 -0.61 13.07 -57.71
C ARG A 905 0.14 13.58 -58.93
N TYR A 906 0.64 14.81 -58.88
CA TYR A 906 1.63 15.28 -59.86
C TYR A 906 3.03 14.83 -59.41
N GLY A 907 3.78 14.19 -60.30
CA GLY A 907 5.13 13.66 -60.04
C GLY A 907 6.24 14.72 -60.08
N ALA A 908 5.95 15.98 -59.80
CA ALA A 908 6.91 17.06 -59.88
C ALA A 908 7.80 17.08 -58.63
N GLU A 909 9.06 16.66 -58.75
CA GLU A 909 10.00 16.59 -57.64
C GLU A 909 10.85 17.87 -57.50
N LYS A 910 10.73 18.54 -56.35
CA LYS A 910 11.66 19.60 -55.92
C LYS A 910 12.73 19.00 -55.02
N ARG A 911 13.90 18.75 -55.61
CA ARG A 911 15.12 18.34 -54.89
C ARG A 911 15.79 19.58 -54.26
N THR A 912 15.81 19.64 -52.93
CA THR A 912 16.49 20.68 -52.16
C THR A 912 17.74 20.09 -51.51
N ARG A 913 18.92 20.52 -51.96
CA ARG A 913 20.21 20.03 -51.47
C ARG A 913 20.66 20.81 -50.23
N TYR A 914 20.81 20.10 -49.12
CA TYR A 914 21.41 20.63 -47.90
C TYR A 914 22.85 20.11 -47.75
N GLN A 915 23.70 20.91 -47.08
CA GLN A 915 25.11 20.56 -46.81
C GLN A 915 25.39 20.35 -45.31
N THR A 916 24.59 20.99 -44.46
CA THR A 916 24.72 20.99 -42.99
C THR A 916 23.36 20.75 -42.34
N CYS A 917 23.38 20.11 -41.17
CA CYS A 917 22.22 19.94 -40.28
C CYS A 917 22.63 20.18 -38.83
N THR A 918 21.65 20.38 -37.94
CA THR A 918 21.88 20.19 -36.50
C THR A 918 21.69 18.72 -36.17
N LEU A 919 22.66 18.09 -35.51
CA LEU A 919 22.49 16.76 -34.92
C LEU A 919 21.81 16.90 -33.56
N THR A 920 20.75 16.12 -33.33
CA THR A 920 20.02 16.09 -32.04
C THR A 920 19.76 14.65 -31.59
N ILE A 921 20.15 14.32 -30.36
CA ILE A 921 19.89 13.02 -29.73
C ILE A 921 18.59 13.10 -28.91
N LYS A 922 17.58 12.32 -29.32
CA LYS A 922 16.32 12.18 -28.59
C LYS A 922 16.53 11.24 -27.41
N ARG A 923 16.34 11.79 -26.21
CA ARG A 923 16.39 11.12 -24.91
C ARG A 923 14.99 10.67 -24.47
N MET A 924 14.93 9.65 -23.63
CA MET A 924 13.69 9.07 -23.06
C MET A 924 13.57 9.32 -21.55
N GLY A 925 14.68 9.48 -20.85
CA GLY A 925 14.74 10.00 -19.48
C GLY A 925 15.70 11.18 -19.36
N GLN A 926 15.85 11.69 -18.13
CA GLN A 926 16.52 12.95 -17.84
C GLN A 926 17.51 12.82 -16.68
N LEU A 927 18.75 13.27 -16.89
CA LEU A 927 19.81 13.36 -15.88
C LEU A 927 20.66 14.60 -16.17
N LEU A 928 20.22 15.77 -15.70
CA LEU A 928 20.92 17.03 -15.96
C LEU A 928 22.06 17.23 -14.96
N TRP A 929 23.31 17.22 -15.43
CA TRP A 929 24.50 17.46 -14.61
C TRP A 929 25.43 18.47 -15.30
N GLU A 930 25.76 19.58 -14.63
CA GLU A 930 26.59 20.67 -15.20
C GLU A 930 26.11 21.08 -16.61
N ASP A 931 24.82 21.42 -16.71
CA ASP A 931 24.08 21.76 -17.94
C ASP A 931 24.13 20.70 -19.08
N THR A 932 24.69 19.52 -18.81
CA THR A 932 24.78 18.38 -19.73
C THR A 932 23.72 17.34 -19.37
N ASP A 933 22.81 17.02 -20.29
CA ASP A 933 21.83 15.95 -20.06
C ASP A 933 22.41 14.58 -20.43
N LEU A 934 22.70 13.80 -19.39
CA LEU A 934 23.29 12.47 -19.38
C LEU A 934 22.25 11.33 -19.39
N GLY A 935 20.95 11.63 -19.57
CA GLY A 935 19.86 10.67 -19.51
C GLY A 935 19.91 9.56 -20.59
N SER A 936 19.15 8.50 -20.35
CA SER A 936 18.95 7.39 -21.30
C SER A 936 18.12 7.81 -22.52
N GLY A 937 18.29 7.06 -23.61
CA GLY A 937 17.68 7.31 -24.91
C GLY A 937 18.73 7.80 -25.90
N PHE A 938 18.88 7.05 -26.99
CA PHE A 938 19.96 7.24 -27.95
C PHE A 938 19.46 7.24 -29.41
N LYS A 939 18.35 7.94 -29.69
CA LYS A 939 17.87 8.08 -31.07
C LYS A 939 18.40 9.35 -31.72
N VAL A 940 19.38 9.19 -32.61
CA VAL A 940 19.98 10.28 -33.39
C VAL A 940 19.00 10.78 -34.46
N SER A 941 18.87 12.10 -34.56
CA SER A 941 18.11 12.80 -35.61
C SER A 941 18.91 13.94 -36.21
N LEU A 942 18.71 14.21 -37.50
CA LEU A 942 19.43 15.21 -38.28
C LEU A 942 18.45 16.25 -38.83
N LYS A 943 18.53 17.47 -38.32
CA LYS A 943 17.61 18.56 -38.65
C LYS A 943 18.23 19.56 -39.63
N TYR A 944 17.75 19.54 -40.86
CA TYR A 944 18.23 20.40 -41.95
C TYR A 944 17.43 21.71 -42.07
N ALA A 945 16.14 21.68 -41.72
CA ALA A 945 15.27 22.86 -41.71
C ALA A 945 14.10 22.67 -40.72
N LYS A 946 13.27 23.71 -40.55
CA LYS A 946 12.09 23.67 -39.65
C LYS A 946 11.17 22.47 -39.90
N ASN A 947 11.02 22.07 -41.17
CA ASN A 947 10.15 20.99 -41.62
C ASN A 947 10.94 19.82 -42.25
N VAL A 948 12.26 19.75 -42.09
CA VAL A 948 13.12 18.71 -42.69
C VAL A 948 14.01 18.13 -41.59
N GLU A 949 13.60 16.98 -41.09
CA GLU A 949 14.26 16.17 -40.06
C GLU A 949 14.34 14.72 -40.55
N VAL A 950 15.49 14.08 -40.35
CA VAL A 950 15.81 12.76 -40.90
C VAL A 950 16.43 11.86 -39.83
N ASP A 951 16.19 10.56 -39.91
CA ASP A 951 16.66 9.58 -38.92
C ASP A 951 18.16 9.24 -39.09
N GLY A 952 18.80 8.74 -38.02
CA GLY A 952 20.23 8.42 -37.97
C GLY A 952 20.69 7.34 -38.98
N SER A 953 19.76 6.59 -39.58
CA SER A 953 20.06 5.64 -40.65
C SER A 953 20.72 6.28 -41.88
N VAL A 954 20.48 7.58 -42.14
CA VAL A 954 21.09 8.32 -43.25
C VAL A 954 22.58 8.64 -43.05
N ILE A 955 23.09 8.55 -41.82
CA ILE A 955 24.53 8.51 -41.51
C ILE A 955 25.01 7.10 -41.15
N GLY A 956 24.22 6.06 -41.46
CA GLY A 956 24.59 4.66 -41.25
C GLY A 956 24.56 4.19 -39.79
N VAL A 957 23.86 4.87 -38.88
CA VAL A 957 23.62 4.35 -37.53
C VAL A 957 22.64 3.18 -37.59
N THR A 958 23.09 2.01 -37.16
CA THR A 958 22.28 0.79 -36.99
C THR A 958 21.85 0.63 -35.53
N GLU A 959 20.84 -0.20 -35.26
CA GLU A 959 20.42 -0.53 -33.87
C GLU A 959 21.58 -1.14 -33.05
N GLY A 960 22.44 -1.93 -33.70
CA GLY A 960 23.64 -2.50 -33.10
C GLY A 960 24.75 -1.48 -32.81
N LEU A 961 24.69 -0.26 -33.34
CA LEU A 961 25.74 0.78 -33.27
C LEU A 961 27.13 0.31 -33.75
N ASP A 962 27.14 -0.57 -34.76
CA ASP A 962 28.35 -1.01 -35.43
C ASP A 962 28.90 0.07 -36.39
N LEU A 963 30.23 0.13 -36.55
CA LEU A 963 30.87 1.14 -37.40
C LEU A 963 30.68 0.82 -38.88
N THR A 964 29.62 1.36 -39.47
CA THR A 964 29.36 1.30 -40.92
C THR A 964 30.22 2.32 -41.68
N GLN A 965 30.45 2.08 -42.98
CA GLN A 965 31.22 3.00 -43.84
C GLN A 965 30.63 4.43 -43.89
N PRO A 966 29.29 4.65 -43.98
CA PRO A 966 28.73 6.00 -43.87
C PRO A 966 28.98 6.66 -42.51
N LEU A 967 28.92 5.89 -41.42
CA LEU A 967 29.15 6.40 -40.06
C LEU A 967 30.62 6.77 -39.84
N ALA A 968 31.56 5.93 -40.28
CA ALA A 968 32.99 6.25 -40.28
C ALA A 968 33.27 7.54 -41.06
N ARG A 969 32.69 7.71 -42.26
CA ARG A 969 32.80 8.93 -43.06
C ARG A 969 32.19 10.14 -42.35
N PHE A 970 31.02 10.01 -41.74
CA PHE A 970 30.37 11.09 -40.99
C PHE A 970 31.22 11.56 -39.80
N LEU A 971 31.77 10.62 -39.02
CA LEU A 971 32.63 10.92 -37.88
C LEU A 971 33.96 11.55 -38.32
N ALA A 972 34.57 11.08 -39.42
CA ALA A 972 35.81 11.64 -39.96
C ALA A 972 35.64 13.09 -40.46
N ILE A 973 34.56 13.38 -41.21
CA ILE A 973 34.23 14.73 -41.68
C ILE A 973 34.06 15.72 -40.50
N ASN A 974 33.55 15.24 -39.37
CA ASN A 974 33.26 16.04 -38.19
C ASN A 974 34.32 15.85 -37.05
N GLU A 975 35.51 15.29 -37.34
CA GLU A 975 36.56 14.99 -36.35
C GLU A 975 36.89 16.20 -35.45
N HIS A 976 36.94 17.40 -36.03
CA HIS A 976 37.30 18.62 -35.31
C HIS A 976 36.28 19.00 -34.22
N LEU A 977 34.98 18.88 -34.51
CA LEU A 977 33.91 19.13 -33.53
C LEU A 977 33.93 18.09 -32.40
N ILE A 978 34.11 16.81 -32.76
CA ILE A 978 34.23 15.72 -31.79
C ILE A 978 35.41 15.98 -30.86
N SER A 979 36.59 16.24 -31.43
CA SER A 979 37.84 16.45 -30.68
C SER A 979 37.78 17.66 -29.75
N ALA A 980 37.07 18.73 -30.13
CA ALA A 980 36.89 19.92 -29.32
C ALA A 980 35.94 19.72 -28.12
N ARG A 981 34.96 18.81 -28.21
CA ARG A 981 33.90 18.65 -27.18
C ARG A 981 34.00 17.35 -26.37
N ILE A 982 34.66 16.30 -26.87
CA ILE A 982 34.77 15.00 -26.19
C ILE A 982 35.53 15.09 -24.86
N THR A 983 36.59 15.90 -24.79
CA THR A 983 37.37 16.14 -23.56
C THR A 983 36.53 16.82 -22.48
N HIS A 984 35.67 17.77 -22.86
CA HIS A 984 34.70 18.37 -21.94
C HIS A 984 33.71 17.31 -21.43
N LEU A 985 33.05 16.57 -22.33
CA LEU A 985 32.06 15.54 -21.97
C LEU A 985 32.66 14.45 -21.05
N GLU A 986 33.86 13.94 -21.37
CA GLU A 986 34.57 13.01 -20.49
C GLU A 986 34.87 13.63 -19.12
N SER A 987 35.28 14.90 -19.07
CA SER A 987 35.56 15.59 -17.80
C SER A 987 34.29 15.71 -16.94
N THR A 988 33.15 16.00 -17.56
CA THR A 988 31.83 16.08 -16.91
C THR A 988 31.38 14.71 -16.39
N MET A 989 31.56 13.64 -17.18
CA MET A 989 31.29 12.27 -16.73
C MET A 989 32.23 11.81 -15.60
N ARG A 990 33.51 12.20 -15.63
CA ARG A 990 34.48 11.96 -14.54
C ARG A 990 34.06 12.70 -13.27
N ARG A 991 33.63 13.97 -13.35
CA ARG A 991 33.11 14.74 -12.21
C ARG A 991 31.84 14.15 -11.62
N TYR A 992 30.87 13.76 -12.46
CA TYR A 992 29.64 13.08 -12.04
C TYR A 992 29.90 11.77 -11.26
N ARG A 993 30.80 10.90 -11.77
CA ARG A 993 31.20 9.67 -11.05
C ARG A 993 31.93 9.98 -9.74
N HIS A 994 32.86 10.92 -9.76
CA HIS A 994 33.61 11.33 -8.57
C HIS A 994 32.68 11.90 -7.48
N PHE A 995 31.65 12.67 -7.87
CA PHE A 995 30.63 13.16 -6.97
C PHE A 995 29.86 12.01 -6.30
N GLN A 996 29.29 11.08 -7.08
CA GLN A 996 28.55 9.94 -6.52
C GLN A 996 29.41 9.03 -5.65
N ARG A 997 30.65 8.76 -6.06
CA ARG A 997 31.60 7.98 -5.25
C ARG A 997 31.87 8.66 -3.91
N ARG A 998 32.17 9.98 -3.94
CA ARG A 998 32.38 10.79 -2.74
C ARG A 998 31.13 10.81 -1.84
N GLU A 999 29.92 10.92 -2.38
CA GLU A 999 28.69 10.88 -1.58
C GLU A 999 28.50 9.51 -0.91
N CYS A 1000 28.73 8.41 -1.63
CA CYS A 1000 28.69 7.05 -1.08
C CYS A 1000 29.76 6.83 0.01
N GLU A 1001 31.00 7.26 -0.23
CA GLU A 1001 32.09 7.22 0.76
C GLU A 1001 31.78 8.05 2.00
N TRP A 1002 31.20 9.24 1.84
CA TRP A 1002 30.83 10.14 2.94
C TRP A 1002 29.73 9.53 3.80
N LYS A 1003 28.63 9.07 3.18
CA LYS A 1003 27.55 8.35 3.87
C LYS A 1003 28.06 7.15 4.66
N ALA A 1004 28.92 6.32 4.05
CA ALA A 1004 29.46 5.13 4.71
C ALA A 1004 30.41 5.43 5.88
N ARG A 1005 31.08 6.60 5.88
CA ARG A 1005 31.96 7.04 6.99
C ARG A 1005 31.19 7.65 8.16
N CYS A 1006 30.11 8.40 7.89
CA CYS A 1006 29.28 9.05 8.92
C CYS A 1006 28.53 8.07 9.84
N LEU A 1007 28.04 6.95 9.29
CA LEU A 1007 27.51 5.82 10.05
C LEU A 1007 27.51 4.58 9.16
N THR A 1008 28.08 3.47 9.64
CA THR A 1008 28.13 2.22 8.88
C THR A 1008 26.74 1.63 8.66
N TYR A 1009 26.63 0.72 7.68
CA TYR A 1009 25.43 -0.10 7.52
C TYR A 1009 25.33 -1.21 8.58
N GLY A 1010 26.47 -1.63 9.15
CA GLY A 1010 26.55 -2.64 10.21
C GLY A 1010 25.98 -2.19 11.57
N PHE A 1011 25.91 -0.88 11.82
CA PHE A 1011 25.40 -0.30 13.07
C PHE A 1011 24.05 -0.88 13.52
N LEU A 1012 23.10 -1.09 12.58
CA LEU A 1012 21.80 -1.66 12.95
C LEU A 1012 21.94 -3.10 13.47
N SER A 1013 22.63 -3.97 12.73
CA SER A 1013 22.84 -5.37 13.09
C SER A 1013 23.75 -5.58 14.31
N ALA A 1014 24.69 -4.68 14.59
CA ALA A 1014 25.70 -4.85 15.64
C ALA A 1014 25.27 -4.25 17.00
N ILE A 1015 24.51 -3.16 16.99
CA ILE A 1015 24.21 -2.34 18.19
C ILE A 1015 22.70 -2.13 18.35
N TYR A 1016 22.00 -1.71 17.30
CA TYR A 1016 20.58 -1.35 17.39
C TYR A 1016 19.65 -2.55 17.65
N ASP A 1017 19.92 -3.69 17.01
CA ASP A 1017 19.14 -4.92 17.19
C ASP A 1017 19.67 -5.84 18.31
N CYS A 1018 20.79 -5.50 18.93
CA CYS A 1018 21.48 -6.32 19.94
C CYS A 1018 21.76 -5.54 21.24
N PRO A 1019 20.83 -5.54 22.22
CA PRO A 1019 21.03 -4.93 23.54
C PRO A 1019 22.24 -5.51 24.25
N GLN A 1020 23.17 -4.64 24.64
CA GLN A 1020 24.46 -4.97 25.23
C GLN A 1020 24.83 -3.94 26.30
N ASP A 1021 25.76 -4.28 27.18
CA ASP A 1021 26.29 -3.34 28.17
C ASP A 1021 27.02 -2.16 27.49
N ALA A 1022 27.10 -1.04 28.20
CA ALA A 1022 27.65 0.21 27.64
C ALA A 1022 29.12 0.07 27.21
N ALA A 1023 29.94 -0.71 27.93
CA ALA A 1023 31.35 -0.90 27.59
C ALA A 1023 31.52 -1.73 26.31
N SER A 1024 30.71 -2.78 26.11
CA SER A 1024 30.66 -3.55 24.85
C SER A 1024 30.18 -2.71 23.67
N VAL A 1025 29.18 -1.84 23.86
CA VAL A 1025 28.72 -0.90 22.82
C VAL A 1025 29.81 0.11 22.45
N ILE A 1026 30.44 0.77 23.43
CA ILE A 1026 31.52 1.73 23.20
C ILE A 1026 32.71 1.05 22.51
N LYS A 1027 33.13 -0.14 22.97
CA LYS A 1027 34.19 -0.94 22.35
C LYS A 1027 33.87 -1.31 20.90
N THR A 1028 32.61 -1.66 20.61
CA THR A 1028 32.17 -1.98 19.25
C THR A 1028 32.23 -0.74 18.34
N ILE A 1029 31.71 0.40 18.80
CA ILE A 1029 31.69 1.65 18.01
C ILE A 1029 33.09 2.21 17.75
N LEU A 1030 34.02 2.09 18.72
CA LEU A 1030 35.43 2.44 18.51
C LEU A 1030 36.14 1.57 17.46
N HIS A 1031 35.60 0.37 17.18
CA HIS A 1031 36.10 -0.54 16.16
C HIS A 1031 35.39 -0.40 14.80
N THR A 1032 34.06 -0.20 14.77
CA THR A 1032 33.27 -0.18 13.52
C THR A 1032 33.08 1.21 12.92
N GLU A 1033 32.74 2.21 13.73
CA GLU A 1033 32.39 3.54 13.23
C GLU A 1033 33.63 4.41 13.07
N ILE A 1034 33.72 5.18 11.99
CA ILE A 1034 34.91 6.02 11.70
C ILE A 1034 34.73 7.45 12.23
N ASP A 1035 33.50 7.97 12.19
CA ASP A 1035 33.21 9.38 12.45
C ASP A 1035 33.43 9.80 13.92
N GLY A 1036 33.84 11.06 14.11
CA GLY A 1036 34.20 11.64 15.41
C GLY A 1036 33.00 11.85 16.33
N PRO A 1037 32.00 12.65 15.93
CA PRO A 1037 30.75 12.86 16.65
C PRO A 1037 30.07 11.59 17.16
N ILE A 1038 29.88 10.56 16.32
CA ILE A 1038 29.23 9.31 16.79
C ILE A 1038 30.01 8.61 17.91
N ARG A 1039 31.35 8.57 17.82
CA ARG A 1039 32.22 8.04 18.87
C ARG A 1039 32.13 8.90 20.15
N GLN A 1040 32.13 10.22 20.00
CA GLN A 1040 32.06 11.17 21.10
C GLN A 1040 30.72 11.11 21.85
N VAL A 1041 29.60 11.19 21.13
CA VAL A 1041 28.24 11.18 21.68
C VAL A 1041 27.94 9.87 22.42
N ILE A 1042 28.32 8.73 21.87
CA ILE A 1042 28.10 7.45 22.55
C ILE A 1042 29.00 7.33 23.79
N SER A 1043 30.28 7.73 23.70
CA SER A 1043 31.18 7.70 24.87
C SER A 1043 30.73 8.66 25.98
N SER A 1044 30.18 9.84 25.65
CA SER A 1044 29.63 10.76 26.65
C SER A 1044 28.27 10.32 27.21
N SER A 1045 27.59 9.39 26.53
CA SER A 1045 26.25 8.87 26.88
C SER A 1045 26.29 7.51 27.58
N GLU A 1046 27.46 7.08 28.09
CA GLU A 1046 27.64 5.79 28.78
C GLU A 1046 26.56 5.53 29.84
N ALA A 1047 26.24 6.52 30.68
CA ALA A 1047 25.19 6.40 31.69
C ALA A 1047 23.79 6.15 31.10
N ALA A 1048 23.45 6.78 29.97
CA ALA A 1048 22.16 6.59 29.31
C ALA A 1048 22.06 5.20 28.66
N LEU A 1049 23.18 4.68 28.13
CA LEU A 1049 23.28 3.33 27.59
C LEU A 1049 23.19 2.28 28.71
N ALA A 1050 23.94 2.46 29.81
CA ALA A 1050 23.90 1.57 30.97
C ALA A 1050 22.50 1.49 31.57
N ILE A 1051 21.86 2.64 31.84
CA ILE A 1051 20.47 2.71 32.32
C ILE A 1051 19.49 2.05 31.33
N SER A 1052 19.68 2.23 30.02
CA SER A 1052 18.79 1.61 29.01
C SER A 1052 18.98 0.10 28.88
N TYR A 1053 20.20 -0.41 29.04
CA TYR A 1053 20.48 -1.84 29.09
C TYR A 1053 19.92 -2.46 30.38
N GLU A 1054 20.12 -1.82 31.53
CA GLU A 1054 19.61 -2.28 32.82
C GLU A 1054 18.08 -2.31 32.86
N ARG A 1055 17.40 -1.26 32.35
CA ARG A 1055 15.94 -1.26 32.15
C ARG A 1055 15.47 -2.44 31.29
N HIS A 1056 16.21 -2.78 30.24
CA HIS A 1056 15.91 -3.92 29.39
C HIS A 1056 16.10 -5.24 30.15
N CYS A 1057 17.22 -5.43 30.85
CA CYS A 1057 17.47 -6.62 31.66
C CYS A 1057 16.44 -6.83 32.78
N VAL A 1058 16.07 -5.78 33.51
CA VAL A 1058 15.03 -5.82 34.56
C VAL A 1058 13.69 -6.27 33.99
N VAL A 1059 13.27 -5.75 32.85
CA VAL A 1059 12.00 -6.13 32.21
C VAL A 1059 12.06 -7.55 31.64
N SER A 1060 13.17 -7.92 30.99
CA SER A 1060 13.43 -9.26 30.43
C SER A 1060 13.85 -10.31 31.49
N THR A 1061 13.79 -10.00 32.79
CA THR A 1061 14.15 -10.94 33.88
C THR A 1061 13.13 -12.07 34.02
N SER A 1062 11.86 -11.83 33.72
CA SER A 1062 10.82 -12.88 33.66
C SER A 1062 9.70 -12.52 32.69
N GLU A 1063 8.97 -13.53 32.23
CA GLU A 1063 7.84 -13.34 31.30
C GLU A 1063 6.74 -12.47 31.92
N LEU A 1064 6.52 -12.58 33.24
CA LEU A 1064 5.61 -11.73 33.99
C LEU A 1064 6.05 -10.26 33.96
N ALA A 1065 7.35 -9.98 34.18
CA ALA A 1065 7.89 -8.62 34.12
C ALA A 1065 7.79 -8.04 32.69
N THR A 1066 8.06 -8.85 31.68
CA THR A 1066 7.92 -8.51 30.25
C THR A 1066 6.48 -8.21 29.87
N TRP A 1067 5.52 -9.04 30.32
CA TRP A 1067 4.09 -8.82 30.10
C TRP A 1067 3.60 -7.54 30.79
N TRP A 1068 3.95 -7.37 32.07
CA TRP A 1068 3.53 -6.25 32.90
C TRP A 1068 4.06 -4.91 32.35
N TYR A 1069 5.34 -4.84 31.98
CA TYR A 1069 5.91 -3.66 31.33
C TYR A 1069 5.17 -3.33 30.03
N THR A 1070 5.00 -4.32 29.14
CA THR A 1070 4.37 -4.14 27.83
C THR A 1070 2.92 -3.67 27.96
N PHE A 1071 2.19 -4.18 28.96
CA PHE A 1071 0.83 -3.74 29.28
C PHE A 1071 0.78 -2.27 29.70
N TRP A 1072 1.59 -1.85 30.68
CA TRP A 1072 1.54 -0.48 31.22
C TRP A 1072 2.11 0.56 30.24
N ASP A 1073 3.15 0.22 29.48
CA ASP A 1073 3.69 1.05 28.41
C ASP A 1073 2.68 1.26 27.26
N ASP A 1074 1.99 0.21 26.80
CA ASP A 1074 0.95 0.36 25.77
C ASP A 1074 -0.27 1.13 26.29
N LEU A 1075 -0.69 0.86 27.54
CA LEU A 1075 -1.76 1.61 28.20
C LEU A 1075 -1.44 3.11 28.23
N TRP A 1076 -0.23 3.49 28.66
CA TRP A 1076 0.23 4.87 28.69
C TRP A 1076 0.14 5.51 27.31
N ARG A 1077 0.90 5.00 26.34
CA ARG A 1077 1.04 5.55 24.98
C ARG A 1077 -0.31 5.70 24.25
N ARG A 1078 -1.29 4.82 24.52
CA ARG A 1078 -2.61 4.80 23.86
C ARG A 1078 -3.72 5.54 24.62
N ASN A 1079 -3.53 5.97 25.87
CA ASN A 1079 -4.63 6.50 26.70
C ASN A 1079 -4.32 7.75 27.54
N TYR A 1080 -3.06 8.20 27.66
CA TYR A 1080 -2.71 9.36 28.50
C TYR A 1080 -3.45 10.65 28.11
N ASP A 1081 -3.69 10.90 26.81
CA ASP A 1081 -4.40 12.09 26.29
C ASP A 1081 -5.89 12.14 26.72
N THR A 1082 -6.47 10.97 26.99
CA THR A 1082 -7.90 10.77 27.20
C THR A 1082 -8.22 10.67 28.68
N ILE A 1083 -7.41 9.90 29.43
CA ILE A 1083 -7.57 9.61 30.85
C ILE A 1083 -6.73 10.60 31.67
N LYS A 1084 -7.35 11.73 32.07
CA LYS A 1084 -6.69 12.84 32.79
C LYS A 1084 -5.86 12.41 34.02
N ALA A 1085 -6.22 11.31 34.68
CA ALA A 1085 -5.48 10.82 35.84
C ALA A 1085 -4.09 10.25 35.47
N LEU A 1086 -3.92 9.66 34.29
CA LEU A 1086 -2.60 9.23 33.81
C LEU A 1086 -1.70 10.45 33.63
N ALA A 1087 -2.13 11.43 32.83
CA ALA A 1087 -1.37 12.66 32.59
C ALA A 1087 -1.15 13.54 33.84
N LYS A 1088 -1.95 13.37 34.91
CA LYS A 1088 -1.73 14.05 36.20
C LYS A 1088 -0.62 13.39 37.03
N TYR A 1089 -0.48 12.07 36.94
CA TYR A 1089 0.47 11.27 37.71
C TYR A 1089 1.52 10.64 36.78
N GLU A 1090 2.08 11.46 35.88
CA GLU A 1090 2.95 10.99 34.80
C GLU A 1090 4.16 10.18 35.31
N SER A 1091 4.80 10.62 36.41
CA SER A 1091 5.90 9.92 37.10
C SER A 1091 5.59 8.47 37.49
N ASP A 1092 4.32 8.14 37.68
CA ASP A 1092 3.85 6.87 38.23
C ASP A 1092 3.36 5.92 37.12
N PHE A 1093 3.19 6.39 35.88
CA PHE A 1093 2.66 5.62 34.75
C PHE A 1093 3.55 5.66 33.49
N SER A 1094 4.26 6.76 33.22
CA SER A 1094 5.12 6.90 32.04
C SER A 1094 6.38 6.05 32.21
N PRO A 1095 6.68 5.09 31.32
CA PRO A 1095 7.90 4.25 31.38
C PRO A 1095 9.22 5.02 31.24
N HIS A 1096 9.16 6.35 31.08
CA HIS A 1096 10.34 7.21 31.05
C HIS A 1096 10.83 7.58 32.47
N TYR A 1097 10.14 7.18 33.54
CA TYR A 1097 10.51 7.47 34.94
C TYR A 1097 10.83 6.20 35.73
N PRO A 1098 11.83 6.22 36.65
CA PRO A 1098 12.20 5.06 37.48
C PRO A 1098 11.10 4.67 38.47
N THR A 1099 10.20 5.62 38.80
CA THR A 1099 9.06 5.46 39.69
C THR A 1099 7.84 4.79 39.05
N SER A 1100 7.86 4.56 37.73
CA SER A 1100 6.72 4.04 36.99
C SER A 1100 6.30 2.63 37.43
N ILE A 1101 4.99 2.43 37.54
CA ILE A 1101 4.40 1.10 37.79
C ILE A 1101 4.80 0.07 36.72
N ALA A 1102 5.15 0.50 35.50
CA ALA A 1102 5.59 -0.40 34.43
C ALA A 1102 6.79 -1.29 34.80
N TYR A 1103 7.61 -0.88 35.76
CA TYR A 1103 8.76 -1.65 36.26
C TYR A 1103 8.46 -2.51 37.49
N ARG A 1104 7.26 -2.43 38.06
CA ARG A 1104 6.94 -3.03 39.38
C ARG A 1104 5.62 -3.79 39.35
N PRO A 1105 5.65 -5.10 39.06
CA PRO A 1105 4.52 -6.01 39.32
C PRO A 1105 4.01 -5.84 40.75
N LEU A 1106 2.69 -5.71 40.92
CA LEU A 1106 2.06 -5.50 42.23
C LEU A 1106 1.07 -6.64 42.53
N PRO A 1107 0.97 -7.13 43.78
CA PRO A 1107 -0.14 -7.96 44.22
C PRO A 1107 -1.48 -7.22 44.09
N ARG A 1108 -2.59 -7.93 43.97
CA ARG A 1108 -3.91 -7.39 43.62
C ARG A 1108 -4.37 -6.28 44.56
N ALA A 1109 -4.24 -6.48 45.87
CA ALA A 1109 -4.60 -5.48 46.88
C ALA A 1109 -3.74 -4.21 46.79
N ALA A 1110 -2.45 -4.34 46.42
CA ALA A 1110 -1.54 -3.21 46.26
C ALA A 1110 -1.86 -2.40 44.98
N LEU A 1111 -2.19 -3.06 43.87
CA LEU A 1111 -2.63 -2.37 42.66
C LEU A 1111 -3.96 -1.62 42.88
N GLU A 1112 -4.94 -2.23 43.55
CA GLU A 1112 -6.20 -1.55 43.84
C GLU A 1112 -5.98 -0.32 44.73
N ALA A 1113 -5.15 -0.41 45.77
CA ALA A 1113 -4.77 0.73 46.60
C ALA A 1113 -4.06 1.83 45.77
N PHE A 1114 -3.12 1.47 44.90
CA PHE A 1114 -2.40 2.38 44.02
C PHE A 1114 -3.35 3.14 43.06
N LEU A 1115 -4.30 2.43 42.43
CA LEU A 1115 -5.29 3.01 41.50
C LEU A 1115 -6.34 3.87 42.23
N ILE A 1116 -6.72 3.50 43.46
CA ILE A 1116 -7.63 4.29 44.30
C ILE A 1116 -6.98 5.62 44.71
N GLN A 1117 -5.73 5.61 45.16
CA GLN A 1117 -4.96 6.82 45.50
C GLN A 1117 -4.86 7.81 44.33
N ARG A 1118 -4.81 7.30 43.09
CA ARG A 1118 -4.66 8.08 41.84
C ARG A 1118 -6.00 8.41 41.17
N GLY A 1119 -7.12 7.99 41.75
CA GLY A 1119 -8.47 8.29 41.25
C GLY A 1119 -8.88 7.55 39.97
N LEU A 1120 -8.22 6.43 39.65
CA LEU A 1120 -8.52 5.58 38.49
C LEU A 1120 -9.56 4.49 38.80
N LEU A 1121 -9.68 4.12 40.08
CA LEU A 1121 -10.60 3.14 40.64
C LEU A 1121 -11.30 3.72 41.87
N HIS A 1122 -12.57 3.38 42.10
CA HIS A 1122 -13.30 3.75 43.32
C HIS A 1122 -13.83 2.51 44.06
N LYS A 1123 -13.76 2.52 45.40
CA LYS A 1123 -14.30 1.44 46.26
C LYS A 1123 -15.79 1.14 46.02
N VAL A 1124 -16.57 2.18 45.69
CA VAL A 1124 -17.90 2.05 45.11
C VAL A 1124 -17.79 2.42 43.63
N PRO A 1125 -18.02 1.50 42.68
CA PRO A 1125 -17.71 1.72 41.28
C PRO A 1125 -18.61 2.81 40.69
N LYS A 1126 -18.02 3.94 40.32
CA LYS A 1126 -18.76 5.05 39.69
C LYS A 1126 -18.99 4.75 38.22
N TRP A 1127 -19.97 5.43 37.62
CA TRP A 1127 -20.21 5.31 36.18
C TRP A 1127 -19.02 5.83 35.35
N SER A 1128 -18.24 6.78 35.87
CA SER A 1128 -17.08 7.41 35.22
C SER A 1128 -15.84 6.54 35.04
N ASP A 1129 -15.71 5.47 35.81
CA ASP A 1129 -14.40 4.82 36.02
C ASP A 1129 -13.95 4.01 34.79
N PHE A 1130 -12.65 4.04 34.51
CA PHE A 1130 -12.04 3.24 33.43
C PHE A 1130 -11.63 1.85 33.94
N PHE A 1131 -10.97 1.79 35.10
CA PHE A 1131 -10.68 0.53 35.79
C PHE A 1131 -11.89 0.06 36.62
N HIS A 1132 -12.07 -1.25 36.71
CA HIS A 1132 -13.06 -1.92 37.56
C HIS A 1132 -12.60 -3.33 37.90
N ALA A 1133 -13.18 -3.93 38.95
CA ALA A 1133 -12.80 -5.26 39.45
C ALA A 1133 -12.66 -6.29 38.32
N GLY A 1134 -13.67 -6.44 37.45
CA GLY A 1134 -13.61 -7.38 36.33
C GLY A 1134 -12.48 -7.16 35.30
N PHE A 1135 -12.06 -5.92 35.04
CA PHE A 1135 -10.92 -5.66 34.15
C PHE A 1135 -9.60 -6.05 34.82
N LEU A 1136 -9.48 -5.81 36.13
CA LEU A 1136 -8.36 -6.29 36.92
C LEU A 1136 -8.38 -7.82 37.05
N ASN A 1137 -9.54 -8.47 37.18
CA ASN A 1137 -9.66 -9.92 37.18
C ASN A 1137 -9.09 -10.53 35.87
N LYS A 1138 -9.38 -9.89 34.72
CA LYS A 1138 -8.80 -10.28 33.42
C LYS A 1138 -7.27 -10.09 33.37
N MET A 1139 -6.71 -9.08 34.04
CA MET A 1139 -5.25 -8.93 34.17
C MET A 1139 -4.65 -10.04 35.03
N TYR A 1140 -5.13 -10.24 36.26
CA TYR A 1140 -4.53 -11.20 37.19
C TYR A 1140 -4.71 -12.66 36.74
N LEU A 1141 -5.78 -12.98 36.01
CA LEU A 1141 -5.92 -14.28 35.35
C LEU A 1141 -4.83 -14.51 34.29
N ARG A 1142 -4.56 -13.54 33.40
CA ARG A 1142 -3.46 -13.65 32.42
C ARG A 1142 -2.08 -13.63 33.10
N MET A 1143 -1.92 -12.96 34.24
CA MET A 1143 -0.68 -13.02 35.02
C MET A 1143 -0.48 -14.39 35.68
N ASN A 1144 -1.53 -15.06 36.16
CA ASN A 1144 -1.44 -16.41 36.70
C ASN A 1144 -1.06 -17.41 35.60
N ASP A 1145 -1.77 -17.32 34.48
CA ASP A 1145 -1.52 -18.06 33.24
C ASP A 1145 -0.05 -17.91 32.78
N VAL A 1146 0.50 -16.69 32.70
CA VAL A 1146 1.94 -16.48 32.39
C VAL A 1146 2.87 -17.15 33.42
N VAL A 1147 2.58 -17.08 34.72
CA VAL A 1147 3.49 -17.58 35.78
C VAL A 1147 3.42 -19.11 35.97
N PHE A 1148 2.27 -19.74 35.72
CA PHE A 1148 1.99 -21.13 36.08
C PHE A 1148 1.57 -22.01 34.88
N HIS A 1149 1.80 -21.57 33.64
CA HIS A 1149 1.53 -22.38 32.44
C HIS A 1149 2.18 -23.77 32.50
N GLY A 1150 1.44 -24.82 32.15
CA GLY A 1150 1.93 -26.20 32.17
C GLY A 1150 2.32 -26.76 33.55
N LEU A 1151 1.87 -26.17 34.66
CA LEU A 1151 2.11 -26.65 36.03
C LEU A 1151 0.80 -27.03 36.75
N ASP A 1152 0.89 -28.00 37.67
CA ASP A 1152 -0.22 -28.37 38.57
C ASP A 1152 -0.61 -27.16 39.44
N GLY A 1153 -1.80 -26.59 39.17
CA GLY A 1153 -2.24 -25.30 39.72
C GLY A 1153 -2.39 -24.14 38.72
N ALA A 1154 -2.32 -24.41 37.42
CA ALA A 1154 -2.84 -23.49 36.41
C ALA A 1154 -4.37 -23.33 36.55
N ILE A 1155 -4.91 -22.16 36.19
CA ILE A 1155 -6.37 -21.94 36.27
C ILE A 1155 -7.06 -22.82 35.23
N ILE A 1156 -7.88 -23.77 35.68
CA ILE A 1156 -8.74 -24.57 34.81
C ILE A 1156 -9.75 -23.66 34.08
N LEU A 1157 -9.76 -23.77 32.76
CA LEU A 1157 -10.69 -23.08 31.87
C LEU A 1157 -11.48 -24.10 31.07
N HIS A 1158 -12.74 -23.78 30.76
CA HIS A 1158 -13.62 -24.60 29.93
C HIS A 1158 -14.07 -23.83 28.70
N LEU A 1159 -14.10 -24.48 27.53
CA LEU A 1159 -14.59 -23.87 26.28
C LEU A 1159 -16.11 -24.04 26.16
N GLY A 1160 -16.84 -22.98 26.49
CA GLY A 1160 -18.30 -22.95 26.47
C GLY A 1160 -18.93 -23.60 27.68
N ASP A 1161 -19.53 -24.78 27.49
CA ASP A 1161 -20.30 -25.53 28.49
C ASP A 1161 -19.92 -27.02 28.47
N ASP A 1162 -18.80 -27.35 27.79
CA ASP A 1162 -18.18 -28.67 27.89
C ASP A 1162 -17.41 -28.80 29.22
N LYS A 1163 -17.05 -30.04 29.59
CA LYS A 1163 -16.26 -30.37 30.79
C LYS A 1163 -14.79 -30.64 30.48
N SER A 1164 -14.33 -30.21 29.30
CA SER A 1164 -12.94 -30.35 28.87
C SER A 1164 -12.11 -29.22 29.49
N GLU A 1165 -11.30 -29.59 30.48
CA GLU A 1165 -10.21 -28.77 31.02
C GLU A 1165 -9.28 -28.35 29.86
N LEU A 1166 -8.97 -27.05 29.74
CA LEU A 1166 -8.30 -26.50 28.56
C LEU A 1166 -7.27 -25.41 28.90
N ASP A 1167 -6.03 -25.61 28.46
CA ASP A 1167 -4.98 -24.58 28.52
C ASP A 1167 -5.25 -23.44 27.51
N MET A 1168 -4.92 -22.20 27.87
CA MET A 1168 -4.94 -21.04 26.97
C MET A 1168 -4.15 -21.29 25.67
N GLU A 1169 -3.00 -21.96 25.75
CA GLU A 1169 -2.20 -22.41 24.61
C GLU A 1169 -3.01 -23.29 23.64
N GLU A 1170 -3.83 -24.19 24.17
CA GLU A 1170 -4.63 -25.15 23.41
C GLU A 1170 -5.90 -24.55 22.80
N VAL A 1171 -6.50 -23.52 23.40
CA VAL A 1171 -7.66 -22.80 22.80
C VAL A 1171 -7.37 -22.39 21.37
N ASP A 1172 -6.15 -21.90 21.09
CA ASP A 1172 -5.74 -21.46 19.75
C ASP A 1172 -5.65 -22.64 18.75
N ILE A 1173 -5.36 -23.85 19.24
CA ILE A 1173 -5.27 -25.12 18.48
C ILE A 1173 -6.66 -25.72 18.25
N GLN A 1174 -7.46 -25.87 19.31
CA GLN A 1174 -8.79 -26.50 19.22
C GLN A 1174 -9.79 -25.67 18.41
N THR A 1175 -9.52 -24.38 18.18
CA THR A 1175 -10.38 -23.47 17.39
C THR A 1175 -9.86 -23.18 15.97
N LEU A 1176 -9.00 -24.05 15.42
CA LEU A 1176 -8.47 -24.08 14.03
C LEU A 1176 -9.35 -23.39 12.97
N VAL A 1177 -8.97 -22.17 12.57
CA VAL A 1177 -9.39 -21.49 11.33
C VAL A 1177 -8.27 -20.58 10.83
N GLN A 1178 -7.73 -19.71 11.70
CA GLN A 1178 -6.56 -18.83 11.42
C GLN A 1178 -5.77 -18.61 12.72
N PRO A 1179 -4.43 -18.42 12.66
CA PRO A 1179 -3.60 -18.17 13.84
C PRO A 1179 -3.85 -16.78 14.45
N SER A 1180 -3.67 -16.66 15.77
CA SER A 1180 -3.87 -15.43 16.56
C SER A 1180 -2.80 -14.35 16.34
N THR A 1181 -1.85 -14.55 15.42
CA THR A 1181 -0.72 -13.65 15.12
C THR A 1181 -1.11 -12.31 14.47
N LEU A 1182 -2.40 -12.10 14.18
CA LEU A 1182 -3.03 -10.86 13.68
C LEU A 1182 -2.98 -9.68 14.68
N GLY A 1183 -1.79 -9.34 15.18
CA GLY A 1183 -1.57 -8.18 16.05
C GLY A 1183 -0.34 -8.24 16.96
N THR A 1184 0.38 -9.36 17.04
CA THR A 1184 1.53 -9.53 17.95
C THR A 1184 2.89 -9.31 17.27
N GLY A 1185 3.04 -9.70 16.00
CA GLY A 1185 4.32 -9.64 15.27
C GLY A 1185 4.53 -8.37 14.45
N GLY A 1186 5.58 -7.60 14.77
CA GLY A 1186 6.08 -6.50 13.91
C GLY A 1186 6.50 -5.21 14.61
N GLY A 1187 6.16 -5.06 15.89
CA GLY A 1187 6.52 -3.89 16.71
C GLY A 1187 5.65 -2.66 16.40
N THR A 1188 4.95 -2.14 17.40
CA THR A 1188 4.13 -0.93 17.28
C THR A 1188 5.00 0.32 17.36
N SER A 1189 4.82 1.27 16.44
CA SER A 1189 5.58 2.54 16.44
C SER A 1189 5.36 3.36 17.72
N HIS A 1190 6.43 4.01 18.17
CA HIS A 1190 6.65 4.49 19.55
C HIS A 1190 5.54 5.41 20.09
N ASP A 1191 5.05 6.38 19.31
CA ASP A 1191 4.21 7.49 19.82
C ASP A 1191 2.78 7.55 19.24
N ASP A 1192 2.25 6.43 18.76
CA ASP A 1192 0.98 6.38 18.00
C ASP A 1192 -0.28 6.51 18.89
N SER A 1193 -0.56 7.70 19.42
CA SER A 1193 -1.73 7.98 20.28
C SER A 1193 -3.11 7.77 19.63
N VAL A 1194 -3.20 7.62 18.30
CA VAL A 1194 -4.47 7.52 17.57
C VAL A 1194 -4.84 6.08 17.24
N ILE A 1195 -5.82 5.54 17.96
CA ILE A 1195 -6.40 4.22 17.64
C ILE A 1195 -7.31 4.33 16.43
N ARG A 1196 -7.02 3.48 15.45
CA ARG A 1196 -7.79 3.33 14.21
C ARG A 1196 -8.69 2.10 14.32
N ALA A 1197 -9.77 2.06 13.54
CA ALA A 1197 -10.66 0.91 13.54
C ALA A 1197 -9.90 -0.36 13.14
N ARG A 1198 -10.08 -1.45 13.90
CA ARG A 1198 -9.46 -2.76 13.67
C ARG A 1198 -10.48 -3.87 13.89
N PRO A 1199 -10.27 -5.08 13.34
CA PRO A 1199 -10.96 -6.25 13.86
C PRO A 1199 -10.74 -6.36 15.38
N LEU A 1200 -11.74 -6.89 16.08
CA LEU A 1200 -11.56 -7.38 17.43
C LEU A 1200 -10.49 -8.49 17.40
N TYR A 1201 -9.52 -8.46 18.32
CA TYR A 1201 -8.54 -9.56 18.41
C TYR A 1201 -9.22 -10.84 18.92
N ARG A 1202 -8.68 -12.01 18.56
CA ARG A 1202 -9.28 -13.33 18.90
C ARG A 1202 -9.55 -13.44 20.40
N TRP A 1203 -8.56 -13.03 21.19
CA TRP A 1203 -8.56 -13.12 22.65
C TRP A 1203 -9.36 -12.02 23.35
N GLU A 1204 -9.53 -10.86 22.71
CA GLU A 1204 -10.55 -9.89 23.13
C GLU A 1204 -11.97 -10.44 22.93
N GLY A 1205 -12.20 -11.21 21.86
CA GLY A 1205 -13.48 -11.87 21.58
C GLY A 1205 -13.84 -12.99 22.54
N ILE A 1206 -12.94 -13.97 22.69
CA ILE A 1206 -13.18 -15.19 23.49
C ILE A 1206 -13.49 -14.84 24.96
N LEU A 1207 -12.75 -13.88 25.54
CA LEU A 1207 -12.90 -13.46 26.93
C LEU A 1207 -14.15 -12.58 27.17
N GLU A 1208 -14.80 -12.07 26.12
CA GLU A 1208 -16.04 -11.27 26.21
C GLU A 1208 -17.32 -12.04 25.83
N ASP A 1209 -17.20 -13.13 25.08
CA ASP A 1209 -18.36 -13.85 24.55
C ASP A 1209 -19.09 -14.65 25.65
N PRO A 1210 -20.44 -14.68 25.63
CA PRO A 1210 -21.23 -15.49 26.56
C PRO A 1210 -21.14 -16.98 26.20
N LEU A 1211 -21.28 -17.84 27.20
CA LEU A 1211 -21.30 -19.29 27.01
C LEU A 1211 -22.43 -19.72 26.06
N ARG A 1212 -22.13 -20.59 25.10
CA ARG A 1212 -23.07 -21.06 24.07
C ARG A 1212 -22.96 -22.55 23.79
N LYS A 1213 -24.05 -23.27 24.05
CA LYS A 1213 -24.20 -24.69 23.67
C LYS A 1213 -24.37 -24.90 22.16
N ASN A 1214 -24.87 -23.88 21.41
CA ASN A 1214 -25.16 -23.97 19.96
C ASN A 1214 -24.54 -22.83 19.13
N LYS A 1215 -24.00 -23.18 17.95
CA LYS A 1215 -23.42 -22.24 16.95
C LYS A 1215 -24.49 -21.40 16.22
N SER A 1216 -25.10 -20.44 16.91
CA SER A 1216 -26.12 -19.53 16.32
C SER A 1216 -25.51 -18.40 15.48
N THR A 1217 -25.96 -18.27 14.23
CA THR A 1217 -25.32 -17.51 13.14
C THR A 1217 -25.57 -16.00 13.09
N ARG A 1218 -26.40 -15.39 13.96
CA ARG A 1218 -26.82 -13.98 13.81
C ARG A 1218 -26.72 -13.11 15.06
N ARG A 1219 -25.65 -12.31 15.16
CA ARG A 1219 -25.61 -11.01 15.89
C ARG A 1219 -24.89 -9.86 15.15
N GLY A 1220 -24.34 -10.10 13.97
CA GLY A 1220 -23.37 -9.22 13.30
C GLY A 1220 -23.86 -7.86 12.75
N LEU A 1221 -25.10 -7.45 13.01
CA LEU A 1221 -25.64 -6.15 12.54
C LEU A 1221 -25.53 -5.06 13.63
N LEU A 1222 -25.94 -5.36 14.87
CA LEU A 1222 -25.82 -4.42 16.00
C LEU A 1222 -24.36 -4.08 16.33
N SER A 1223 -23.43 -5.03 16.18
CA SER A 1223 -22.00 -4.76 16.35
C SER A 1223 -21.44 -3.81 15.29
N LYS A 1224 -21.86 -3.96 14.02
CA LYS A 1224 -21.50 -3.01 12.95
C LYS A 1224 -22.06 -1.62 13.20
N VAL A 1225 -23.32 -1.52 13.64
CA VAL A 1225 -23.96 -0.24 14.04
C VAL A 1225 -23.15 0.47 15.14
N ALA A 1226 -22.68 -0.23 16.18
CA ALA A 1226 -21.85 0.38 17.22
C ALA A 1226 -20.53 0.98 16.68
N VAL A 1227 -19.97 0.41 15.60
CA VAL A 1227 -18.76 0.94 14.93
C VAL A 1227 -19.09 2.06 13.94
N TRP A 1228 -20.26 2.01 13.29
CA TRP A 1228 -20.77 3.08 12.42
C TRP A 1228 -21.02 4.38 13.18
N PHE A 1229 -21.62 4.28 14.37
CA PHE A 1229 -21.83 5.40 15.30
C PHE A 1229 -20.58 5.72 16.15
N GLY A 1230 -19.40 5.18 15.80
CA GLY A 1230 -18.12 5.49 16.45
C GLY A 1230 -17.99 5.11 17.93
N LEU A 1231 -18.96 4.40 18.50
CA LEU A 1231 -19.00 3.98 19.90
C LEU A 1231 -17.95 2.91 20.22
N SER A 1232 -17.58 2.11 19.21
CA SER A 1232 -16.52 1.09 19.27
C SER A 1232 -15.59 1.19 18.05
N PRO A 1233 -14.27 0.92 18.19
CA PRO A 1233 -13.38 0.73 17.05
C PRO A 1233 -13.33 -0.74 16.58
N LEU A 1234 -13.88 -1.66 17.40
CA LEU A 1234 -13.71 -3.10 17.32
C LEU A 1234 -14.76 -3.69 16.41
N TRP A 1235 -14.38 -3.94 15.16
CA TRP A 1235 -15.25 -4.61 14.21
C TRP A 1235 -15.27 -6.12 14.52
N ARG A 1236 -16.35 -6.62 15.13
CA ARG A 1236 -16.58 -8.06 15.32
C ARG A 1236 -16.87 -8.71 13.96
N SER A 1237 -15.82 -9.18 13.30
CA SER A 1237 -15.83 -10.12 12.16
C SER A 1237 -15.84 -11.57 12.65
N GLY A 1238 -16.41 -12.48 11.86
CA GLY A 1238 -16.47 -13.91 12.18
C GLY A 1238 -17.68 -14.33 13.03
N ILE A 1239 -17.74 -15.63 13.32
CA ILE A 1239 -18.72 -16.23 14.23
C ILE A 1239 -18.21 -15.99 15.67
N PRO A 1240 -19.05 -15.50 16.61
CA PRO A 1240 -18.65 -15.39 18.01
C PRO A 1240 -18.30 -16.77 18.59
N SER A 1241 -17.37 -16.81 19.54
CA SER A 1241 -16.88 -18.06 20.12
C SER A 1241 -17.96 -18.74 20.98
N GLN A 1242 -17.65 -19.93 21.50
CA GLN A 1242 -18.49 -20.59 22.49
C GLN A 1242 -18.45 -19.92 23.87
N GLY A 1243 -17.60 -18.89 24.06
CA GLY A 1243 -17.29 -18.28 25.36
C GLY A 1243 -16.29 -19.10 26.17
N LEU A 1244 -15.69 -18.48 27.18
CA LEU A 1244 -14.79 -19.14 28.14
C LEU A 1244 -15.47 -19.19 29.52
N ALA A 1245 -15.33 -20.30 30.26
CA ALA A 1245 -15.78 -20.44 31.64
C ALA A 1245 -14.60 -20.81 32.56
N ILE A 1246 -14.74 -20.55 33.87
CA ILE A 1246 -13.65 -20.60 34.85
C ILE A 1246 -14.16 -21.20 36.17
N ASP A 1247 -13.36 -22.04 36.79
CA ASP A 1247 -13.70 -22.78 38.02
C ASP A 1247 -13.43 -21.96 39.29
N VAL A 1248 -14.35 -21.02 39.54
CA VAL A 1248 -14.33 -20.15 40.72
C VAL A 1248 -15.63 -20.21 41.52
N GLN A 1249 -15.51 -20.20 42.84
CA GLN A 1249 -16.64 -20.05 43.76
C GLN A 1249 -16.70 -18.61 44.30
N LEU A 1250 -17.91 -18.07 44.51
CA LEU A 1250 -18.09 -16.75 45.14
C LEU A 1250 -18.12 -16.92 46.68
N VAL A 1251 -17.00 -16.66 47.33
CA VAL A 1251 -16.81 -16.79 48.79
C VAL A 1251 -16.61 -15.40 49.39
N ASN A 1252 -17.33 -15.07 50.47
CA ASN A 1252 -17.23 -13.78 51.20
C ASN A 1252 -17.33 -12.48 50.35
N GLY A 1253 -17.83 -12.55 49.10
CA GLY A 1253 -17.88 -11.42 48.17
C GLY A 1253 -16.64 -11.26 47.28
N GLN A 1254 -15.78 -12.27 47.21
CA GLN A 1254 -14.68 -12.43 46.25
C GLN A 1254 -14.87 -13.74 45.45
N TYR A 1255 -14.27 -13.83 44.28
CA TYR A 1255 -14.13 -15.11 43.57
C TYR A 1255 -12.83 -15.79 44.03
N GLU A 1256 -12.92 -17.05 44.43
CA GLU A 1256 -11.80 -17.90 44.84
C GLU A 1256 -11.75 -19.14 43.94
N LEU A 1257 -10.54 -19.63 43.62
CA LEU A 1257 -10.33 -20.82 42.78
C LEU A 1257 -10.67 -22.10 43.56
N LEU A 1258 -11.26 -23.09 42.88
CA LEU A 1258 -11.71 -24.32 43.56
C LEU A 1258 -10.56 -25.18 44.13
N GLU A 1259 -9.38 -25.18 43.52
CA GLU A 1259 -8.21 -25.91 44.02
C GLU A 1259 -7.63 -25.33 45.33
N ASP A 1260 -7.58 -24.00 45.46
CA ASP A 1260 -7.06 -23.32 46.65
C ASP A 1260 -7.93 -23.58 47.90
N LEU A 1261 -9.19 -24.02 47.71
CA LEU A 1261 -10.12 -24.41 48.76
C LEU A 1261 -9.89 -25.85 49.28
N GLU A 1262 -9.28 -26.74 48.51
CA GLU A 1262 -8.92 -28.09 48.98
C GLU A 1262 -7.56 -28.10 49.71
N GLY A 1263 -6.63 -27.23 49.30
CA GLY A 1263 -5.35 -27.03 49.99
C GLY A 1263 -5.49 -26.42 51.40
N GLN A 1264 -6.56 -25.68 51.66
CA GLN A 1264 -6.93 -25.24 53.01
C GLN A 1264 -7.91 -26.25 53.63
N GLY A 1265 -7.41 -27.13 54.51
CA GLY A 1265 -8.17 -28.26 55.08
C GLY A 1265 -9.38 -27.91 55.96
N ILE A 1266 -10.43 -27.33 55.37
CA ILE A 1266 -11.70 -27.00 56.01
C ILE A 1266 -12.63 -28.22 55.89
N ALA A 1267 -12.57 -29.10 56.89
CA ALA A 1267 -13.46 -30.26 56.95
C ALA A 1267 -14.94 -29.82 56.87
N PRO A 1268 -15.77 -30.44 55.99
CA PRO A 1268 -17.12 -29.96 55.73
C PRO A 1268 -18.03 -30.12 56.97
N LYS A 1269 -18.44 -28.99 57.55
CA LYS A 1269 -19.46 -28.99 58.62
C LYS A 1269 -20.79 -29.48 58.06
N HIS A 1270 -21.19 -30.69 58.45
CA HIS A 1270 -22.54 -31.22 58.19
C HIS A 1270 -23.62 -30.29 58.75
N ILE A 1271 -24.24 -29.50 57.87
CA ILE A 1271 -25.52 -28.84 58.14
C ILE A 1271 -26.63 -29.73 57.56
N GLY A 1272 -27.17 -30.60 58.40
CA GLY A 1272 -28.31 -31.43 58.02
C GLY A 1272 -29.59 -30.60 57.89
N ARG A 1273 -30.27 -30.69 56.74
CA ARG A 1273 -31.67 -30.26 56.60
C ARG A 1273 -32.58 -31.49 56.50
N LYS A 1274 -33.58 -31.56 57.39
CA LYS A 1274 -34.72 -32.46 57.27
C LYS A 1274 -35.76 -31.81 56.35
N LYS A 1275 -36.42 -32.66 55.53
CA LYS A 1275 -37.70 -32.45 54.82
C LYS A 1275 -37.99 -31.00 54.39
#